data_AF-A0A0W0VM99-F1
#
_entry.id   AF-A0A0W0VM99-F1
#
_cell.length_a   1.000
_cell.length_b   1.000
_cell.length_c   1.000
_cell.angle_alpha   90.00
_cell.angle_beta   90.00
_cell.angle_gamma   90.00
#
_symmetry.space_group_name_H-M   'P 1'
#
loop_
_entity.id
_entity.type
_entity.pdbx_description
1 polymer ?
#
loop_
_entity_poly.entity_id
_entity_poly.type
_entity_poly.pdbx_seq_one_letter_code
_entity_poly.pdbx_strand_id
1 'polypeptide(L)'
;MGYPSFESTAIGQFFFAIKKRLEKAKFGNSSDEINAQKQINTINKIITILSQDILYYFDNGCQPGLIQKATLLGKKKELIAALNEIGFFRQMVSLYLNQQFPEITKQCLQSESLSGLEAKEAYIKQLKVLLCNQIANDSSIGSLARMSGDQNLLKDLLDCFDKLSLDLDDLYDSDNENIKEQVLIEKIQKDLPGLFFGNHPPLKITHQETYGFIKEIFEKLSDLPPTLQDLLPFLNPDAITTDLSSSFVAKLTAGIPIKKIEHTGGFKYRLVYKEEKKEDKTIDANAYFQSFLPKISEFLAEVMGKYYQDYPESQHVKHELSKNRLINDLIKKETIISEEEKLFIEACHLILIQTVQDNSFEEKLGDINKLDQSLESQVEAIDKRILKLQQRLRDYKENKISQFCAEHQINLDGELDLNYPLPAAIVIQDSSNFKAVEVRKTLEAANTKKMEELQQSKKKLLEKREEVTRLRQDTIKSFLEEEIRKNIGPIQELQQNILKLTENFAIKSSSKEIEEQIQQLLEQQRQLIEHKKSLNEFKVKESICSEILQNADNTALETIQKAYQAAVSDCEKEIESATQTLELRTAELQSSLEKAKQRELLESCNAEMIGRFIDDKKQELSTIIEKNKQIDTTLTEIDQAQDWNFCPLIASEVHGLFKQIESEIKEFAYRKKEPEQLFAEGALLSVKGASDALYFVNNLFINYETTKEIEKPLPPKRGDKDYKLKLNVYETQLLGYQIWEKTNRTFLKISKMLDKMKSKLQDLQKPVEIYESNLKKKQELKKLRKEYDENASAINAEVEVLEAVKPVLEKLETLNQKTNELSGSPSELISSLVNFLNEIRGLQSDYEDLTKLAEKIAKLKNKDHYEQMLQTAEKLLTGLQSRINNKIKEELGQYSSQVAGSLQAVDEIAFDETKAIFEKNQQILEERQRFLSQLPGEELLQRLKQEITKDEPLKEQAQKIDEILENKVKLTESLEKKALINKQLGERVKEREALVTKLSQELDDYIQNRNDKYRVKDTFFAGDKSERESFISELKQKLQHYSESNSSKEILDYIEENKSKFIGFNLQSLLNRIALGLTDLAKKVAANYEDEQVAAESPMPAQEILRLFKGKQGDHLAYAEAIEALYGKIQELDRYGSTLKEDDQKIVHEHAESLKTRVDGFVTAHSDDLPSKEQMTAFQKEFRLHLHSKDDIMCKHDSWKPLIANIALAVFTLGIALGIQLIASKVSTGRFAFFMDRSERLRREDAIEEKLAALEMQNGG
;
A
#
# COMPACT_ATOMS: atom_id res chain seq x y z
N MET A 1 -45.01 17.53 -5.96
CA MET A 1 -45.20 17.37 -4.51
C MET A 1 -46.69 17.31 -4.28
N GLY A 2 -47.18 16.34 -3.51
CA GLY A 2 -48.55 16.43 -2.99
C GLY A 2 -48.62 17.61 -2.00
N TYR A 3 -49.74 18.31 -1.96
CA TYR A 3 -49.99 19.33 -0.94
C TYR A 3 -50.52 18.60 0.31
N PRO A 4 -49.95 18.83 1.51
CA PRO A 4 -50.43 18.21 2.76
C PRO A 4 -51.87 18.63 3.09
N SER A 5 -52.49 17.94 4.04
CA SER A 5 -53.78 18.36 4.58
C SER A 5 -53.64 19.60 5.47
N PHE A 6 -54.61 20.51 5.46
CA PHE A 6 -54.69 21.69 6.32
C PHE A 6 -54.51 21.31 7.79
N GLU A 7 -55.15 20.24 8.25
CA GLU A 7 -55.09 19.77 9.65
C GLU A 7 -53.66 19.40 10.09
N SER A 8 -52.83 18.87 9.18
CA SER A 8 -51.44 18.51 9.51
C SER A 8 -50.47 19.69 9.44
N THR A 9 -50.88 20.85 8.92
CA THR A 9 -50.01 22.03 8.80
C THR A 9 -49.94 22.86 10.10
N ALA A 10 -48.90 23.70 10.22
CA ALA A 10 -48.71 24.59 11.37
C ALA A 10 -49.92 25.49 11.63
N ILE A 11 -50.52 26.06 10.57
CA ILE A 11 -51.72 26.90 10.71
C ILE A 11 -52.98 26.10 11.08
N GLY A 12 -53.11 24.86 10.62
CA GLY A 12 -54.21 23.99 11.02
C GLY A 12 -54.14 23.60 12.49
N GLN A 13 -52.94 23.22 12.95
CA GLN A 13 -52.66 22.96 14.36
C GLN A 13 -52.89 24.20 15.23
N PHE A 14 -52.48 25.38 14.75
CA PHE A 14 -52.78 26.67 15.38
C PHE A 14 -54.29 26.83 15.56
N PHE A 15 -55.09 26.74 14.50
CA PHE A 15 -56.54 26.91 14.60
C PHE A 15 -57.21 25.86 15.49
N PHE A 16 -56.76 24.61 15.45
CA PHE A 16 -57.28 23.55 16.30
C PHE A 16 -57.01 23.80 17.79
N ALA A 17 -55.79 24.24 18.14
CA ALA A 17 -55.42 24.58 19.51
C ALA A 17 -56.31 25.73 20.05
N ILE A 18 -56.42 26.81 19.27
CA ILE A 18 -57.22 27.98 19.64
C ILE A 18 -58.71 27.62 19.78
N LYS A 19 -59.27 26.80 18.88
CA LYS A 19 -60.66 26.32 18.98
C LYS A 19 -60.89 25.49 20.24
N LYS A 20 -59.99 24.55 20.54
CA LYS A 20 -60.07 23.72 21.76
C LYS A 20 -60.01 24.55 23.04
N ARG A 21 -59.29 25.67 23.05
CA ARG A 21 -59.29 26.62 24.17
C ARG A 21 -60.63 27.33 24.30
N LEU A 22 -61.18 27.84 23.19
CA LEU A 22 -62.45 28.56 23.17
C LEU A 22 -63.62 27.72 23.72
N GLU A 23 -63.65 26.42 23.39
CA GLU A 23 -64.68 25.48 23.87
C GLU A 23 -64.64 25.25 25.40
N LYS A 24 -63.50 25.55 26.05
CA LYS A 24 -63.32 25.38 27.50
C LYS A 24 -63.59 26.65 28.31
N ALA A 25 -63.67 27.80 27.65
CA ALA A 25 -63.85 29.08 28.33
C ALA A 25 -65.23 29.15 28.99
N LYS A 26 -65.28 29.55 30.26
CA LYS A 26 -66.50 29.75 31.03
C LYS A 26 -66.56 31.18 31.53
N PHE A 27 -67.72 31.81 31.37
CA PHE A 27 -67.96 33.19 31.76
C PHE A 27 -69.15 33.24 32.72
N GLY A 28 -69.06 34.09 33.75
CA GLY A 28 -70.21 34.45 34.59
C GLY A 28 -71.09 35.53 33.95
N ASN A 29 -71.84 36.23 34.81
CA ASN A 29 -72.88 37.20 34.40
C ASN A 29 -72.50 38.67 34.62
N SER A 30 -71.25 38.99 34.99
CA SER A 30 -70.82 40.39 35.13
C SER A 30 -70.73 41.09 33.77
N SER A 31 -70.80 42.43 33.76
CA SER A 31 -70.70 43.21 32.50
C SER A 31 -69.39 42.92 31.74
N ASP A 32 -68.29 42.75 32.47
CA ASP A 32 -66.98 42.44 31.89
C ASP A 32 -66.91 41.01 31.33
N GLU A 33 -67.56 40.05 31.99
CA GLU A 33 -67.69 38.68 31.52
C GLU A 33 -68.60 38.58 30.28
N ILE A 34 -69.70 39.34 30.22
CA ILE A 34 -70.58 39.40 29.04
C ILE A 34 -69.82 39.97 27.83
N ASN A 35 -69.06 41.05 28.05
CA ASN A 35 -68.23 41.65 27.00
C ASN A 35 -67.12 40.69 26.53
N ALA A 36 -66.47 40.00 27.47
CA ALA A 36 -65.49 38.97 27.19
C ALA A 36 -66.08 37.80 26.38
N GLN A 37 -67.24 37.29 26.81
CA GLN A 37 -67.96 36.20 26.13
C GLN A 37 -68.37 36.59 24.71
N LYS A 38 -68.83 37.83 24.48
CA LYS A 38 -69.17 38.33 23.14
C LYS A 38 -67.94 38.33 22.23
N GLN A 39 -66.81 38.88 22.68
CA GLN A 39 -65.56 38.89 21.90
C GLN A 39 -65.08 37.47 21.59
N ILE A 40 -65.07 36.58 22.58
CA ILE A 40 -64.71 35.16 22.43
C ILE A 40 -65.59 34.47 21.39
N ASN A 41 -66.91 34.68 21.43
CA ASN A 41 -67.84 34.09 20.47
C ASN A 41 -67.61 34.61 19.06
N THR A 42 -67.35 35.90 18.89
CA THR A 42 -67.04 36.48 17.58
C THR A 42 -65.70 35.96 17.05
N ILE A 43 -64.68 35.79 17.89
CA ILE A 43 -63.40 35.20 17.48
C ILE A 43 -63.56 33.73 17.10
N ASN A 44 -64.34 32.95 17.87
CA ASN A 44 -64.67 31.57 17.52
C ASN A 44 -65.39 31.49 16.16
N LYS A 45 -66.31 32.43 15.89
CA LYS A 45 -66.96 32.56 14.59
C LYS A 45 -65.95 32.86 13.48
N ILE A 46 -65.01 33.79 13.70
CA ILE A 46 -63.93 34.11 12.74
C ILE A 46 -63.09 32.87 12.42
N ILE A 47 -62.63 32.14 13.45
CA ILE A 47 -61.82 30.93 13.29
C ILE A 47 -62.59 29.84 12.55
N THR A 48 -63.87 29.66 12.88
CA THR A 48 -64.74 28.69 12.22
C THR A 48 -64.89 29.01 10.73
N ILE A 49 -65.16 30.28 10.38
CA ILE A 49 -65.26 30.71 8.99
C ILE A 49 -63.93 30.49 8.26
N LEU A 50 -62.80 30.86 8.87
CA LEU A 50 -61.48 30.70 8.26
C LEU A 50 -61.12 29.22 8.05
N SER A 51 -61.14 28.42 9.11
CA SER A 51 -60.69 27.03 9.08
C SER A 51 -61.64 26.10 8.33
N GLN A 52 -62.96 26.23 8.55
CA GLN A 52 -63.95 25.27 8.03
C GLN A 52 -64.62 25.74 6.74
N ASP A 53 -64.81 27.07 6.56
CA ASP A 53 -65.56 27.60 5.43
C ASP A 53 -64.69 28.22 4.33
N ILE A 54 -63.42 28.52 4.60
CA ILE A 54 -62.51 29.14 3.61
C ILE A 54 -61.35 28.22 3.28
N LEU A 55 -60.48 27.92 4.26
CA LEU A 55 -59.23 27.19 4.03
C LEU A 55 -59.48 25.74 3.62
N TYR A 56 -60.54 25.11 4.13
CA TYR A 56 -60.95 23.76 3.76
C TYR A 56 -61.16 23.57 2.25
N TYR A 57 -61.61 24.60 1.52
CA TYR A 57 -61.79 24.49 0.06
C TYR A 57 -60.49 24.40 -0.72
N PHE A 58 -59.36 24.71 -0.08
CA PHE A 58 -58.02 24.66 -0.66
C PHE A 58 -57.20 23.49 -0.14
N ASP A 59 -57.79 22.66 0.72
CA ASP A 59 -57.12 21.54 1.37
C ASP A 59 -56.52 20.55 0.36
N ASN A 60 -55.35 19.98 0.66
CA ASN A 60 -54.60 19.10 -0.24
C ASN A 60 -54.39 19.69 -1.65
N GLY A 61 -54.21 21.01 -1.75
CA GLY A 61 -53.96 21.70 -3.01
C GLY A 61 -55.19 21.82 -3.92
N CYS A 62 -56.38 21.57 -3.38
CA CYS A 62 -57.63 21.65 -4.14
C CYS A 62 -57.82 23.05 -4.73
N GLN A 63 -58.31 23.09 -5.97
CA GLN A 63 -58.72 24.33 -6.62
C GLN A 63 -60.25 24.45 -6.55
N PRO A 64 -60.80 25.45 -5.84
CA PRO A 64 -62.24 25.57 -5.72
C PRO A 64 -62.88 25.83 -7.09
N GLY A 65 -63.90 25.03 -7.43
CA GLY A 65 -64.73 25.24 -8.61
C GLY A 65 -65.53 26.55 -8.54
N LEU A 66 -66.19 26.93 -9.63
CA LEU A 66 -66.93 28.20 -9.72
C LEU A 66 -67.99 28.40 -8.62
N ILE A 67 -68.72 27.34 -8.26
CA ILE A 67 -69.74 27.35 -7.19
C ILE A 67 -69.09 27.55 -5.80
N GLN A 68 -67.97 26.88 -5.57
CA GLN A 68 -67.20 27.01 -4.32
C GLN A 68 -66.60 28.41 -4.21
N LYS A 69 -66.09 28.99 -5.31
CA LYS A 69 -65.62 30.38 -5.39
C LYS A 69 -66.72 31.39 -5.05
N ALA A 70 -67.97 31.16 -5.49
CA ALA A 70 -69.10 32.00 -5.08
C ALA A 70 -69.41 31.89 -3.57
N THR A 71 -69.32 30.67 -3.02
CA THR A 71 -69.49 30.41 -1.58
C THR A 71 -68.39 31.11 -0.75
N LEU A 72 -67.13 31.04 -1.21
CA LEU A 72 -65.99 31.74 -0.61
C LEU A 72 -66.20 33.26 -0.56
N LEU A 73 -66.83 33.87 -1.59
CA LEU A 73 -67.16 35.30 -1.56
C LEU A 73 -68.22 35.64 -0.50
N GLY A 74 -69.22 34.78 -0.32
CA GLY A 74 -70.21 34.92 0.76
C GLY A 74 -69.56 34.83 2.13
N LYS A 75 -68.70 33.83 2.32
CA LYS A 75 -67.97 33.60 3.57
C LYS A 75 -66.94 34.69 3.88
N LYS A 76 -66.30 35.26 2.85
CA LYS A 76 -65.47 36.47 3.00
C LYS A 76 -66.26 37.65 3.58
N LYS A 77 -67.49 37.91 3.10
CA LYS A 77 -68.32 38.99 3.65
C LYS A 77 -68.68 38.72 5.11
N GLU A 78 -69.01 37.47 5.44
CA GLU A 78 -69.31 37.04 6.81
C GLU A 78 -68.10 37.23 7.74
N LEU A 79 -66.90 36.85 7.27
CA LEU A 79 -65.64 37.04 7.98
C LEU A 79 -65.36 38.52 8.25
N ILE A 80 -65.49 39.36 7.22
CA ILE A 80 -65.31 40.81 7.34
C ILE A 80 -66.28 41.40 8.37
N ALA A 81 -67.56 41.01 8.33
CA ALA A 81 -68.54 41.48 9.30
C ALA A 81 -68.17 41.09 10.73
N ALA A 82 -67.69 39.85 10.94
CA ALA A 82 -67.24 39.39 12.26
C ALA A 82 -65.97 40.13 12.74
N LEU A 83 -65.01 40.39 11.85
CA LEU A 83 -63.81 41.19 12.18
C LEU A 83 -64.16 42.64 12.54
N ASN A 84 -65.16 43.22 11.86
CA ASN A 84 -65.65 44.56 12.16
C ASN A 84 -66.47 44.61 13.47
N GLU A 85 -67.14 43.53 13.85
CA GLU A 85 -67.88 43.45 15.11
C GLU A 85 -66.97 43.59 16.34
N ILE A 86 -65.73 43.10 16.27
CA ILE A 86 -64.70 43.27 17.31
C ILE A 86 -63.78 44.48 17.07
N GLY A 87 -64.14 45.35 16.13
CA GLY A 87 -63.38 46.58 15.86
C GLY A 87 -61.93 46.35 15.40
N PHE A 88 -61.57 45.15 14.92
CA PHE A 88 -60.17 44.76 14.68
C PHE A 88 -59.43 45.74 13.75
N PHE A 89 -60.00 46.04 12.58
CA PHE A 89 -59.36 46.94 11.62
C PHE A 89 -59.33 48.40 12.09
N ARG A 90 -60.37 48.86 12.79
CA ARG A 90 -60.39 50.19 13.43
C ARG A 90 -59.28 50.29 14.48
N GLN A 91 -59.05 49.22 15.21
CA GLN A 91 -58.01 49.18 16.22
C GLN A 91 -56.61 49.14 15.61
N MET A 92 -56.37 48.32 14.58
CA MET A 92 -55.11 48.34 13.83
C MET A 92 -54.79 49.71 13.25
N VAL A 93 -55.80 50.41 12.68
CA VAL A 93 -55.64 51.78 12.17
C VAL A 93 -55.34 52.75 13.33
N SER A 94 -56.05 52.64 14.45
CA SER A 94 -55.80 53.47 15.63
C SER A 94 -54.39 53.25 16.20
N LEU A 95 -53.90 52.02 16.25
CA LEU A 95 -52.54 51.72 16.72
C LEU A 95 -51.49 52.27 15.78
N TYR A 96 -51.67 52.04 14.48
CA TYR A 96 -50.77 52.56 13.45
C TYR A 96 -50.70 54.08 13.51
N LEU A 97 -51.86 54.73 13.63
CA LEU A 97 -51.92 56.17 13.84
C LEU A 97 -51.20 56.54 15.12
N ASN A 98 -51.49 55.96 16.28
CA ASN A 98 -50.80 56.32 17.52
C ASN A 98 -49.26 56.27 17.40
N GLN A 99 -48.71 55.31 16.65
CA GLN A 99 -47.27 55.21 16.39
C GLN A 99 -46.73 56.24 15.38
N GLN A 100 -47.45 56.49 14.28
CA GLN A 100 -46.97 57.34 13.17
C GLN A 100 -47.46 58.80 13.27
N PHE A 101 -48.45 59.05 14.12
CA PHE A 101 -49.11 60.34 14.25
C PHE A 101 -48.17 61.47 14.67
N PRO A 102 -47.18 61.27 15.57
CA PRO A 102 -46.19 62.31 15.85
C PRO A 102 -45.47 62.78 14.59
N GLU A 103 -45.00 61.85 13.75
CA GLU A 103 -44.29 62.18 12.51
C GLU A 103 -45.22 62.78 11.46
N ILE A 104 -46.45 62.24 11.29
CA ILE A 104 -47.47 62.82 10.40
C ILE A 104 -47.82 64.26 10.82
N THR A 105 -47.96 64.49 12.13
CA THR A 105 -48.27 65.81 12.69
C THR A 105 -47.13 66.79 12.45
N LYS A 106 -45.90 66.37 12.73
CA LYS A 106 -44.70 67.16 12.47
C LYS A 106 -44.58 67.56 10.99
N GLN A 107 -44.79 66.61 10.08
CA GLN A 107 -44.78 66.88 8.63
C GLN A 107 -45.89 67.85 8.21
N CYS A 108 -47.08 67.74 8.80
CA CYS A 108 -48.18 68.66 8.52
C CYS A 108 -47.88 70.07 9.04
N LEU A 109 -47.36 70.20 10.27
CA LEU A 109 -46.98 71.49 10.88
C LEU A 109 -45.85 72.20 10.12
N GLN A 110 -44.97 71.44 9.48
CA GLN A 110 -43.88 71.96 8.64
C GLN A 110 -44.30 72.32 7.22
N SER A 111 -45.56 72.08 6.84
CA SER A 111 -46.06 72.38 5.50
C SER A 111 -46.11 73.88 5.22
N GLU A 112 -45.60 74.29 4.05
CA GLU A 112 -45.73 75.66 3.54
C GLU A 112 -47.18 76.12 3.37
N SER A 113 -48.15 75.19 3.34
CA SER A 113 -49.57 75.53 3.28
C SER A 113 -50.13 76.10 4.59
N LEU A 114 -49.39 75.99 5.70
CA LEU A 114 -49.75 76.59 7.00
C LEU A 114 -49.08 77.93 7.24
N SER A 115 -48.01 78.28 6.50
CA SER A 115 -47.33 79.57 6.66
C SER A 115 -48.16 80.69 6.01
N GLY A 116 -48.46 81.74 6.78
CA GLY A 116 -49.22 82.91 6.32
C GLY A 116 -50.73 82.90 6.60
N LEU A 117 -51.25 81.93 7.37
CA LEU A 117 -52.64 81.95 7.85
C LEU A 117 -52.75 82.74 9.16
N GLU A 118 -53.20 84.00 9.10
CA GLU A 118 -53.32 84.88 10.29
C GLU A 118 -54.50 84.53 11.20
N ALA A 119 -55.56 83.91 10.66
CA ALA A 119 -56.74 83.54 11.44
C ALA A 119 -56.59 82.13 12.03
N LYS A 120 -56.65 82.04 13.37
CA LYS A 120 -56.55 80.77 14.12
C LYS A 120 -57.50 79.68 13.60
N GLU A 121 -58.75 80.04 13.28
CA GLU A 121 -59.75 79.09 12.74
C GLU A 121 -59.36 78.57 11.34
N ALA A 122 -58.78 79.43 10.49
CA ALA A 122 -58.31 79.05 9.17
C ALA A 122 -57.09 78.11 9.27
N TYR A 123 -56.20 78.37 10.22
CA TYR A 123 -55.06 77.51 10.51
C TYR A 123 -55.49 76.09 10.90
N ILE A 124 -56.39 75.93 11.88
CA ILE A 124 -56.88 74.60 12.27
C ILE A 124 -57.59 73.90 11.13
N LYS A 125 -58.43 74.62 10.38
CA LYS A 125 -59.13 74.04 9.25
C LYS A 125 -58.15 73.51 8.22
N GLN A 126 -57.08 74.26 7.92
CA GLN A 126 -56.04 73.82 6.99
C GLN A 126 -55.21 72.66 7.57
N LEU A 127 -54.89 72.68 8.85
CA LEU A 127 -54.17 71.59 9.53
C LEU A 127 -54.97 70.28 9.48
N LYS A 128 -56.28 70.32 9.71
CA LYS A 128 -57.17 69.16 9.55
C LYS A 128 -57.15 68.65 8.11
N VAL A 129 -57.22 69.54 7.12
CA VAL A 129 -57.14 69.16 5.69
C VAL A 129 -55.80 68.47 5.39
N LEU A 130 -54.69 68.99 5.89
CA LEU A 130 -53.37 68.39 5.69
C LEU A 130 -53.25 67.02 6.37
N LEU A 131 -53.70 66.90 7.62
CA LEU A 131 -53.72 65.62 8.34
C LEU A 131 -54.59 64.60 7.59
N CYS A 132 -55.80 64.97 7.19
CA CYS A 132 -56.70 64.13 6.40
C CYS A 132 -56.06 63.70 5.06
N ASN A 133 -55.37 64.61 4.37
CA ASN A 133 -54.69 64.31 3.11
C ASN A 133 -53.51 63.35 3.32
N GLN A 134 -52.69 63.55 4.35
CA GLN A 134 -51.58 62.64 4.66
C GLN A 134 -52.09 61.25 5.05
N ILE A 135 -53.12 61.18 5.90
CA ILE A 135 -53.76 59.93 6.32
C ILE A 135 -54.41 59.21 5.14
N ALA A 136 -55.09 59.93 4.24
CA ALA A 136 -55.71 59.36 3.06
C ALA A 136 -54.69 58.83 2.03
N ASN A 137 -53.52 59.46 1.96
CA ASN A 137 -52.43 59.05 1.07
C ASN A 137 -51.50 58.01 1.70
N ASP A 138 -51.60 57.74 3.00
CA ASP A 138 -50.79 56.74 3.67
C ASP A 138 -51.10 55.33 3.14
N SER A 139 -50.06 54.70 2.60
CA SER A 139 -50.19 53.39 1.95
C SER A 139 -50.57 52.26 2.92
N SER A 140 -50.24 52.38 4.22
CA SER A 140 -50.58 51.39 5.25
C SER A 140 -52.04 51.52 5.66
N ILE A 141 -52.53 52.73 5.91
CA ILE A 141 -53.93 53.00 6.24
C ILE A 141 -54.83 52.62 5.06
N GLY A 142 -54.46 53.03 3.85
CA GLY A 142 -55.16 52.62 2.63
C GLY A 142 -55.16 51.10 2.43
N SER A 143 -54.11 50.40 2.87
CA SER A 143 -54.07 48.92 2.84
C SER A 143 -54.95 48.29 3.90
N LEU A 144 -54.94 48.78 5.15
CA LEU A 144 -55.83 48.32 6.22
C LEU A 144 -57.31 48.55 5.88
N ALA A 145 -57.65 49.72 5.31
CA ALA A 145 -58.99 50.01 4.83
C ALA A 145 -59.42 49.03 3.72
N ARG A 146 -58.54 48.74 2.75
CA ARG A 146 -58.83 47.74 1.71
C ARG A 146 -58.98 46.32 2.24
N MET A 147 -58.18 45.93 3.24
CA MET A 147 -58.29 44.61 3.88
C MET A 147 -59.60 44.46 4.65
N SER A 148 -60.04 45.52 5.31
CA SER A 148 -61.27 45.50 6.09
C SER A 148 -62.49 45.20 5.23
N GLY A 149 -62.42 45.46 3.91
CA GLY A 149 -63.56 45.38 3.02
C GLY A 149 -64.68 46.37 3.34
N ASP A 150 -64.50 47.18 4.39
CA ASP A 150 -65.33 48.32 4.73
C ASP A 150 -64.85 49.51 3.92
N GLN A 151 -65.56 49.79 2.83
CA GLN A 151 -65.28 50.94 1.97
C GLN A 151 -65.44 52.27 2.72
N ASN A 152 -66.10 52.27 3.88
CA ASN A 152 -66.26 53.44 4.72
C ASN A 152 -65.18 53.55 5.80
N LEU A 153 -64.31 52.57 6.05
CA LEU A 153 -63.34 52.67 7.16
C LEU A 153 -62.48 53.94 7.09
N LEU A 154 -61.92 54.22 5.91
CA LEU A 154 -61.11 55.42 5.69
C LEU A 154 -61.99 56.68 5.77
N LYS A 155 -63.19 56.63 5.21
CA LYS A 155 -64.12 57.75 5.25
C LYS A 155 -64.52 58.08 6.69
N ASP A 156 -64.89 57.08 7.47
CA ASP A 156 -65.25 57.20 8.88
C ASP A 156 -64.08 57.76 9.69
N LEU A 157 -62.84 57.35 9.40
CA LEU A 157 -61.65 57.92 10.02
C LEU A 157 -61.54 59.43 9.74
N LEU A 158 -61.64 59.82 8.47
CA LEU A 158 -61.57 61.22 8.05
C LEU A 158 -62.73 62.05 8.64
N ASP A 159 -63.94 61.52 8.64
CA ASP A 159 -65.12 62.11 9.28
C ASP A 159 -64.92 62.30 10.79
N CYS A 160 -64.13 61.44 11.45
CA CYS A 160 -63.77 61.61 12.85
C CYS A 160 -62.79 62.77 13.06
N PHE A 161 -61.82 62.96 12.17
CA PHE A 161 -60.92 64.12 12.22
C PHE A 161 -61.67 65.45 12.06
N ASP A 162 -62.70 65.48 11.21
CA ASP A 162 -63.56 66.65 11.08
C ASP A 162 -64.32 66.94 12.38
N LYS A 163 -64.78 65.90 13.08
CA LYS A 163 -65.50 65.98 14.36
C LYS A 163 -64.63 66.27 15.57
N LEU A 164 -63.30 66.13 15.48
CA LEU A 164 -62.40 66.44 16.61
C LEU A 164 -62.55 67.91 17.04
N SER A 165 -62.83 68.13 18.32
CA SER A 165 -62.86 69.47 18.91
C SER A 165 -61.45 69.88 19.30
N LEU A 166 -60.78 70.57 18.39
CA LEU A 166 -59.46 71.16 18.63
C LEU A 166 -59.66 72.59 19.13
N ASP A 167 -59.74 72.75 20.46
CA ASP A 167 -59.75 74.08 21.08
C ASP A 167 -58.39 74.77 20.88
N LEU A 168 -58.43 75.95 20.28
CA LEU A 168 -57.26 76.75 19.93
C LEU A 168 -56.52 77.27 21.15
N ASP A 169 -57.25 77.59 22.22
CA ASP A 169 -56.65 78.22 23.39
C ASP A 169 -55.81 77.20 24.21
N ASP A 170 -56.09 75.91 24.05
CA ASP A 170 -55.30 74.82 24.62
C ASP A 170 -54.03 74.51 23.81
N LEU A 171 -54.11 74.68 22.48
CA LEU A 171 -53.11 74.20 21.54
C LEU A 171 -52.06 75.25 21.18
N TYR A 172 -52.36 76.54 21.37
CA TYR A 172 -51.48 77.64 21.00
C TYR A 172 -50.60 78.06 22.17
N ASP A 173 -49.32 78.28 21.92
CA ASP A 173 -48.43 78.95 22.86
C ASP A 173 -48.55 80.47 22.67
N SER A 174 -49.08 81.17 23.69
CA SER A 174 -49.25 82.64 23.65
C SER A 174 -47.94 83.37 23.43
N ASP A 175 -46.82 82.75 23.79
CA ASP A 175 -45.52 83.41 23.83
C ASP A 175 -44.70 83.20 22.55
N ASN A 176 -44.99 82.13 21.78
CA ASN A 176 -44.17 81.71 20.63
C ASN A 176 -44.94 81.64 19.29
N GLU A 177 -46.21 82.02 19.27
CA GLU A 177 -47.10 81.93 18.09
C GLU A 177 -47.09 80.56 17.38
N ASN A 178 -46.80 79.49 18.10
CA ASN A 178 -46.68 78.15 17.56
C ASN A 178 -47.64 77.18 18.28
N ILE A 179 -48.06 76.14 17.56
CA ILE A 179 -48.82 75.05 18.16
C ILE A 179 -47.91 74.22 19.05
N LYS A 180 -48.38 73.90 20.25
CA LYS A 180 -47.76 72.92 21.14
C LYS A 180 -47.96 71.53 20.54
N GLU A 181 -47.03 71.13 19.65
CA GLU A 181 -47.05 69.86 18.91
C GLU A 181 -47.41 68.67 19.82
N GLN A 182 -46.79 68.58 20.99
CA GLN A 182 -47.02 67.51 21.94
C GLN A 182 -48.45 67.50 22.51
N VAL A 183 -49.03 68.66 22.80
CA VAL A 183 -50.42 68.78 23.29
C VAL A 183 -51.41 68.41 22.20
N LEU A 184 -51.13 68.77 20.95
CA LEU A 184 -51.94 68.36 19.79
C LEU A 184 -51.93 66.84 19.60
N ILE A 185 -50.74 66.23 19.65
CA ILE A 185 -50.58 64.77 19.55
C ILE A 185 -51.36 64.08 20.66
N GLU A 186 -51.19 64.51 21.92
CA GLU A 186 -51.88 63.93 23.07
C GLU A 186 -53.41 64.06 22.97
N LYS A 187 -53.92 65.24 22.58
CA LYS A 187 -55.36 65.48 22.44
C LYS A 187 -55.97 64.61 21.35
N ILE A 188 -55.31 64.48 20.20
CA ILE A 188 -55.79 63.64 19.10
C ILE A 188 -55.72 62.16 19.45
N GLN A 189 -54.61 61.68 20.03
CA GLN A 189 -54.48 60.29 20.48
C GLN A 189 -55.51 59.92 21.56
N LYS A 190 -55.91 60.88 22.40
CA LYS A 190 -56.94 60.70 23.42
C LYS A 190 -58.37 60.66 22.84
N ASP A 191 -58.71 61.61 21.98
CA ASP A 191 -60.11 61.83 21.55
C ASP A 191 -60.49 61.02 20.30
N LEU A 192 -59.54 60.78 19.39
CA LEU A 192 -59.79 60.07 18.13
C LEU A 192 -60.30 58.63 18.33
N PRO A 193 -59.76 57.80 19.24
CA PRO A 193 -60.29 56.47 19.49
C PRO A 193 -61.79 56.48 19.82
N GLY A 194 -62.24 57.34 20.73
CA GLY A 194 -63.64 57.41 21.13
C GLY A 194 -64.59 57.71 19.97
N LEU A 195 -64.18 58.60 19.07
CA LEU A 195 -64.95 58.94 17.86
C LEU A 195 -64.88 57.83 16.81
N PHE A 196 -63.70 57.23 16.60
CA PHE A 196 -63.44 56.30 15.51
C PHE A 196 -63.97 54.89 15.75
N PHE A 197 -63.98 54.43 17.01
CA PHE A 197 -64.56 53.13 17.35
C PHE A 197 -66.08 53.14 17.31
N GLY A 198 -66.76 54.22 17.71
CA GLY A 198 -68.22 54.33 17.66
C GLY A 198 -68.91 53.11 18.30
N ASN A 199 -69.70 52.38 17.51
CA ASN A 199 -70.39 51.14 17.93
C ASN A 199 -69.57 49.86 17.76
N HIS A 200 -68.32 49.96 17.33
CA HIS A 200 -67.40 48.84 17.12
C HIS A 200 -66.41 48.80 18.29
N PRO A 201 -66.73 48.11 19.39
CA PRO A 201 -65.85 48.08 20.55
C PRO A 201 -64.49 47.49 20.16
N PRO A 202 -63.38 48.09 20.62
CA PRO A 202 -62.05 47.53 20.38
C PRO A 202 -61.91 46.16 21.07
N LEU A 203 -61.00 45.33 20.58
CA LEU A 203 -60.54 44.15 21.29
C LEU A 203 -59.96 44.61 22.63
N LYS A 204 -60.62 44.22 23.73
CA LYS A 204 -60.27 44.60 25.09
C LYS A 204 -60.33 43.38 25.99
N ILE A 205 -59.25 43.16 26.75
CA ILE A 205 -59.22 42.15 27.80
C ILE A 205 -59.92 42.72 29.02
N THR A 206 -61.07 42.16 29.36
CA THR A 206 -61.85 42.53 30.56
C THR A 206 -61.92 41.39 31.58
N HIS A 207 -61.42 40.20 31.22
CA HIS A 207 -61.51 38.99 32.03
C HIS A 207 -60.28 38.10 31.87
N GLN A 208 -59.93 37.30 32.89
CA GLN A 208 -58.77 36.41 32.89
C GLN A 208 -58.83 35.34 31.78
N GLU A 209 -60.02 34.83 31.45
CA GLU A 209 -60.14 33.87 30.33
C GLU A 209 -59.84 34.51 28.98
N THR A 210 -60.23 35.77 28.77
CA THR A 210 -59.86 36.52 27.55
C THR A 210 -58.36 36.81 27.54
N TYR A 211 -57.76 37.11 28.70
CA TYR A 211 -56.31 37.24 28.80
C TYR A 211 -55.61 35.94 28.41
N GLY A 212 -56.01 34.81 29.01
CA GLY A 212 -55.44 33.50 28.72
C GLY A 212 -55.56 33.13 27.23
N PHE A 213 -56.69 33.46 26.62
CA PHE A 213 -56.91 33.27 25.19
C PHE A 213 -56.01 34.14 24.30
N ILE A 214 -55.95 35.45 24.56
CA ILE A 214 -55.10 36.39 23.81
C ILE A 214 -53.62 36.03 23.99
N LYS A 215 -53.23 35.64 25.21
CA LYS A 215 -51.88 35.15 25.52
C LYS A 215 -51.54 33.89 24.72
N GLU A 216 -52.46 32.93 24.62
CA GLU A 216 -52.23 31.70 23.84
C GLU A 216 -52.07 32.01 22.34
N ILE A 217 -52.91 32.89 21.78
CA ILE A 217 -52.71 33.38 20.40
C ILE A 217 -51.33 34.02 20.26
N PHE A 218 -50.99 34.92 21.17
CA PHE A 218 -49.73 35.65 21.15
C PHE A 218 -48.51 34.72 21.20
N GLU A 219 -48.51 33.73 22.08
CA GLU A 219 -47.44 32.71 22.16
C GLU A 219 -47.39 31.85 20.89
N LYS A 220 -48.54 31.44 20.36
CA LYS A 220 -48.64 30.58 19.18
C LYS A 220 -48.29 31.29 17.86
N LEU A 221 -48.38 32.62 17.80
CA LEU A 221 -47.94 33.39 16.63
C LEU A 221 -46.43 33.26 16.40
N SER A 222 -45.63 33.14 17.45
CA SER A 222 -44.18 32.92 17.34
C SER A 222 -43.82 31.50 16.88
N ASP A 223 -44.74 30.55 17.00
CA ASP A 223 -44.56 29.19 16.46
C ASP A 223 -44.89 29.11 14.95
N LEU A 224 -45.48 30.18 14.37
CA LEU A 224 -45.81 30.18 12.95
C LEU A 224 -44.54 30.37 12.09
N PRO A 225 -44.44 29.65 10.96
CA PRO A 225 -43.29 29.78 10.09
C PRO A 225 -43.21 31.18 9.46
N PRO A 226 -41.98 31.65 9.14
CA PRO A 226 -41.74 33.03 8.69
C PRO A 226 -42.13 33.28 7.22
N THR A 227 -42.51 32.25 6.47
CA THR A 227 -42.96 32.40 5.08
C THR A 227 -44.38 31.90 4.91
N LEU A 228 -45.12 32.52 3.98
CA LEU A 228 -46.49 32.12 3.66
C LEU A 228 -46.54 30.74 3.00
N GLN A 229 -45.47 30.36 2.31
CA GLN A 229 -45.34 29.04 1.69
C GLN A 229 -45.27 27.92 2.72
N ASP A 230 -44.50 28.12 3.80
CA ASP A 230 -44.37 27.17 4.90
C ASP A 230 -45.60 27.20 5.82
N LEU A 231 -46.30 28.35 5.89
CA LEU A 231 -47.54 28.49 6.65
C LEU A 231 -48.72 27.78 5.97
N LEU A 232 -48.82 27.91 4.65
CA LEU A 232 -49.91 27.37 3.84
C LEU A 232 -49.40 26.29 2.86
N PRO A 233 -48.67 25.25 3.31
CA PRO A 233 -48.11 24.28 2.39
C PRO A 233 -49.21 23.40 1.78
N PHE A 234 -50.40 23.35 2.40
CA PHE A 234 -51.59 22.68 1.87
C PHE A 234 -52.25 23.42 0.71
N LEU A 235 -51.97 24.71 0.52
CA LEU A 235 -52.60 25.54 -0.50
C LEU A 235 -51.74 25.55 -1.77
N ASN A 236 -52.33 25.16 -2.90
CA ASN A 236 -51.74 25.44 -4.21
C ASN A 236 -51.91 26.93 -4.53
N PRO A 237 -50.84 27.72 -4.68
CA PRO A 237 -50.97 29.15 -5.00
C PRO A 237 -51.72 29.39 -6.31
N ASP A 238 -51.62 28.48 -7.28
CA ASP A 238 -52.34 28.57 -8.56
C ASP A 238 -53.87 28.47 -8.38
N ALA A 239 -54.35 27.90 -7.27
CA ALA A 239 -55.78 27.77 -6.98
C ALA A 239 -56.50 29.12 -6.89
N ILE A 240 -55.76 30.19 -6.61
CA ILE A 240 -56.28 31.56 -6.52
C ILE A 240 -56.43 32.20 -7.92
N THR A 241 -55.77 31.65 -8.95
CA THR A 241 -55.91 32.10 -10.33
C THR A 241 -57.37 31.99 -10.76
N THR A 242 -57.94 33.11 -11.22
CA THR A 242 -59.33 33.12 -11.65
C THR A 242 -59.58 34.17 -12.73
N ASP A 243 -60.33 33.77 -13.74
CA ASP A 243 -60.88 34.67 -14.75
C ASP A 243 -62.27 35.15 -14.30
N LEU A 244 -62.36 36.43 -13.97
CA LEU A 244 -63.60 37.08 -13.52
C LEU A 244 -64.45 37.57 -14.70
N SER A 245 -63.97 37.43 -15.94
CA SER A 245 -64.67 37.83 -17.17
C SER A 245 -65.65 36.79 -17.71
N SER A 246 -65.60 35.54 -17.20
CA SER A 246 -66.55 34.50 -17.58
C SER A 246 -67.99 34.87 -17.23
N SER A 247 -68.94 34.59 -18.13
CA SER A 247 -70.32 35.15 -18.11
C SER A 247 -71.11 34.90 -16.81
N PHE A 248 -70.81 33.81 -16.10
CA PHE A 248 -71.43 33.46 -14.82
C PHE A 248 -70.80 34.24 -13.65
N VAL A 249 -69.46 34.36 -13.61
CA VAL A 249 -68.73 35.07 -12.54
C VAL A 249 -68.86 36.59 -12.69
N ALA A 250 -68.97 37.09 -13.93
CA ALA A 250 -69.16 38.51 -14.21
C ALA A 250 -70.43 39.08 -13.55
N LYS A 251 -71.50 38.28 -13.40
CA LYS A 251 -72.72 38.68 -12.69
C LYS A 251 -72.53 38.76 -11.17
N LEU A 252 -71.76 37.83 -10.60
CA LEU A 252 -71.47 37.79 -9.15
C LEU A 252 -70.41 38.80 -8.73
N THR A 253 -69.60 39.28 -9.68
CA THR A 253 -68.50 40.23 -9.46
C THR A 253 -68.81 41.60 -10.06
N ALA A 254 -70.09 41.89 -10.32
CA ALA A 254 -70.57 43.20 -10.72
C ALA A 254 -70.14 44.24 -9.66
N GLY A 255 -69.23 45.14 -10.03
CA GLY A 255 -68.62 46.13 -9.13
C GLY A 255 -67.14 45.90 -8.81
N ILE A 256 -66.55 44.74 -9.15
CA ILE A 256 -65.10 44.52 -9.03
C ILE A 256 -64.42 44.96 -10.33
N PRO A 257 -63.47 45.91 -10.30
CA PRO A 257 -62.79 46.44 -11.50
C PRO A 257 -61.74 45.47 -12.08
N ILE A 258 -61.55 44.31 -11.47
CA ILE A 258 -60.55 43.30 -11.85
C ILE A 258 -61.18 42.34 -12.88
N LYS A 259 -60.50 42.14 -14.00
CA LYS A 259 -60.83 41.20 -15.08
C LYS A 259 -60.30 39.80 -14.77
N LYS A 260 -59.04 39.70 -14.32
CA LYS A 260 -58.37 38.41 -14.08
C LYS A 260 -57.35 38.53 -12.94
N ILE A 261 -57.18 37.45 -12.19
CA ILE A 261 -56.09 37.27 -11.22
C ILE A 261 -55.19 36.18 -11.79
N GLU A 262 -53.93 36.51 -12.08
CA GLU A 262 -52.94 35.60 -12.64
C GLU A 262 -51.87 35.31 -11.61
N HIS A 263 -51.58 34.03 -11.35
CA HIS A 263 -50.39 33.65 -10.60
C HIS A 263 -49.13 33.91 -11.41
N THR A 264 -48.09 34.46 -10.75
CA THR A 264 -46.81 34.81 -11.39
C THR A 264 -45.62 34.16 -10.69
N GLY A 265 -45.83 33.11 -9.88
CA GLY A 265 -44.79 32.41 -9.12
C GLY A 265 -44.89 32.60 -7.60
N GLY A 266 -44.73 31.51 -6.83
CA GLY A 266 -44.85 31.54 -5.36
C GLY A 266 -46.23 32.04 -4.90
N PHE A 267 -46.29 32.98 -3.97
CA PHE A 267 -47.53 33.66 -3.56
C PHE A 267 -47.66 35.07 -4.19
N LYS A 268 -47.25 35.21 -5.46
CA LYS A 268 -47.33 36.46 -6.23
C LYS A 268 -48.45 36.40 -7.27
N TYR A 269 -49.24 37.47 -7.33
CA TYR A 269 -50.42 37.55 -8.20
C TYR A 269 -50.45 38.87 -8.97
N ARG A 270 -50.71 38.81 -10.27
CA ARG A 270 -50.98 39.96 -11.13
C ARG A 270 -52.49 40.16 -11.25
N LEU A 271 -52.96 41.34 -10.89
CA LEU A 271 -54.34 41.78 -11.06
C LEU A 271 -54.49 42.52 -12.39
N VAL A 272 -55.21 41.92 -13.33
CA VAL A 272 -55.54 42.52 -14.63
C VAL A 272 -56.87 43.25 -14.52
N TYR A 273 -56.93 44.53 -14.85
CA TYR A 273 -58.15 45.34 -14.71
C TYR A 273 -59.06 45.27 -15.96
N LYS A 274 -60.35 45.57 -15.76
CA LYS A 274 -61.35 45.67 -16.85
C LYS A 274 -61.18 46.94 -17.68
N GLU A 275 -60.65 48.01 -17.08
CA GLU A 275 -60.37 49.28 -17.73
C GLU A 275 -58.96 49.27 -18.34
N GLU A 276 -58.84 49.48 -19.65
CA GLU A 276 -57.56 49.47 -20.37
C GLU A 276 -56.57 50.55 -19.91
N LYS A 277 -57.03 51.57 -19.17
CA LYS A 277 -56.21 52.68 -18.68
C LYS A 277 -55.57 52.43 -17.29
N LYS A 278 -55.89 51.32 -16.62
CA LYS A 278 -55.31 50.99 -15.31
C LYS A 278 -54.20 49.97 -15.49
N GLU A 279 -53.00 50.31 -15.03
CA GLU A 279 -51.86 49.40 -15.04
C GLU A 279 -52.14 48.16 -14.18
N ASP A 280 -51.68 47.01 -14.67
CA ASP A 280 -51.74 45.76 -13.94
C ASP A 280 -50.99 45.89 -12.61
N LYS A 281 -51.62 45.43 -11.53
CA LYS A 281 -51.04 45.52 -10.19
C LYS A 281 -50.54 44.16 -9.74
N THR A 282 -49.26 44.07 -9.38
CA THR A 282 -48.71 42.87 -8.75
C THR A 282 -48.88 42.93 -7.22
N ILE A 283 -49.30 41.82 -6.63
CA ILE A 283 -49.42 41.61 -5.19
C ILE A 283 -48.47 40.49 -4.79
N ASP A 284 -47.55 40.77 -3.88
CA ASP A 284 -46.71 39.75 -3.22
C ASP A 284 -47.30 39.44 -1.83
N ALA A 285 -48.06 38.35 -1.74
CA ALA A 285 -48.71 37.99 -0.49
C ALA A 285 -47.73 37.47 0.56
N ASN A 286 -46.57 36.93 0.16
CA ASN A 286 -45.54 36.50 1.11
C ASN A 286 -44.87 37.71 1.78
N ALA A 287 -44.48 38.71 0.98
CA ALA A 287 -43.94 39.97 1.52
C ALA A 287 -44.97 40.66 2.43
N TYR A 288 -46.25 40.62 2.04
CA TYR A 288 -47.33 41.14 2.87
C TYR A 288 -47.40 40.42 4.23
N PHE A 289 -47.43 39.08 4.22
CA PHE A 289 -47.44 38.25 5.42
C PHE A 289 -46.25 38.53 6.35
N GLN A 290 -45.03 38.58 5.80
CA GLN A 290 -43.81 38.86 6.56
C GLN A 290 -43.84 40.24 7.23
N SER A 291 -44.42 41.24 6.57
CA SER A 291 -44.59 42.58 7.15
C SER A 291 -45.74 42.67 8.16
N PHE A 292 -46.72 41.77 8.08
CA PHE A 292 -47.95 41.81 8.86
C PHE A 292 -47.83 41.03 10.17
N LEU A 293 -47.15 39.88 10.16
CA LEU A 293 -47.03 39.01 11.34
C LEU A 293 -46.44 39.75 12.57
N PRO A 294 -45.33 40.52 12.47
CA PRO A 294 -44.82 41.30 13.60
C PRO A 294 -45.82 42.33 14.12
N LYS A 295 -46.59 42.97 13.23
CA LYS A 295 -47.60 43.97 13.58
C LYS A 295 -48.76 43.37 14.37
N ILE A 296 -49.14 42.12 14.10
CA ILE A 296 -50.15 41.42 14.92
C ILE A 296 -49.60 41.17 16.32
N SER A 297 -48.36 40.70 16.44
CA SER A 297 -47.73 40.48 17.75
C SER A 297 -47.62 41.77 18.56
N GLU A 298 -47.22 42.87 17.92
CA GLU A 298 -47.21 44.21 18.54
C GLU A 298 -48.61 44.66 18.97
N PHE A 299 -49.62 44.47 18.11
CA PHE A 299 -51.02 44.76 18.43
C PHE A 299 -51.50 44.00 19.67
N LEU A 300 -51.25 42.69 19.74
CA LEU A 300 -51.66 41.87 20.88
C LEU A 300 -50.87 42.25 22.14
N ALA A 301 -49.58 42.56 22.02
CA ALA A 301 -48.77 43.06 23.12
C ALA A 301 -49.31 44.39 23.67
N GLU A 302 -49.78 45.30 22.82
CA GLU A 302 -50.43 46.54 23.26
C GLU A 302 -51.77 46.27 23.95
N VAL A 303 -52.58 45.36 23.42
CA VAL A 303 -53.87 44.97 24.04
C VAL A 303 -53.63 44.37 25.44
N MET A 304 -52.62 43.50 25.58
CA MET A 304 -52.20 42.96 26.89
C MET A 304 -51.60 44.03 27.79
N GLY A 305 -50.84 44.98 27.22
CA GLY A 305 -50.28 46.11 27.93
C GLY A 305 -51.33 47.02 28.54
N LYS A 306 -52.36 47.38 27.77
CA LYS A 306 -53.52 48.14 28.25
C LYS A 306 -54.25 47.39 29.37
N TYR A 307 -54.36 46.06 29.27
CA TYR A 307 -54.92 45.26 30.36
C TYR A 307 -54.10 45.37 31.65
N TYR A 308 -52.77 45.35 31.56
CA TYR A 308 -51.92 45.55 32.74
C TYR A 308 -52.06 46.96 33.34
N GLN A 309 -52.30 47.98 32.51
CA GLN A 309 -52.52 49.36 32.93
C GLN A 309 -53.92 49.61 33.52
N ASP A 310 -54.96 48.96 32.97
CA ASP A 310 -56.35 49.10 33.42
C ASP A 310 -56.59 48.34 34.74
N TYR A 311 -55.87 47.24 34.97
CA TYR A 311 -56.08 46.36 36.14
C TYR A 311 -54.79 46.09 36.97
N PRO A 312 -53.98 47.11 37.30
CA PRO A 312 -52.66 46.95 37.92
C PRO A 312 -52.75 46.34 39.33
N GLU A 313 -53.88 46.56 40.01
CA GLU A 313 -54.11 46.06 41.37
C GLU A 313 -54.63 44.62 41.42
N SER A 314 -55.06 44.07 40.28
CA SER A 314 -55.56 42.69 40.26
C SER A 314 -54.43 41.71 40.55
N GLN A 315 -54.72 40.69 41.36
CA GLN A 315 -53.72 39.67 41.72
C GLN A 315 -53.15 38.96 40.48
N HIS A 316 -54.01 38.71 39.48
CA HIS A 316 -53.60 38.09 38.22
C HIS A 316 -52.57 38.95 37.46
N VAL A 317 -52.81 40.26 37.28
CA VAL A 317 -51.88 41.16 36.60
C VAL A 317 -50.56 41.28 37.36
N LYS A 318 -50.59 41.41 38.69
CA LYS A 318 -49.37 41.42 39.51
C LYS A 318 -48.54 40.15 39.29
N HIS A 319 -49.18 38.97 39.27
CA HIS A 319 -48.50 37.70 39.03
C HIS A 319 -47.89 37.63 37.61
N GLU A 320 -48.63 38.04 36.57
CA GLU A 320 -48.12 38.00 35.19
C GLU A 320 -47.00 39.03 34.94
N LEU A 321 -47.08 40.23 35.53
CA LEU A 321 -45.99 41.22 35.47
C LEU A 321 -44.73 40.70 36.16
N SER A 322 -44.86 40.08 37.35
CA SER A 322 -43.73 39.47 38.05
C SER A 322 -43.12 38.32 37.24
N LYS A 323 -43.93 37.45 36.63
CA LYS A 323 -43.45 36.38 35.73
C LYS A 323 -42.70 36.95 34.53
N ASN A 324 -43.27 37.92 33.83
CA ASN A 324 -42.65 38.53 32.66
C ASN A 324 -41.33 39.22 33.02
N ARG A 325 -41.26 39.87 34.19
CA ARG A 325 -40.02 40.45 34.71
C ARG A 325 -38.95 39.38 34.98
N LEU A 326 -39.31 38.29 35.68
CA LEU A 326 -38.39 37.18 35.94
C LEU A 326 -37.84 36.56 34.66
N ILE A 327 -38.71 36.31 33.68
CA ILE A 327 -38.30 35.74 32.38
C ILE A 327 -37.42 36.73 31.62
N ASN A 328 -37.71 38.03 31.65
CA ASN A 328 -36.87 39.04 31.03
C ASN A 328 -35.48 39.13 31.69
N ASP A 329 -35.41 39.02 33.01
CA ASP A 329 -34.15 38.97 33.75
C ASP A 329 -33.35 37.71 33.42
N LEU A 330 -34.03 36.56 33.24
CA LEU A 330 -33.42 35.34 32.71
C LEU A 330 -32.86 35.53 31.30
N ILE A 331 -33.65 36.13 30.39
CA ILE A 331 -33.19 36.44 29.02
C ILE A 331 -31.94 37.30 29.07
N LYS A 332 -31.92 38.36 29.88
CA LYS A 332 -30.73 39.21 30.04
C LYS A 332 -29.52 38.44 30.55
N LYS A 333 -29.69 37.57 31.55
CA LYS A 333 -28.59 36.75 32.10
C LYS A 333 -28.04 35.74 31.08
N GLU A 334 -28.90 35.09 30.31
CA GLU A 334 -28.51 34.08 29.31
C GLU A 334 -27.95 34.68 28.01
N THR A 335 -28.47 35.84 27.59
CA THR A 335 -28.04 36.53 26.37
C THR A 335 -26.70 37.24 26.53
N ILE A 336 -26.33 37.65 27.74
CA ILE A 336 -24.99 38.12 28.04
C ILE A 336 -24.03 36.92 27.91
N ILE A 337 -23.01 37.04 27.07
CA ILE A 337 -21.87 36.12 27.10
C ILE A 337 -21.33 36.22 28.52
N SER A 338 -21.40 35.11 29.26
CA SER A 338 -20.98 35.13 30.65
C SER A 338 -19.53 35.60 30.71
N GLU A 339 -19.18 36.34 31.76
CA GLU A 339 -17.80 36.78 31.94
C GLU A 339 -16.84 35.57 31.93
N GLU A 340 -17.32 34.42 32.41
CA GLU A 340 -16.62 33.14 32.34
C GLU A 340 -16.34 32.67 30.89
N GLU A 341 -17.33 32.77 29.99
CA GLU A 341 -17.16 32.42 28.57
C GLU A 341 -16.19 33.38 27.86
N LYS A 342 -16.25 34.68 28.18
CA LYS A 342 -15.30 35.66 27.64
C LYS A 342 -13.87 35.38 28.11
N LEU A 343 -13.68 35.24 29.44
CA LEU A 343 -12.39 34.92 30.03
C LEU A 343 -11.82 33.61 29.49
N PHE A 344 -12.68 32.64 29.18
CA PHE A 344 -12.26 31.40 28.54
C PHE A 344 -11.83 31.59 27.10
N ILE A 345 -12.60 32.33 26.29
CA ILE A 345 -12.22 32.64 24.90
C ILE A 345 -10.88 33.42 24.89
N GLU A 346 -10.69 34.35 25.82
CA GLU A 346 -9.42 35.04 26.04
C GLU A 346 -8.30 34.09 26.45
N ALA A 347 -8.54 33.13 27.34
CA ALA A 347 -7.56 32.10 27.71
C ALA A 347 -7.15 31.24 26.52
N CYS A 348 -8.09 30.86 25.65
CA CYS A 348 -7.80 30.20 24.38
C CYS A 348 -6.92 31.08 23.48
N HIS A 349 -7.21 32.38 23.39
CA HIS A 349 -6.38 33.33 22.64
C HIS A 349 -4.97 33.47 23.21
N LEU A 350 -4.80 33.45 24.53
CA LEU A 350 -3.48 33.50 25.16
C LEU A 350 -2.62 32.28 24.82
N ILE A 351 -3.22 31.10 24.68
CA ILE A 351 -2.50 29.88 24.26
C ILE A 351 -2.13 29.96 22.77
N LEU A 352 -2.97 30.56 21.92
CA LEU A 352 -2.66 30.75 20.49
C LEU A 352 -1.40 31.61 20.26
N ILE A 353 -1.13 32.56 21.16
CA ILE A 353 0.03 33.46 21.07
C ILE A 353 1.27 32.93 21.80
N GLN A 354 1.18 31.80 22.50
CA GLN A 354 2.36 31.19 23.12
C GLN A 354 3.33 30.73 22.03
N THR A 355 4.57 31.20 22.12
CA THR A 355 5.67 30.82 21.25
C THR A 355 6.63 29.92 22.02
N VAL A 356 7.14 28.90 21.33
CA VAL A 356 8.22 28.06 21.86
C VAL A 356 9.51 28.86 21.79
N GLN A 357 10.22 28.96 22.93
CA GLN A 357 11.50 29.65 22.98
C GLN A 357 12.60 28.80 22.31
N ASP A 358 13.56 29.45 21.67
CA ASP A 358 14.67 28.78 21.00
C ASP A 358 15.78 28.46 22.01
N ASN A 359 15.52 27.43 22.82
CA ASN A 359 16.37 26.95 23.91
C ASN A 359 17.09 25.64 23.50
N SER A 360 17.73 24.96 24.47
CA SER A 360 18.26 23.60 24.26
C SER A 360 17.15 22.66 23.75
N PHE A 361 17.51 21.61 23.00
CA PHE A 361 16.53 20.65 22.44
C PHE A 361 15.52 20.15 23.49
N GLU A 362 16.02 19.89 24.69
CA GLU A 362 15.29 19.29 25.81
C GLU A 362 14.26 20.27 26.39
N GLU A 363 14.67 21.53 26.58
CA GLU A 363 13.77 22.61 27.00
C GLU A 363 12.75 22.92 25.89
N LYS A 364 13.19 22.99 24.64
CA LYS A 364 12.34 23.27 23.47
C LYS A 364 11.26 22.19 23.28
N LEU A 365 11.63 20.91 23.36
CA LEU A 365 10.70 19.79 23.26
C LEU A 365 9.76 19.73 24.48
N GLY A 366 10.27 20.03 25.68
CA GLY A 366 9.46 20.16 26.89
C GLY A 366 8.40 21.26 26.77
N ASP A 367 8.76 22.41 26.22
CA ASP A 367 7.84 23.52 25.98
C ASP A 367 6.80 23.20 24.89
N ILE A 368 7.21 22.53 23.82
CA ILE A 368 6.31 22.03 22.76
C ILE A 368 5.27 21.06 23.34
N ASN A 369 5.69 20.09 24.16
CA ASN A 369 4.78 19.10 24.75
C ASN A 369 3.79 19.75 25.74
N LYS A 370 4.26 20.70 26.57
CA LYS A 370 3.37 21.46 27.46
C LYS A 370 2.34 22.27 26.68
N LEU A 371 2.75 22.87 25.56
CA LEU A 371 1.86 23.65 24.70
C LEU A 371 0.83 22.75 24.02
N ASP A 372 1.24 21.60 23.46
CA ASP A 372 0.33 20.62 22.85
C ASP A 372 -0.70 20.08 23.85
N GLN A 373 -0.26 19.71 25.06
CA GLN A 373 -1.17 19.27 26.14
C GLN A 373 -2.14 20.38 26.56
N SER A 374 -1.67 21.64 26.61
CA SER A 374 -2.52 22.79 26.91
C SER A 374 -3.56 23.02 25.82
N LEU A 375 -3.17 22.93 24.54
CA LEU A 375 -4.06 23.03 23.38
C LEU A 375 -5.13 21.93 23.40
N GLU A 376 -4.75 20.67 23.61
CA GLU A 376 -5.68 19.54 23.71
C GLU A 376 -6.68 19.72 24.85
N SER A 377 -6.21 20.10 26.04
CA SER A 377 -7.06 20.34 27.20
C SER A 377 -8.09 21.46 26.93
N GLN A 378 -7.71 22.51 26.21
CA GLN A 378 -8.64 23.58 25.83
C GLN A 378 -9.65 23.14 24.78
N VAL A 379 -9.23 22.34 23.79
CA VAL A 379 -10.14 21.79 22.78
C VAL A 379 -11.22 20.91 23.45
N GLU A 380 -10.83 20.04 24.38
CA GLU A 380 -11.79 19.24 25.16
C GLU A 380 -12.73 20.11 26.02
N ALA A 381 -12.20 21.19 26.61
CA ALA A 381 -12.99 22.13 27.40
C ALA A 381 -14.03 22.87 26.53
N ILE A 382 -13.67 23.24 25.29
CA ILE A 382 -14.62 23.80 24.32
C ILE A 382 -15.71 22.78 24.00
N ASP A 383 -15.35 21.52 23.71
CA ASP A 383 -16.33 20.49 23.35
C ASP A 383 -17.34 20.23 24.47
N LYS A 384 -16.87 20.17 25.73
CA LYS A 384 -17.75 20.07 26.90
C LYS A 384 -18.70 21.26 27.01
N ARG A 385 -18.26 22.48 26.66
CA ARG A 385 -19.11 23.68 26.68
C ARG A 385 -20.12 23.71 25.53
N ILE A 386 -19.72 23.33 24.32
CA ILE A 386 -20.65 23.19 23.18
C ILE A 386 -21.74 22.17 23.51
N LEU A 387 -21.37 21.02 24.09
CA LEU A 387 -22.34 20.00 24.51
C LEU A 387 -23.32 20.54 25.56
N LYS A 388 -22.83 21.33 26.53
CA LYS A 388 -23.69 22.02 27.51
C LYS A 388 -24.65 23.01 26.83
N LEU A 389 -24.20 23.80 25.86
CA LEU A 389 -25.06 24.73 25.12
C LEU A 389 -26.11 24.00 24.27
N GLN A 390 -25.76 22.87 23.65
CA GLN A 390 -26.71 22.03 22.94
C GLN A 390 -27.77 21.41 23.87
N GLN A 391 -27.35 20.93 25.04
CA GLN A 391 -28.28 20.49 26.07
C GLN A 391 -29.19 21.65 26.51
N ARG A 392 -28.61 22.85 26.68
CA ARG A 392 -29.35 24.04 27.08
C ARG A 392 -30.45 24.44 26.07
N LEU A 393 -30.21 24.25 24.77
CA LEU A 393 -31.23 24.45 23.73
C LEU A 393 -32.42 23.48 23.87
N ARG A 394 -32.17 22.23 24.28
CA ARG A 394 -33.24 21.27 24.60
C ARG A 394 -33.98 21.67 25.87
N ASP A 395 -33.22 22.04 26.91
CA ASP A 395 -33.76 22.47 28.19
C ASP A 395 -34.76 23.62 28.01
N TYR A 396 -34.50 24.59 27.13
CA TYR A 396 -35.44 25.70 26.89
C TYR A 396 -36.84 25.27 26.44
N LYS A 397 -36.98 24.06 25.88
CA LYS A 397 -38.27 23.49 25.46
C LYS A 397 -38.91 22.62 26.55
N GLU A 398 -38.10 21.92 27.34
CA GLU A 398 -38.54 20.84 28.23
C GLU A 398 -38.53 21.23 29.72
N ASN A 399 -37.58 22.05 30.15
CA ASN A 399 -37.37 22.40 31.55
C ASN A 399 -38.32 23.51 32.01
N LYS A 400 -38.61 23.49 33.31
CA LYS A 400 -39.51 24.45 33.97
C LYS A 400 -38.77 25.74 34.30
N ILE A 401 -39.50 26.87 34.29
CA ILE A 401 -38.94 28.19 34.67
C ILE A 401 -38.31 28.17 36.06
N SER A 402 -38.90 27.44 37.01
CA SER A 402 -38.35 27.28 38.36
C SER A 402 -36.92 26.74 38.37
N GLN A 403 -36.57 25.83 37.45
CA GLN A 403 -35.23 25.26 37.34
C GLN A 403 -34.24 26.33 36.86
N PHE A 404 -34.60 27.09 35.82
CA PHE A 404 -33.77 28.17 35.30
C PHE A 404 -33.56 29.30 36.32
N CYS A 405 -34.59 29.67 37.07
CA CYS A 405 -34.48 30.67 38.13
C CYS A 405 -33.56 30.21 39.26
N ALA A 406 -33.61 28.92 39.64
CA ALA A 406 -32.75 28.34 40.66
C ALA A 406 -31.27 28.33 40.22
N GLU A 407 -30.99 27.94 38.99
CA GLU A 407 -29.63 27.94 38.41
C GLU A 407 -29.02 29.35 38.37
N HIS A 408 -29.81 30.35 37.98
CA HIS A 408 -29.37 31.74 37.85
C HIS A 408 -29.48 32.56 39.13
N GLN A 409 -29.89 31.94 40.25
CA GLN A 409 -30.13 32.62 41.53
C GLN A 409 -31.01 33.87 41.37
N ILE A 410 -32.09 33.75 40.60
CA ILE A 410 -33.04 34.85 40.41
C ILE A 410 -33.97 34.87 41.64
N ASN A 411 -33.94 35.97 42.41
CA ASN A 411 -34.81 36.13 43.58
C ASN A 411 -36.27 36.11 43.15
N LEU A 412 -37.06 35.23 43.76
CA LEU A 412 -38.48 35.10 43.52
C LEU A 412 -39.26 36.03 44.44
N ASP A 413 -39.90 37.04 43.89
CA ASP A 413 -40.80 37.92 44.62
C ASP A 413 -42.18 37.23 44.78
N GLY A 414 -42.39 36.55 45.91
CA GLY A 414 -43.67 35.94 46.28
C GLY A 414 -43.94 34.52 45.75
N GLU A 415 -45.14 33.99 46.02
CA GLU A 415 -45.60 32.67 45.55
C GLU A 415 -46.01 32.73 44.07
N LEU A 416 -45.03 32.67 43.17
CA LEU A 416 -45.27 32.56 41.73
C LEU A 416 -45.26 31.10 41.30
N ASP A 417 -46.31 30.67 40.60
CA ASP A 417 -46.29 29.40 39.88
C ASP A 417 -45.32 29.51 38.70
N LEU A 418 -44.20 28.79 38.79
CA LEU A 418 -43.15 28.70 37.76
C LEU A 418 -43.00 27.26 37.24
N ASN A 419 -43.96 26.37 37.53
CA ASN A 419 -43.90 24.96 37.19
C ASN A 419 -44.37 24.65 35.76
N TYR A 420 -44.01 25.51 34.82
CA TYR A 420 -44.32 25.37 33.40
C TYR A 420 -43.07 25.69 32.56
N PRO A 421 -42.98 25.21 31.30
CA PRO A 421 -41.82 25.47 30.45
C PRO A 421 -41.72 26.94 30.04
N LEU A 422 -40.56 27.38 29.54
CA LEU A 422 -40.40 28.75 29.04
C LEU A 422 -41.47 29.06 27.96
N PRO A 423 -42.22 30.16 28.06
CA PRO A 423 -43.19 30.53 27.03
C PRO A 423 -42.47 30.89 25.73
N ALA A 424 -43.16 30.76 24.59
CA ALA A 424 -42.60 31.13 23.29
C ALA A 424 -42.35 32.64 23.19
N ALA A 425 -43.28 33.45 23.72
CA ALA A 425 -43.18 34.90 23.76
C ALA A 425 -43.75 35.47 25.07
N ILE A 426 -43.27 36.65 25.48
CA ILE A 426 -43.82 37.43 26.60
C ILE A 426 -44.04 38.89 26.20
N VAL A 427 -44.80 39.60 27.04
CA VAL A 427 -44.99 41.05 26.92
C VAL A 427 -44.21 41.73 28.03
N ILE A 428 -43.22 42.54 27.65
CA ILE A 428 -42.42 43.35 28.58
C ILE A 428 -42.80 44.82 28.47
N GLN A 429 -42.68 45.54 29.57
CA GLN A 429 -42.82 47.00 29.59
C GLN A 429 -41.44 47.63 29.39
N ASP A 430 -41.27 48.42 28.33
CA ASP A 430 -40.08 49.21 28.03
C ASP A 430 -40.45 50.69 27.95
N SER A 431 -39.91 51.50 28.85
CA SER A 431 -39.91 52.97 28.72
C SER A 431 -41.27 53.60 28.37
N SER A 432 -42.38 53.07 28.92
CA SER A 432 -43.82 53.39 28.69
C SER A 432 -44.60 52.58 27.65
N ASN A 433 -43.94 51.80 26.80
CA ASN A 433 -44.58 50.93 25.80
C ASN A 433 -44.49 49.45 26.17
N PHE A 434 -45.43 48.65 25.66
CA PHE A 434 -45.37 47.20 25.80
C PHE A 434 -44.83 46.59 24.51
N LYS A 435 -43.81 45.73 24.63
CA LYS A 435 -43.16 45.07 23.50
C LYS A 435 -43.25 43.57 23.62
N ALA A 436 -43.48 42.92 22.49
CA ALA A 436 -43.38 41.48 22.33
C ALA A 436 -41.91 41.03 22.33
N VAL A 437 -41.57 40.03 23.14
CA VAL A 437 -40.24 39.39 23.14
C VAL A 437 -40.41 37.90 22.89
N GLU A 438 -39.83 37.41 21.79
CA GLU A 438 -39.78 35.98 21.45
C GLU A 438 -38.72 35.28 22.31
N VAL A 439 -39.10 34.83 23.51
CA VAL A 439 -38.20 34.32 24.56
C VAL A 439 -37.29 33.21 24.04
N ARG A 440 -37.88 32.11 23.56
CA ARG A 440 -37.12 30.93 23.12
C ARG A 440 -36.19 31.26 21.98
N LYS A 441 -36.69 31.94 20.95
CA LYS A 441 -35.90 32.32 19.77
C LYS A 441 -34.75 33.26 20.14
N THR A 442 -34.97 34.20 21.07
CA THR A 442 -33.91 35.10 21.55
C THR A 442 -32.81 34.33 22.28
N LEU A 443 -33.19 33.39 23.15
CA LEU A 443 -32.26 32.52 23.88
C LEU A 443 -31.52 31.53 22.95
N GLU A 444 -32.24 30.93 21.99
CA GLU A 444 -31.68 30.02 20.98
C GLU A 444 -30.69 30.75 20.07
N ALA A 445 -31.01 31.98 19.64
CA ALA A 445 -30.10 32.81 18.84
C ALA A 445 -28.84 33.18 19.63
N ALA A 446 -28.98 33.52 20.91
CA ALA A 446 -27.83 33.83 21.77
C ALA A 446 -26.92 32.62 21.98
N ASN A 447 -27.48 31.44 22.29
CA ASN A 447 -26.68 30.21 22.46
C ASN A 447 -26.07 29.73 21.14
N THR A 448 -26.78 29.88 20.02
CA THR A 448 -26.22 29.60 18.68
C THR A 448 -25.01 30.48 18.41
N LYS A 449 -25.11 31.78 18.67
CA LYS A 449 -23.98 32.71 18.53
C LYS A 449 -22.80 32.33 19.44
N LYS A 450 -23.04 31.97 20.70
CA LYS A 450 -22.00 31.49 21.62
C LYS A 450 -21.31 30.22 21.10
N MET A 451 -22.08 29.26 20.58
CA MET A 451 -21.53 28.05 19.97
C MET A 451 -20.68 28.36 18.73
N GLU A 452 -21.11 29.28 17.87
CA GLU A 452 -20.35 29.73 16.70
C GLU A 452 -18.99 30.34 17.09
N GLU A 453 -18.97 31.20 18.11
CA GLU A 453 -17.73 31.81 18.65
C GLU A 453 -16.78 30.75 19.26
N LEU A 454 -17.32 29.77 19.98
CA LEU A 454 -16.56 28.64 20.52
C LEU A 454 -16.02 27.72 19.42
N GLN A 455 -16.81 27.42 18.40
CA GLN A 455 -16.38 26.62 17.24
C GLN A 455 -15.27 27.32 16.46
N GLN A 456 -15.37 28.64 16.27
CA GLN A 456 -14.32 29.43 15.65
C GLN A 456 -13.02 29.39 16.47
N SER A 457 -13.13 29.44 17.80
CA SER A 457 -11.98 29.33 18.71
C SER A 457 -11.35 27.94 18.67
N LYS A 458 -12.17 26.87 18.68
CA LYS A 458 -11.73 25.48 18.54
C LYS A 458 -10.94 25.28 17.26
N LYS A 459 -11.46 25.79 16.14
CA LYS A 459 -10.79 25.71 14.84
C LYS A 459 -9.37 26.30 14.90
N LYS A 460 -9.23 27.51 15.45
CA LYS A 460 -7.92 28.16 15.60
C LYS A 460 -6.96 27.38 16.50
N LEU A 461 -7.45 26.79 17.60
CA LEU A 461 -6.63 25.95 18.49
C LEU A 461 -6.15 24.67 17.81
N LEU A 462 -7.01 24.03 17.00
CA LEU A 462 -6.63 22.87 16.20
C LEU A 462 -5.57 23.22 15.16
N GLU A 463 -5.74 24.32 14.42
CA GLU A 463 -4.74 24.83 13.48
C GLU A 463 -3.39 25.10 14.19
N LYS A 464 -3.41 25.69 15.40
CA LYS A 464 -2.20 25.89 16.20
C LYS A 464 -1.60 24.57 16.70
N ARG A 465 -2.42 23.59 17.05
CA ARG A 465 -1.97 22.26 17.46
C ARG A 465 -1.27 21.54 16.33
N GLU A 466 -1.79 21.64 15.10
CA GLU A 466 -1.11 21.12 13.91
C GLU A 466 0.24 21.80 13.69
N GLU A 467 0.32 23.13 13.86
CA GLU A 467 1.59 23.88 13.81
C GLU A 467 2.59 23.39 14.87
N VAL A 468 2.14 23.21 16.12
CA VAL A 468 2.96 22.71 17.23
C VAL A 468 3.40 21.26 16.98
N THR A 469 2.55 20.43 16.39
CA THR A 469 2.87 19.05 16.01
C THR A 469 3.94 19.02 14.92
N ARG A 470 3.83 19.87 13.90
CA ARG A 470 4.89 20.01 12.88
C ARG A 470 6.18 20.51 13.50
N LEU A 471 6.12 21.51 14.37
CA LEU A 471 7.29 22.02 15.09
C LEU A 471 7.95 20.93 15.95
N ARG A 472 7.16 20.06 16.60
CA ARG A 472 7.64 18.88 17.31
C ARG A 472 8.39 17.94 16.38
N GLN A 473 7.78 17.57 15.26
CA GLN A 473 8.37 16.68 14.26
C GLN A 473 9.66 17.26 13.67
N ASP A 474 9.68 18.55 13.33
CA ASP A 474 10.86 19.23 12.80
C ASP A 474 11.98 19.32 13.84
N THR A 475 11.64 19.61 15.10
CA THR A 475 12.60 19.65 16.20
C THR A 475 13.21 18.27 16.44
N ILE A 476 12.39 17.22 16.52
CA ILE A 476 12.85 15.82 16.62
C ILE A 476 13.71 15.46 15.41
N LYS A 477 13.27 15.78 14.19
CA LYS A 477 14.02 15.51 12.96
C LYS A 477 15.39 16.20 12.94
N SER A 478 15.47 17.48 13.29
CA SER A 478 16.74 18.20 13.35
C SER A 478 17.72 17.59 14.36
N PHE A 479 17.20 17.17 15.52
CA PHE A 479 17.99 16.48 16.53
C PHE A 479 18.43 15.09 16.08
N LEU A 480 17.52 14.34 15.45
CA LEU A 480 17.81 13.05 14.83
C LEU A 480 18.92 13.18 13.79
N GLU A 481 18.84 14.16 12.88
CA GLU A 481 19.86 14.40 11.86
C GLU A 481 21.23 14.76 12.48
N GLU A 482 21.24 15.53 13.57
CA GLU A 482 22.47 15.88 14.31
C GLU A 482 23.08 14.68 15.03
N GLU A 483 22.28 13.88 15.74
CA GLU A 483 22.75 12.67 16.43
C GLU A 483 23.13 11.55 15.45
N ILE A 484 22.40 11.38 14.34
CA ILE A 484 22.80 10.49 13.25
C ILE A 484 24.17 10.94 12.71
N ARG A 485 24.36 12.23 12.42
CA ARG A 485 25.66 12.74 11.94
C ARG A 485 26.80 12.50 12.92
N LYS A 486 26.55 12.73 14.22
CA LYS A 486 27.55 12.57 15.29
C LYS A 486 27.94 11.10 15.52
N ASN A 487 26.98 10.17 15.44
CA ASN A 487 27.21 8.75 15.70
C ASN A 487 27.63 7.96 14.44
N ILE A 488 27.11 8.33 13.26
CA ILE A 488 27.41 7.66 11.98
C ILE A 488 28.63 8.26 11.28
N GLY A 489 28.93 9.55 11.48
CA GLY A 489 30.07 10.23 10.85
C GLY A 489 31.41 9.47 10.98
N PRO A 490 31.80 9.00 12.18
CA PRO A 490 33.00 8.17 12.35
C PRO A 490 32.96 6.83 11.61
N ILE A 491 31.77 6.22 11.46
CA ILE A 491 31.58 4.96 10.72
C ILE A 491 31.69 5.21 9.21
N GLN A 492 31.13 6.31 8.71
CA GLN A 492 31.27 6.73 7.31
C GLN A 492 32.72 7.06 6.96
N GLU A 493 33.46 7.69 7.85
CA GLU A 493 34.91 7.93 7.69
C GLU A 493 35.68 6.60 7.64
N LEU A 494 35.32 5.63 8.49
CA LEU A 494 35.86 4.27 8.45
C LEU A 494 35.54 3.56 7.12
N GLN A 495 34.30 3.65 6.64
CA GLN A 495 33.87 3.10 5.35
C GLN A 495 34.62 3.74 4.17
N GLN A 496 34.83 5.05 4.17
CA GLN A 496 35.66 5.72 3.15
C GLN A 496 37.12 5.26 3.20
N ASN A 497 37.66 4.95 4.38
CA ASN A 497 39.00 4.38 4.50
C ASN A 497 39.06 2.92 4.01
N ILE A 498 38.00 2.13 4.20
CA ILE A 498 37.87 0.76 3.67
C ILE A 498 37.76 0.77 2.13
N LEU A 499 36.97 1.68 1.55
CA LEU A 499 36.87 1.87 0.11
C LEU A 499 38.25 2.14 -0.52
N LYS A 500 39.05 3.03 0.09
CA LYS A 500 40.42 3.31 -0.35
C LYS A 500 41.36 2.10 -0.30
N LEU A 501 41.14 1.14 0.61
CA LEU A 501 41.92 -0.10 0.65
C LEU A 501 41.66 -1.01 -0.56
N THR A 502 40.56 -0.81 -1.29
CA THR A 502 40.16 -1.64 -2.44
C THR A 502 40.42 -1.00 -3.81
N GLU A 503 40.84 0.27 -3.88
CA GLU A 503 41.08 1.00 -5.13
C GLU A 503 42.36 0.55 -5.86
N ASN A 504 42.20 0.22 -7.15
CA ASN A 504 43.20 0.00 -8.21
C ASN A 504 44.52 -0.71 -7.85
N PHE A 505 44.49 -2.04 -8.01
CA PHE A 505 45.70 -2.87 -8.22
C PHE A 505 45.77 -3.34 -9.69
N ALA A 506 46.83 -2.96 -10.41
CA ALA A 506 47.17 -3.58 -11.69
C ALA A 506 47.97 -4.87 -11.44
N ILE A 507 47.47 -6.00 -11.95
CA ILE A 507 48.11 -7.31 -11.81
C ILE A 507 49.42 -7.31 -12.60
N LYS A 508 50.55 -7.59 -11.94
CA LYS A 508 51.89 -7.67 -12.56
C LYS A 508 52.17 -9.10 -13.06
N SER A 509 53.16 -9.26 -13.96
CA SER A 509 53.30 -10.44 -14.82
C SER A 509 54.35 -11.49 -14.40
N SER A 510 55.19 -11.27 -13.38
CA SER A 510 56.17 -12.27 -12.92
C SER A 510 55.83 -12.92 -11.56
N SER A 511 56.18 -14.20 -11.36
CA SER A 511 55.80 -14.96 -10.14
C SER A 511 56.33 -14.34 -8.85
N LYS A 512 57.55 -13.77 -8.90
CA LYS A 512 58.17 -13.05 -7.77
C LYS A 512 57.44 -11.74 -7.44
N GLU A 513 56.94 -11.03 -8.45
CA GLU A 513 56.13 -9.81 -8.25
C GLU A 513 54.71 -10.14 -7.76
N ILE A 514 54.14 -11.28 -8.17
CA ILE A 514 52.85 -11.77 -7.64
C ILE A 514 52.98 -12.16 -6.16
N GLU A 515 54.09 -12.79 -5.74
CA GLU A 515 54.37 -13.07 -4.33
C GLU A 515 54.51 -11.79 -3.49
N GLU A 516 55.16 -10.74 -4.02
CA GLU A 516 55.22 -9.42 -3.38
C GLU A 516 53.85 -8.73 -3.31
N GLN A 517 53.00 -8.87 -4.34
CA GLN A 517 51.61 -8.36 -4.32
C GLN A 517 50.73 -9.12 -3.31
N ILE A 518 50.92 -10.43 -3.15
CA ILE A 518 50.24 -11.21 -2.10
C ILE A 518 50.66 -10.72 -0.71
N GLN A 519 51.94 -10.40 -0.48
CA GLN A 519 52.38 -9.82 0.80
C GLN A 519 51.78 -8.43 1.07
N GLN A 520 51.62 -7.59 0.04
CA GLN A 520 50.93 -6.30 0.17
C GLN A 520 49.43 -6.47 0.47
N LEU A 521 48.75 -7.43 -0.17
CA LEU A 521 47.34 -7.74 0.12
C LEU A 521 47.16 -8.31 1.54
N LEU A 522 48.10 -9.12 2.03
CA LEU A 522 48.07 -9.63 3.40
C LEU A 522 48.21 -8.50 4.44
N GLU A 523 49.00 -7.47 4.15
CA GLU A 523 49.10 -6.29 5.02
C GLU A 523 47.83 -5.42 4.95
N GLN A 524 47.19 -5.29 3.78
CA GLN A 524 45.88 -4.64 3.65
C GLN A 524 44.77 -5.43 4.37
N GLN A 525 44.81 -6.76 4.34
CA GLN A 525 43.92 -7.61 5.14
C GLN A 525 44.15 -7.42 6.64
N ARG A 526 45.41 -7.23 7.08
CA ARG A 526 45.71 -6.91 8.49
C ARG A 526 45.13 -5.54 8.90
N GLN A 527 45.25 -4.53 8.06
CA GLN A 527 44.61 -3.22 8.29
C GLN A 527 43.08 -3.33 8.33
N LEU A 528 42.49 -4.17 7.46
CA LEU A 528 41.05 -4.46 7.46
C LEU A 528 40.61 -5.17 8.76
N ILE A 529 41.45 -6.06 9.32
CA ILE A 529 41.21 -6.67 10.64
C ILE A 529 41.25 -5.63 11.77
N GLU A 530 42.15 -4.66 11.72
CA GLU A 530 42.16 -3.54 12.68
C GLU A 530 40.91 -2.67 12.54
N HIS A 531 40.47 -2.36 11.31
CA HIS A 531 39.21 -1.65 11.07
C HIS A 531 37.97 -2.45 11.55
N LYS A 532 37.97 -3.77 11.36
CA LYS A 532 36.93 -4.67 11.91
C LYS A 532 36.94 -4.66 13.44
N LYS A 533 38.10 -4.54 14.08
CA LYS A 533 38.21 -4.37 15.53
C LYS A 533 37.64 -3.02 15.99
N SER A 534 37.97 -1.92 15.29
CA SER A 534 37.36 -0.61 15.56
C SER A 534 35.85 -0.62 15.38
N LEU A 535 35.32 -1.31 14.34
CA LEU A 535 33.87 -1.49 14.14
C LEU A 535 33.23 -2.29 15.28
N ASN A 536 33.91 -3.31 15.81
CA ASN A 536 33.44 -4.05 16.98
C ASN A 536 33.44 -3.20 18.26
N GLU A 537 34.36 -2.25 18.42
CA GLU A 537 34.33 -1.29 19.53
C GLU A 537 33.13 -0.32 19.40
N PHE A 538 32.70 0.00 18.18
CA PHE A 538 31.45 0.73 17.94
C PHE A 538 30.22 -0.11 18.30
N LYS A 539 30.18 -1.41 17.94
CA LYS A 539 29.07 -2.33 18.32
C LYS A 539 28.87 -2.45 19.83
N VAL A 540 29.93 -2.37 20.64
CA VAL A 540 29.86 -2.49 22.11
C VAL A 540 29.30 -1.21 22.76
N LYS A 541 29.35 -0.06 22.08
CA LYS A 541 28.70 1.18 22.54
C LYS A 541 27.22 1.22 22.13
N GLU A 542 26.44 0.26 22.63
CA GLU A 542 25.01 0.12 22.27
C GLU A 542 24.08 1.15 22.94
N SER A 543 24.61 2.13 23.69
CA SER A 543 23.79 3.07 24.44
C SER A 543 24.40 4.46 24.46
N ILE A 544 24.16 5.24 23.40
CA ILE A 544 24.29 6.70 23.44
C ILE A 544 23.10 7.31 22.69
N CYS A 545 21.88 7.00 23.12
CA CYS A 545 20.77 7.92 22.91
C CYS A 545 20.45 8.52 24.27
N SER A 546 20.29 9.85 24.34
CA SER A 546 19.92 10.48 25.61
C SER A 546 18.61 9.84 26.12
N GLU A 547 18.50 9.63 27.43
CA GLU A 547 17.26 9.13 28.09
C GLU A 547 16.01 9.93 27.67
N ILE A 548 16.20 11.12 27.13
CA ILE A 548 15.16 12.05 26.69
C ILE A 548 14.50 11.59 25.39
N LEU A 549 15.25 11.03 24.42
CA LEU A 549 14.66 10.45 23.20
C LEU A 549 13.89 9.15 23.49
N GLN A 550 14.38 8.34 24.42
CA GLN A 550 13.72 7.10 24.86
C GLN A 550 12.32 7.37 25.44
N ASN A 551 12.10 8.56 26.00
CA ASN A 551 10.81 8.95 26.57
C ASN A 551 9.92 9.73 25.59
N ALA A 552 10.47 10.31 24.52
CA ALA A 552 9.76 11.26 23.66
C ALA A 552 9.21 10.66 22.35
N ASP A 553 9.92 9.71 21.75
CA ASP A 553 9.55 9.10 20.46
C ASP A 553 10.31 7.78 20.24
N ASN A 554 9.67 6.64 20.55
CA ASN A 554 10.26 5.30 20.35
C ASN A 554 10.60 5.02 18.89
N THR A 555 9.85 5.60 17.95
CA THR A 555 10.11 5.49 16.51
C THR A 555 11.38 6.24 16.10
N ALA A 556 11.68 7.37 16.73
CA ALA A 556 12.94 8.09 16.53
C ALA A 556 14.14 7.26 17.05
N LEU A 557 14.00 6.62 18.21
CA LEU A 557 15.00 5.70 18.76
C LEU A 557 15.23 4.51 17.82
N GLU A 558 14.16 3.87 17.36
CA GLU A 558 14.26 2.81 16.36
C GLU A 558 14.88 3.31 15.06
N THR A 559 14.63 4.55 14.64
CA THR A 559 15.19 5.11 13.40
C THR A 559 16.68 5.37 13.54
N ILE A 560 17.15 5.93 14.67
CA ILE A 560 18.58 6.07 14.96
C ILE A 560 19.21 4.68 15.06
N GLN A 561 18.58 3.76 15.78
CA GLN A 561 19.10 2.42 15.97
C GLN A 561 19.15 1.65 14.65
N LYS A 562 18.13 1.75 13.79
CA LYS A 562 18.10 1.19 12.45
C LYS A 562 19.12 1.87 11.54
N ALA A 563 19.27 3.20 11.59
CA ALA A 563 20.27 3.91 10.79
C ALA A 563 21.70 3.59 11.24
N TYR A 564 21.92 3.46 12.55
CA TYR A 564 23.18 3.05 13.13
C TYR A 564 23.49 1.58 12.83
N GLN A 565 22.53 0.68 13.00
CA GLN A 565 22.63 -0.73 12.62
C GLN A 565 22.79 -0.91 11.12
N ALA A 566 22.15 -0.08 10.29
CA ALA A 566 22.32 -0.07 8.86
C ALA A 566 23.71 0.45 8.49
N ALA A 567 24.19 1.55 9.08
CA ALA A 567 25.55 2.05 8.83
C ALA A 567 26.63 1.07 9.33
N VAL A 568 26.43 0.44 10.48
CA VAL A 568 27.28 -0.66 10.97
C VAL A 568 27.19 -1.83 10.01
N SER A 569 25.99 -2.27 9.63
CA SER A 569 25.78 -3.39 8.71
C SER A 569 26.31 -3.12 7.31
N ASP A 570 26.24 -1.90 6.81
CA ASP A 570 26.75 -1.49 5.51
C ASP A 570 28.27 -1.38 5.58
N CYS A 571 28.83 -0.83 6.66
CA CYS A 571 30.26 -0.90 6.92
C CYS A 571 30.73 -2.35 7.13
N GLU A 572 29.92 -3.24 7.72
CA GLU A 572 30.19 -4.67 7.82
C GLU A 572 30.14 -5.36 6.47
N LYS A 573 29.13 -5.06 5.65
CA LYS A 573 29.02 -5.54 4.27
C LYS A 573 30.15 -5.00 3.42
N GLU A 574 30.64 -3.79 3.66
CA GLU A 574 31.79 -3.24 2.98
C GLU A 574 33.10 -3.84 3.50
N ILE A 575 33.24 -4.08 4.80
CA ILE A 575 34.36 -4.85 5.35
C ILE A 575 34.31 -6.27 4.79
N GLU A 576 33.14 -6.88 4.70
CA GLU A 576 32.95 -8.23 4.19
C GLU A 576 33.10 -8.29 2.68
N SER A 577 32.63 -7.28 1.95
CA SER A 577 32.86 -7.12 0.50
C SER A 577 34.32 -6.78 0.22
N ALA A 578 34.98 -5.97 1.03
CA ALA A 578 36.42 -5.70 0.93
C ALA A 578 37.22 -6.93 1.36
N THR A 579 36.76 -7.70 2.36
CA THR A 579 37.35 -8.96 2.78
C THR A 579 37.23 -9.96 1.65
N GLN A 580 36.02 -10.18 1.11
CA GLN A 580 35.74 -11.02 -0.03
C GLN A 580 36.45 -10.54 -1.28
N THR A 581 36.58 -9.22 -1.53
CA THR A 581 37.31 -8.70 -2.68
C THR A 581 38.82 -8.89 -2.50
N LEU A 582 39.36 -8.67 -1.31
CA LEU A 582 40.77 -8.92 -1.00
C LEU A 582 41.06 -10.42 -0.93
N GLU A 583 40.13 -11.26 -0.47
CA GLU A 583 40.21 -12.73 -0.43
C GLU A 583 40.05 -13.30 -1.83
N LEU A 584 39.11 -12.80 -2.63
CA LEU A 584 38.92 -13.15 -4.04
C LEU A 584 40.14 -12.68 -4.84
N ARG A 585 40.66 -11.47 -4.62
CA ARG A 585 41.91 -11.01 -5.26
C ARG A 585 43.12 -11.78 -4.75
N THR A 586 43.18 -12.12 -3.46
CA THR A 586 44.23 -12.98 -2.91
C THR A 586 44.10 -14.37 -3.48
N ALA A 587 42.90 -14.89 -3.68
CA ALA A 587 42.61 -16.17 -4.32
C ALA A 587 42.80 -16.12 -5.83
N GLU A 588 42.64 -14.96 -6.49
CA GLU A 588 42.90 -14.72 -7.90
C GLU A 588 44.38 -14.54 -8.15
N LEU A 589 45.13 -13.87 -7.27
CA LEU A 589 46.58 -13.76 -7.29
C LEU A 589 47.22 -15.05 -6.82
N GLN A 590 46.65 -15.75 -5.84
CA GLN A 590 47.04 -17.13 -5.48
C GLN A 590 46.68 -18.06 -6.62
N SER A 591 45.52 -17.94 -7.27
CA SER A 591 45.18 -18.71 -8.47
C SER A 591 46.04 -18.30 -9.65
N SER A 592 46.49 -17.05 -9.77
CA SER A 592 47.42 -16.60 -10.82
C SER A 592 48.85 -17.02 -10.51
N LEU A 593 49.24 -17.08 -9.24
CA LEU A 593 50.48 -17.67 -8.74
C LEU A 593 50.43 -19.19 -8.92
N GLU A 594 49.29 -19.82 -8.66
CA GLU A 594 49.03 -21.23 -8.87
C GLU A 594 48.94 -21.52 -10.35
N LYS A 595 48.39 -20.63 -11.20
CA LYS A 595 48.38 -20.72 -12.67
C LYS A 595 49.76 -20.40 -13.25
N ALA A 596 50.59 -19.60 -12.59
CA ALA A 596 51.98 -19.36 -12.96
C ALA A 596 52.86 -20.54 -12.55
N LYS A 597 52.67 -21.10 -11.35
CA LYS A 597 53.30 -22.32 -10.84
C LYS A 597 52.78 -23.59 -11.54
N GLN A 598 51.51 -23.62 -11.94
CA GLN A 598 50.88 -24.64 -12.80
C GLN A 598 51.21 -24.40 -14.26
N ARG A 599 51.50 -23.18 -14.73
CA ARG A 599 52.15 -22.98 -16.04
C ARG A 599 53.57 -23.51 -16.00
N GLU A 600 54.34 -23.26 -14.94
CA GLU A 600 55.64 -23.92 -14.71
C GLU A 600 55.51 -25.46 -14.64
N LEU A 601 54.47 -25.99 -14.00
CA LEU A 601 54.22 -27.44 -13.89
C LEU A 601 53.63 -28.07 -15.17
N LEU A 602 52.72 -27.41 -15.88
CA LEU A 602 52.14 -27.86 -17.16
C LEU A 602 53.14 -27.70 -18.30
N GLU A 603 54.03 -26.69 -18.26
CA GLU A 603 55.18 -26.61 -19.17
C GLU A 603 56.16 -27.78 -18.94
N SER A 604 56.24 -28.32 -17.72
CA SER A 604 57.08 -29.50 -17.41
C SER A 604 56.46 -30.87 -17.75
N CYS A 605 55.15 -30.91 -18.05
CA CYS A 605 54.38 -32.16 -18.29
C CYS A 605 53.40 -32.04 -19.48
N ASN A 606 53.68 -31.15 -20.44
CA ASN A 606 52.86 -31.00 -21.65
C ASN A 606 52.83 -32.32 -22.43
N ALA A 607 51.64 -32.79 -22.84
CA ALA A 607 51.47 -33.99 -23.66
C ALA A 607 52.29 -33.97 -24.95
N GLU A 608 52.54 -32.77 -25.50
CA GLU A 608 53.43 -32.54 -26.63
C GLU A 608 54.91 -32.75 -26.27
N MET A 609 55.34 -32.31 -25.07
CA MET A 609 56.70 -32.53 -24.57
C MET A 609 56.93 -34.00 -24.22
N ILE A 610 55.94 -34.69 -23.64
CA ILE A 610 55.96 -36.15 -23.42
C ILE A 610 56.01 -36.90 -24.75
N GLY A 611 55.27 -36.44 -25.77
CA GLY A 611 55.36 -36.95 -27.14
C GLY A 611 56.80 -36.85 -27.70
N ARG A 612 57.44 -35.70 -27.54
CA ARG A 612 58.85 -35.51 -27.92
C ARG A 612 59.81 -36.38 -27.09
N PHE A 613 59.57 -36.54 -25.79
CA PHE A 613 60.35 -37.46 -24.95
C PHE A 613 60.20 -38.93 -25.38
N ILE A 614 59.01 -39.35 -25.79
CA ILE A 614 58.78 -40.69 -26.37
C ILE A 614 59.59 -40.84 -27.66
N ASP A 615 59.57 -39.83 -28.53
CA ASP A 615 60.31 -39.84 -29.79
C ASP A 615 61.83 -39.83 -29.56
N ASP A 616 62.32 -39.01 -28.64
CA ASP A 616 63.73 -38.93 -28.23
C ASP A 616 64.20 -40.26 -27.61
N LYS A 617 63.38 -40.89 -26.77
CA LYS A 617 63.70 -42.20 -26.16
C LYS A 617 63.66 -43.34 -27.19
N LYS A 618 62.74 -43.30 -28.15
CA LYS A 618 62.74 -44.24 -29.30
C LYS A 618 63.97 -44.03 -30.18
N GLN A 619 64.42 -42.80 -30.37
CA GLN A 619 65.64 -42.47 -31.10
C GLN A 619 66.91 -42.91 -30.33
N GLU A 620 66.94 -42.74 -29.00
CA GLU A 620 67.99 -43.22 -28.12
C GLU A 620 68.10 -44.75 -28.18
N LEU A 621 66.96 -45.46 -28.11
CA LEU A 621 66.87 -46.91 -28.26
C LEU A 621 67.40 -47.37 -29.62
N SER A 622 67.00 -46.70 -30.71
CA SER A 622 67.50 -46.98 -32.07
C SER A 622 69.02 -46.80 -32.18
N THR A 623 69.57 -45.75 -31.54
CA THR A 623 71.01 -45.47 -31.54
C THR A 623 71.80 -46.53 -30.76
N ILE A 624 71.27 -47.01 -29.63
CA ILE A 624 71.89 -48.07 -28.84
C ILE A 624 71.89 -49.40 -29.61
N ILE A 625 70.80 -49.73 -30.29
CA ILE A 625 70.70 -50.92 -31.16
C ILE A 625 71.74 -50.87 -32.28
N GLU A 626 71.91 -49.71 -32.94
CA GLU A 626 72.89 -49.54 -34.02
C GLU A 626 74.34 -49.62 -33.50
N LYS A 627 74.63 -49.09 -32.30
CA LYS A 627 75.96 -49.24 -31.66
C LYS A 627 76.28 -50.70 -31.32
N ASN A 628 75.30 -51.47 -30.83
CA ASN A 628 75.50 -52.91 -30.60
C ASN A 628 75.82 -53.66 -31.89
N LYS A 629 75.17 -53.30 -32.99
CA LYS A 629 75.45 -53.86 -34.32
C LYS A 629 76.88 -53.53 -34.82
N GLN A 630 77.38 -52.33 -34.53
CA GLN A 630 78.77 -51.95 -34.83
C GLN A 630 79.77 -52.75 -33.98
N ILE A 631 79.50 -52.94 -32.69
CA ILE A 631 80.35 -53.76 -31.80
C ILE A 631 80.41 -55.21 -32.29
N ASP A 632 79.27 -55.78 -32.72
CA ASP A 632 79.21 -57.13 -33.29
C ASP A 632 80.03 -57.25 -34.59
N THR A 633 80.02 -56.21 -35.43
CA THR A 633 80.84 -56.16 -36.65
C THR A 633 82.34 -56.14 -36.33
N THR A 634 82.78 -55.29 -35.39
CA THR A 634 84.19 -55.20 -34.99
C THR A 634 84.70 -56.45 -34.26
N LEU A 635 83.85 -57.12 -33.46
CA LEU A 635 84.18 -58.41 -32.85
C LEU A 635 84.40 -59.49 -33.92
N THR A 636 83.62 -59.45 -35.01
CA THR A 636 83.73 -60.37 -36.14
C THR A 636 85.03 -60.12 -36.94
N GLU A 637 85.43 -58.87 -37.13
CA GLU A 637 86.70 -58.50 -37.80
C GLU A 637 87.94 -58.95 -37.01
N ILE A 638 87.92 -58.84 -35.68
CA ILE A 638 89.02 -59.32 -34.81
C ILE A 638 89.14 -60.86 -34.89
N ASP A 639 88.03 -61.57 -35.04
CA ASP A 639 88.02 -63.04 -35.16
C ASP A 639 88.44 -63.54 -36.55
N GLN A 640 88.23 -62.75 -37.60
CA GLN A 640 88.70 -63.07 -38.96
C GLN A 640 90.20 -62.82 -39.19
N ALA A 641 90.86 -62.04 -38.32
CA ALA A 641 92.31 -61.77 -38.42
C ALA A 641 93.21 -62.92 -37.89
N GLN A 642 92.68 -64.11 -37.63
CA GLN A 642 93.42 -65.26 -37.11
C GLN A 642 94.05 -66.12 -38.21
N ASP A 643 95.26 -65.75 -38.67
CA ASP A 643 96.21 -66.71 -39.28
C ASP A 643 97.61 -66.55 -38.66
N TRP A 644 97.68 -66.66 -37.33
CA TRP A 644 98.91 -66.48 -36.53
C TRP A 644 99.56 -67.81 -36.12
N ASN A 645 99.42 -68.85 -36.96
CA ASN A 645 100.17 -70.11 -36.81
C ASN A 645 101.69 -69.95 -37.02
N PHE A 646 102.15 -68.74 -37.34
CA PHE A 646 103.55 -68.43 -37.64
C PHE A 646 104.45 -68.29 -36.38
N CYS A 647 103.93 -67.76 -35.26
CA CYS A 647 104.72 -67.53 -34.04
C CYS A 647 105.13 -68.83 -33.31
N PRO A 648 104.25 -69.84 -33.15
CA PRO A 648 104.65 -71.13 -32.58
C PRO A 648 105.68 -71.86 -33.44
N LEU A 649 105.58 -71.75 -34.77
CA LEU A 649 106.47 -72.42 -35.71
C LEU A 649 107.93 -71.93 -35.58
N ILE A 650 108.13 -70.60 -35.51
CA ILE A 650 109.48 -70.02 -35.36
C ILE A 650 110.03 -70.25 -33.95
N ALA A 651 109.20 -70.22 -32.91
CA ALA A 651 109.62 -70.55 -31.54
C ALA A 651 110.13 -72.01 -31.44
N SER A 652 109.46 -72.93 -32.14
CA SER A 652 109.88 -74.34 -32.26
C SER A 652 111.22 -74.50 -32.97
N GLU A 653 111.44 -73.77 -34.08
CA GLU A 653 112.71 -73.79 -34.82
C GLU A 653 113.89 -73.24 -33.99
N VAL A 654 113.68 -72.16 -33.23
CA VAL A 654 114.69 -71.60 -32.32
C VAL A 654 115.04 -72.61 -31.23
N HIS A 655 114.04 -73.28 -30.64
CA HIS A 655 114.26 -74.32 -29.65
C HIS A 655 115.07 -75.51 -30.21
N GLY A 656 114.78 -75.93 -31.45
CA GLY A 656 115.53 -77.00 -32.13
C GLY A 656 117.00 -76.66 -32.39
N LEU A 657 117.30 -75.43 -32.80
CA LEU A 657 118.68 -74.96 -33.01
C LEU A 657 119.49 -74.95 -31.71
N PHE A 658 118.87 -74.54 -30.60
CA PHE A 658 119.49 -74.57 -29.28
C PHE A 658 119.94 -75.98 -28.89
N LYS A 659 119.06 -76.98 -29.06
CA LYS A 659 119.34 -78.37 -28.70
C LYS A 659 120.46 -79.00 -29.51
N GLN A 660 120.62 -78.61 -30.77
CA GLN A 660 121.76 -79.05 -31.58
C GLN A 660 123.09 -78.46 -31.07
N ILE A 661 123.13 -77.17 -30.76
CA ILE A 661 124.33 -76.50 -30.21
C ILE A 661 124.74 -77.12 -28.86
N GLU A 662 123.76 -77.41 -28.01
CA GLU A 662 123.97 -78.07 -26.71
C GLU A 662 124.65 -79.45 -26.86
N SER A 663 124.31 -80.21 -27.91
CA SER A 663 124.87 -81.54 -28.14
C SER A 663 126.35 -81.53 -28.58
N GLU A 664 126.78 -80.51 -29.33
CA GLU A 664 128.16 -80.37 -29.84
C GLU A 664 129.12 -79.84 -28.76
N ILE A 665 128.60 -79.14 -27.73
CA ILE A 665 129.42 -78.57 -26.63
C ILE A 665 129.69 -79.59 -25.51
N LYS A 666 128.92 -80.68 -25.42
CA LYS A 666 129.00 -81.68 -24.33
C LYS A 666 130.37 -82.39 -24.19
N GLU A 667 131.23 -82.37 -25.21
CA GLU A 667 132.60 -82.93 -25.13
C GLU A 667 133.61 -82.01 -24.43
N PHE A 668 133.32 -80.71 -24.25
CA PHE A 668 134.18 -79.72 -23.59
C PHE A 668 133.54 -79.25 -22.28
N ALA A 669 133.72 -80.00 -21.21
CA ALA A 669 133.02 -79.75 -19.95
C ALA A 669 133.44 -78.42 -19.27
N TYR A 670 132.52 -77.46 -19.21
CA TYR A 670 132.36 -76.53 -18.08
C TYR A 670 130.88 -76.38 -17.72
N ARG A 671 130.55 -76.64 -16.46
CA ARG A 671 129.18 -76.63 -15.91
C ARG A 671 128.73 -75.20 -15.57
N LYS A 672 127.66 -74.71 -16.21
CA LYS A 672 126.64 -73.85 -15.58
C LYS A 672 125.26 -74.27 -16.09
N LYS A 673 124.38 -74.69 -15.17
CA LYS A 673 122.95 -74.92 -15.42
C LYS A 673 122.28 -73.55 -15.50
N GLU A 674 121.82 -73.11 -16.67
CA GLU A 674 120.76 -72.08 -16.82
C GLU A 674 120.23 -71.74 -18.25
N PRO A 675 120.56 -72.43 -19.37
CA PRO A 675 120.03 -71.98 -20.68
C PRO A 675 118.69 -72.62 -21.10
N GLU A 676 118.26 -73.77 -20.57
CA GLU A 676 117.04 -74.47 -21.06
C GLU A 676 115.72 -73.74 -20.80
N GLN A 677 115.63 -72.92 -19.73
CA GLN A 677 114.41 -72.17 -19.40
C GLN A 677 114.21 -70.94 -20.31
N LEU A 678 115.31 -70.33 -20.78
CA LEU A 678 115.28 -69.14 -21.65
C LEU A 678 114.81 -69.46 -23.07
N PHE A 679 114.99 -70.70 -23.52
CA PHE A 679 114.60 -71.14 -24.87
C PHE A 679 113.38 -72.06 -24.87
N ALA A 680 112.62 -72.16 -23.77
CA ALA A 680 111.37 -72.93 -23.74
C ALA A 680 110.31 -72.27 -24.65
N GLU A 681 109.57 -73.09 -25.39
CA GLU A 681 108.63 -72.64 -26.44
C GLU A 681 107.58 -71.63 -25.91
N GLY A 682 107.07 -71.83 -24.69
CA GLY A 682 106.14 -70.90 -24.03
C GLY A 682 106.77 -69.59 -23.53
N ALA A 683 108.08 -69.59 -23.22
CA ALA A 683 108.79 -68.37 -22.81
C ALA A 683 109.07 -67.47 -24.03
N LEU A 684 109.40 -68.07 -25.18
CA LEU A 684 109.65 -67.38 -26.45
C LEU A 684 108.41 -66.70 -27.05
N LEU A 685 107.20 -67.12 -26.68
CA LEU A 685 105.93 -66.49 -27.10
C LEU A 685 105.55 -65.23 -26.30
N SER A 686 106.44 -64.73 -25.45
CA SER A 686 106.31 -63.45 -24.77
C SER A 686 107.41 -62.49 -25.22
N VAL A 687 107.10 -61.20 -25.36
CA VAL A 687 108.07 -60.16 -25.78
C VAL A 687 109.32 -60.16 -24.89
N LYS A 688 109.13 -60.40 -23.59
CA LYS A 688 110.20 -60.49 -22.59
C LYS A 688 111.09 -61.72 -22.81
N GLY A 689 110.52 -62.90 -22.97
CA GLY A 689 111.31 -64.13 -23.12
C GLY A 689 112.08 -64.23 -24.44
N ALA A 690 111.53 -63.71 -25.55
CA ALA A 690 112.27 -63.63 -26.82
C ALA A 690 113.50 -62.70 -26.74
N SER A 691 113.38 -61.58 -26.01
CA SER A 691 114.46 -60.61 -25.80
C SER A 691 115.59 -61.17 -24.92
N ASP A 692 115.23 -61.86 -23.84
CA ASP A 692 116.19 -62.46 -22.91
C ASP A 692 117.00 -63.60 -23.59
N ALA A 693 116.36 -64.38 -24.45
CA ALA A 693 116.97 -65.42 -25.27
C ALA A 693 117.99 -64.86 -26.28
N LEU A 694 117.67 -63.74 -26.94
CA LEU A 694 118.55 -63.06 -27.90
C LEU A 694 119.81 -62.49 -27.22
N TYR A 695 119.65 -61.95 -26.01
CA TYR A 695 120.76 -61.43 -25.21
C TYR A 695 121.77 -62.54 -24.84
N PHE A 696 121.28 -63.71 -24.48
CA PHE A 696 122.12 -64.87 -24.16
C PHE A 696 122.99 -65.33 -25.35
N VAL A 697 122.41 -65.42 -26.55
CA VAL A 697 123.13 -65.85 -27.78
C VAL A 697 124.27 -64.89 -28.13
N ASN A 698 124.09 -63.57 -27.95
CA ASN A 698 125.13 -62.57 -28.25
C ASN A 698 126.35 -62.70 -27.33
N ASN A 699 126.17 -63.03 -26.06
CA ASN A 699 127.29 -63.18 -25.11
C ASN A 699 128.19 -64.40 -25.41
N LEU A 700 127.64 -65.46 -26.01
CA LEU A 700 128.44 -66.63 -26.42
C LEU A 700 129.41 -66.31 -27.57
N PHE A 701 129.08 -65.35 -28.42
CA PHE A 701 129.89 -64.97 -29.58
C PHE A 701 131.18 -64.22 -29.20
N ILE A 702 131.17 -63.48 -28.10
CA ILE A 702 132.28 -62.60 -27.68
C ILE A 702 133.48 -63.39 -27.15
N ASN A 703 133.27 -64.57 -26.57
CA ASN A 703 134.37 -65.42 -26.05
C ASN A 703 135.18 -66.15 -27.15
N TYR A 704 134.74 -66.11 -28.42
CA TYR A 704 135.31 -66.90 -29.52
C TYR A 704 136.53 -66.24 -30.21
N GLU A 705 136.70 -64.92 -30.17
CA GLU A 705 137.70 -64.22 -31.01
C GLU A 705 139.17 -64.20 -30.47
N THR A 706 139.48 -64.81 -29.32
CA THR A 706 140.76 -64.57 -28.61
C THR A 706 141.90 -65.58 -28.81
N THR A 707 141.82 -66.59 -29.71
CA THR A 707 142.90 -67.60 -29.89
C THR A 707 143.29 -67.92 -31.35
N LYS A 708 144.36 -67.27 -31.87
CA LYS A 708 145.20 -67.64 -33.04
C LYS A 708 146.59 -67.02 -32.75
N GLU A 709 147.73 -67.70 -32.75
CA GLU A 709 148.51 -68.28 -33.87
C GLU A 709 149.64 -69.17 -33.28
N ILE A 710 149.91 -70.36 -33.82
CA ILE A 710 151.16 -71.14 -33.55
C ILE A 710 151.61 -71.82 -34.86
N GLU A 711 152.83 -71.53 -35.31
CA GLU A 711 153.44 -72.08 -36.53
C GLU A 711 154.12 -73.46 -36.34
N LYS A 712 154.21 -74.22 -37.44
CA LYS A 712 154.63 -75.64 -37.48
C LYS A 712 156.17 -75.78 -37.55
N PRO A 713 156.84 -76.54 -36.65
CA PRO A 713 158.30 -76.68 -36.66
C PRO A 713 158.82 -77.60 -37.79
N LEU A 714 160.07 -77.38 -38.23
CA LEU A 714 160.76 -78.12 -39.30
C LEU A 714 161.75 -79.18 -38.76
N PRO A 715 161.96 -80.32 -39.44
CA PRO A 715 162.82 -81.41 -38.98
C PRO A 715 164.34 -81.14 -39.18
N PRO A 716 165.22 -81.62 -38.28
CA PRO A 716 166.68 -81.45 -38.39
C PRO A 716 167.35 -82.42 -39.40
N LYS A 717 168.38 -81.95 -40.13
CA LYS A 717 169.11 -82.71 -41.17
C LYS A 717 170.09 -83.76 -40.59
N ARG A 718 170.21 -84.92 -41.25
CA ARG A 718 171.13 -86.01 -40.88
C ARG A 718 172.60 -85.61 -41.14
N GLY A 719 173.44 -85.77 -40.13
CA GLY A 719 174.90 -85.54 -40.17
C GLY A 719 175.49 -84.87 -38.92
N ASP A 720 174.65 -84.37 -38.03
CA ASP A 720 175.06 -83.55 -36.88
C ASP A 720 175.31 -84.40 -35.61
N LYS A 721 176.36 -84.09 -34.83
CA LYS A 721 176.82 -84.91 -33.69
C LYS A 721 175.79 -85.05 -32.55
N ASP A 722 174.74 -84.21 -32.54
CA ASP A 722 173.65 -84.18 -31.54
C ASP A 722 172.25 -84.54 -32.09
N TYR A 723 172.17 -85.28 -33.20
CA TYR A 723 170.90 -85.62 -33.89
C TYR A 723 169.81 -86.23 -32.97
N LYS A 724 170.19 -87.07 -31.99
CA LYS A 724 169.23 -87.70 -31.06
C LYS A 724 168.52 -86.69 -30.15
N LEU A 725 169.20 -85.62 -29.72
CA LEU A 725 168.59 -84.62 -28.82
C LEU A 725 167.58 -83.74 -29.58
N LYS A 726 167.92 -83.35 -30.82
CA LYS A 726 167.06 -82.51 -31.67
C LYS A 726 165.81 -83.23 -32.18
N LEU A 727 165.85 -84.56 -32.32
CA LEU A 727 164.68 -85.34 -32.72
C LEU A 727 163.58 -85.36 -31.65
N ASN A 728 163.97 -85.47 -30.37
CA ASN A 728 163.04 -85.53 -29.23
C ASN A 728 162.25 -84.21 -29.04
N VAL A 729 162.90 -83.07 -29.29
CA VAL A 729 162.24 -81.74 -29.22
C VAL A 729 161.23 -81.56 -30.35
N TYR A 730 161.55 -82.03 -31.56
CA TYR A 730 160.65 -81.97 -32.72
C TYR A 730 159.39 -82.82 -32.51
N GLU A 731 159.52 -84.05 -31.99
CA GLU A 731 158.39 -84.95 -31.75
C GLU A 731 157.42 -84.38 -30.70
N THR A 732 157.94 -83.71 -29.66
CA THR A 732 157.11 -83.07 -28.63
C THR A 732 156.33 -81.87 -29.19
N GLN A 733 156.95 -81.04 -30.03
CA GLN A 733 156.28 -79.88 -30.64
C GLN A 733 155.25 -80.27 -31.70
N LEU A 734 155.48 -81.36 -32.44
CA LEU A 734 154.54 -81.86 -33.44
C LEU A 734 153.23 -82.38 -32.81
N LEU A 735 153.30 -83.00 -31.63
CA LEU A 735 152.13 -83.48 -30.89
C LEU A 735 151.23 -82.33 -30.40
N GLY A 736 151.84 -81.22 -29.95
CA GLY A 736 151.10 -80.02 -29.51
C GLY A 736 150.28 -79.36 -30.63
N TYR A 737 150.82 -79.29 -31.84
CA TYR A 737 150.12 -78.71 -33.00
C TYR A 737 148.90 -79.56 -33.43
N GLN A 738 149.03 -80.90 -33.40
CA GLN A 738 147.94 -81.80 -33.80
C GLN A 738 146.70 -81.74 -32.89
N ILE A 739 146.89 -81.49 -31.58
CA ILE A 739 145.77 -81.34 -30.63
C ILE A 739 145.03 -80.01 -30.86
N TRP A 740 145.76 -78.94 -31.16
CA TRP A 740 145.17 -77.63 -31.47
C TRP A 740 144.34 -77.66 -32.76
N GLU A 741 144.85 -78.29 -33.83
CA GLU A 741 144.15 -78.36 -35.12
C GLU A 741 142.80 -79.09 -35.02
N LYS A 742 142.72 -80.16 -34.23
CA LYS A 742 141.47 -80.90 -34.00
C LYS A 742 140.43 -80.06 -33.25
N THR A 743 140.85 -79.30 -32.25
CA THR A 743 139.97 -78.47 -31.41
C THR A 743 139.38 -77.30 -32.20
N ASN A 744 140.18 -76.64 -33.04
CA ASN A 744 139.76 -75.46 -33.81
C ASN A 744 138.66 -75.76 -34.85
N ARG A 745 138.62 -76.99 -35.42
CA ARG A 745 137.60 -77.37 -36.41
C ARG A 745 136.20 -77.51 -35.80
N THR A 746 136.08 -77.99 -34.56
CA THR A 746 134.78 -78.14 -33.88
C THR A 746 134.19 -76.76 -33.53
N PHE A 747 135.02 -75.81 -33.10
CA PHE A 747 134.59 -74.45 -32.77
C PHE A 747 134.00 -73.68 -33.97
N LEU A 748 134.56 -73.86 -35.17
CA LEU A 748 134.06 -73.20 -36.39
C LEU A 748 132.62 -73.63 -36.76
N LYS A 749 132.22 -74.85 -36.37
CA LYS A 749 130.89 -75.41 -36.65
C LYS A 749 129.82 -74.81 -35.75
N ILE A 750 130.14 -74.58 -34.47
CA ILE A 750 129.24 -74.00 -33.46
C ILE A 750 128.91 -72.53 -33.78
N SER A 751 129.89 -71.73 -34.23
CA SER A 751 129.70 -70.31 -34.57
C SER A 751 128.61 -70.10 -35.64
N LYS A 752 128.59 -70.91 -36.70
CA LYS A 752 127.57 -70.82 -37.76
C LYS A 752 126.14 -71.12 -37.27
N MET A 753 126.00 -71.96 -36.25
CA MET A 753 124.69 -72.33 -35.70
C MET A 753 124.14 -71.21 -34.80
N LEU A 754 125.01 -70.52 -34.06
CA LEU A 754 124.64 -69.37 -33.23
C LEU A 754 124.14 -68.18 -34.08
N ASP A 755 124.74 -67.91 -35.24
CA ASP A 755 124.27 -66.88 -36.17
C ASP A 755 122.84 -67.15 -36.67
N LYS A 756 122.55 -68.40 -37.04
CA LYS A 756 121.23 -68.81 -37.51
C LYS A 756 120.16 -68.66 -36.43
N MET A 757 120.52 -68.94 -35.17
CA MET A 757 119.62 -68.82 -34.03
C MET A 757 119.29 -67.36 -33.70
N LYS A 758 120.28 -66.46 -33.80
CA LYS A 758 120.10 -65.01 -33.60
C LYS A 758 119.11 -64.40 -34.59
N SER A 759 119.21 -64.73 -35.88
CA SER A 759 118.29 -64.23 -36.91
C SER A 759 116.84 -64.61 -36.62
N LYS A 760 116.58 -65.87 -36.23
CA LYS A 760 115.23 -66.38 -36.00
C LYS A 760 114.55 -65.76 -34.77
N LEU A 761 115.32 -65.43 -33.73
CA LEU A 761 114.82 -64.71 -32.56
C LEU A 761 114.43 -63.27 -32.87
N GLN A 762 115.13 -62.61 -33.81
CA GLN A 762 114.78 -61.25 -34.25
C GLN A 762 113.48 -61.23 -35.07
N ASP A 763 113.21 -62.29 -35.85
CA ASP A 763 111.98 -62.43 -36.62
C ASP A 763 110.73 -62.66 -35.74
N LEU A 764 110.91 -63.16 -34.50
CA LEU A 764 109.83 -63.49 -33.56
C LEU A 764 109.32 -62.26 -32.76
N GLN A 765 110.12 -61.21 -32.64
CA GLN A 765 109.87 -60.12 -31.67
C GLN A 765 108.66 -59.23 -32.02
N LYS A 766 108.51 -58.81 -33.29
CA LYS A 766 107.42 -57.92 -33.73
C LYS A 766 106.02 -58.58 -33.77
N PRO A 767 105.85 -59.82 -34.24
CA PRO A 767 104.54 -60.47 -34.29
C PRO A 767 103.89 -60.70 -32.92
N VAL A 768 104.69 -60.94 -31.87
CA VAL A 768 104.20 -61.19 -30.50
C VAL A 768 103.62 -59.91 -29.87
N GLU A 769 104.18 -58.73 -30.15
CA GLU A 769 103.65 -57.44 -29.67
C GLU A 769 102.26 -57.12 -30.25
N ILE A 770 101.99 -57.51 -31.50
CA ILE A 770 100.70 -57.28 -32.16
C ILE A 770 99.61 -58.20 -31.58
N TYR A 771 99.97 -59.44 -31.22
CA TYR A 771 99.04 -60.43 -30.69
C TYR A 771 98.47 -60.03 -29.30
N GLU A 772 99.30 -59.55 -28.38
CA GLU A 772 98.85 -59.15 -27.03
C GLU A 772 97.91 -57.93 -27.05
N SER A 773 98.09 -57.01 -28.01
CA SER A 773 97.27 -55.81 -28.16
C SER A 773 95.82 -56.14 -28.56
N ASN A 774 95.64 -57.05 -29.51
CA ASN A 774 94.30 -57.41 -30.03
C ASN A 774 93.46 -58.23 -29.02
N LEU A 775 94.10 -59.03 -28.16
CA LEU A 775 93.40 -59.83 -27.15
C LEU A 775 92.70 -58.95 -26.09
N LYS A 776 93.37 -57.85 -25.67
CA LYS A 776 92.78 -56.88 -24.73
C LYS A 776 91.56 -56.17 -25.32
N LYS A 777 91.64 -55.72 -26.57
CA LYS A 777 90.56 -55.02 -27.26
C LYS A 777 89.28 -55.87 -27.38
N LYS A 778 89.40 -57.19 -27.56
CA LYS A 778 88.26 -58.11 -27.64
C LYS A 778 87.47 -58.24 -26.32
N GLN A 779 88.16 -58.20 -25.18
CA GLN A 779 87.51 -58.33 -23.86
C GLN A 779 86.71 -57.08 -23.49
N GLU A 780 87.22 -55.89 -23.84
CA GLU A 780 86.54 -54.62 -23.60
C GLU A 780 85.24 -54.49 -24.40
N LEU A 781 85.25 -54.88 -25.68
CA LEU A 781 84.06 -54.82 -26.56
C LEU A 781 82.92 -55.74 -26.09
N LYS A 782 83.22 -56.92 -25.53
CA LYS A 782 82.19 -57.84 -24.98
C LYS A 782 81.51 -57.28 -23.73
N LYS A 783 82.25 -56.55 -22.89
CA LYS A 783 81.69 -55.91 -21.68
C LYS A 783 80.74 -54.77 -22.07
N LEU A 784 81.14 -53.97 -23.07
CA LEU A 784 80.35 -52.85 -23.60
C LEU A 784 79.00 -53.29 -24.18
N ARG A 785 78.97 -54.41 -24.92
CA ARG A 785 77.74 -54.97 -25.51
C ARG A 785 76.67 -55.31 -24.48
N LYS A 786 77.07 -55.96 -23.38
CA LYS A 786 76.16 -56.36 -22.30
C LYS A 786 75.52 -55.13 -21.63
N GLU A 787 76.30 -54.07 -21.43
CA GLU A 787 75.83 -52.81 -20.85
C GLU A 787 74.79 -52.10 -21.75
N TYR A 788 74.99 -52.14 -23.06
CA TYR A 788 74.02 -51.59 -24.02
C TYR A 788 72.72 -52.39 -24.12
N ASP A 789 72.75 -53.72 -24.04
CA ASP A 789 71.53 -54.56 -24.04
C ASP A 789 70.65 -54.30 -22.80
N GLU A 790 71.26 -54.16 -21.62
CA GLU A 790 70.54 -53.81 -20.39
C GLU A 790 69.93 -52.40 -20.46
N ASN A 791 70.64 -51.43 -21.07
CA ASN A 791 70.13 -50.08 -21.29
C ASN A 791 68.97 -50.06 -22.31
N ALA A 792 69.03 -50.84 -23.39
CA ALA A 792 67.95 -50.93 -24.38
C ALA A 792 66.64 -51.46 -23.77
N SER A 793 66.73 -52.50 -22.91
CA SER A 793 65.56 -53.04 -22.21
C SER A 793 64.93 -52.04 -21.24
N ALA A 794 65.75 -51.22 -20.56
CA ALA A 794 65.25 -50.20 -19.64
C ALA A 794 64.54 -49.06 -20.39
N ILE A 795 65.10 -48.59 -21.51
CA ILE A 795 64.50 -47.53 -22.33
C ILE A 795 63.17 -47.99 -22.96
N ASN A 796 63.05 -49.25 -23.37
CA ASN A 796 61.78 -49.76 -23.93
C ASN A 796 60.64 -49.76 -22.90
N ALA A 797 60.93 -50.11 -21.65
CA ALA A 797 59.94 -50.04 -20.57
C ALA A 797 59.60 -48.58 -20.16
N GLU A 798 60.54 -47.64 -20.29
CA GLU A 798 60.27 -46.20 -20.15
C GLU A 798 59.29 -45.68 -21.22
N VAL A 799 59.42 -46.15 -22.47
CA VAL A 799 58.53 -45.78 -23.58
C VAL A 799 57.09 -46.28 -23.37
N GLU A 800 56.91 -47.55 -22.96
CA GLU A 800 55.57 -48.11 -22.71
C GLU A 800 54.79 -47.33 -21.63
N VAL A 801 55.49 -46.86 -20.59
CA VAL A 801 54.91 -46.06 -19.51
C VAL A 801 54.49 -44.69 -20.01
N LEU A 802 55.35 -44.00 -20.77
CA LEU A 802 55.05 -42.68 -21.32
C LEU A 802 53.87 -42.74 -22.30
N GLU A 803 53.76 -43.80 -23.11
CA GLU A 803 52.64 -44.02 -24.03
C GLU A 803 51.30 -44.23 -23.31
N ALA A 804 51.31 -44.84 -22.11
CA ALA A 804 50.11 -45.01 -21.29
C ALA A 804 49.70 -43.71 -20.57
N VAL A 805 50.67 -42.91 -20.10
CA VAL A 805 50.41 -41.68 -19.33
C VAL A 805 49.88 -40.54 -20.21
N LYS A 806 50.33 -40.45 -21.47
CA LYS A 806 49.94 -39.41 -22.42
C LYS A 806 48.42 -39.19 -22.57
N PRO A 807 47.59 -40.21 -22.88
CA PRO A 807 46.15 -40.02 -23.09
C PRO A 807 45.40 -39.56 -21.82
N VAL A 808 45.90 -39.89 -20.62
CA VAL A 808 45.29 -39.45 -19.36
C VAL A 808 45.55 -37.95 -19.12
N LEU A 809 46.75 -37.47 -19.44
CA LEU A 809 47.08 -36.04 -19.37
C LEU A 809 46.30 -35.21 -20.40
N GLU A 810 46.15 -35.70 -21.63
CA GLU A 810 45.34 -35.02 -22.67
C GLU A 810 43.86 -34.88 -22.26
N LYS A 811 43.28 -35.93 -21.66
CA LYS A 811 41.92 -35.89 -21.11
C LYS A 811 41.82 -34.91 -19.93
N LEU A 812 42.79 -34.90 -19.01
CA LEU A 812 42.84 -33.96 -17.88
C LEU A 812 42.91 -32.50 -18.35
N GLU A 813 43.73 -32.21 -19.36
CA GLU A 813 43.87 -30.86 -19.91
C GLU A 813 42.59 -30.38 -20.60
N THR A 814 41.96 -31.25 -21.39
CA THR A 814 40.66 -30.98 -22.05
C THR A 814 39.58 -30.69 -21.01
N LEU A 815 39.48 -31.51 -19.97
CA LEU A 815 38.52 -31.32 -18.88
C LEU A 815 38.79 -30.03 -18.09
N ASN A 816 40.06 -29.70 -17.84
CA ASN A 816 40.44 -28.49 -17.14
C ASN A 816 40.06 -27.22 -17.95
N GLN A 817 40.21 -27.25 -19.28
CA GLN A 817 39.74 -26.18 -20.16
C GLN A 817 38.21 -26.04 -20.12
N LYS A 818 37.47 -27.13 -20.36
CA LYS A 818 36.01 -27.10 -20.31
C LYS A 818 35.48 -26.62 -18.94
N THR A 819 36.18 -26.93 -17.84
CA THR A 819 35.76 -26.52 -16.47
C THR A 819 35.79 -25.00 -16.31
N ASN A 820 36.73 -24.31 -16.95
CA ASN A 820 36.81 -22.85 -16.93
C ASN A 820 35.76 -22.18 -17.82
N GLU A 821 35.14 -22.93 -18.72
CA GLU A 821 34.09 -22.47 -19.65
C GLU A 821 32.68 -22.74 -19.13
N LEU A 822 32.54 -23.40 -17.97
CA LEU A 822 31.24 -23.70 -17.32
C LEU A 822 30.49 -22.40 -16.99
N SER A 823 29.66 -22.00 -17.94
CA SER A 823 28.76 -20.85 -17.90
C SER A 823 27.55 -21.18 -18.78
N GLY A 824 26.37 -20.69 -18.41
CA GLY A 824 25.14 -21.01 -19.13
C GLY A 824 23.91 -20.84 -18.25
N SER A 825 22.74 -21.13 -18.82
CA SER A 825 21.50 -21.17 -18.04
C SER A 825 21.56 -22.28 -16.96
N PRO A 826 20.77 -22.19 -15.88
CA PRO A 826 20.78 -23.19 -14.80
C PRO A 826 20.66 -24.64 -15.27
N SER A 827 19.79 -24.88 -16.26
CA SER A 827 19.59 -26.21 -16.84
C SER A 827 20.80 -26.72 -17.65
N GLU A 828 21.45 -25.84 -18.41
CA GLU A 828 22.67 -26.16 -19.17
C GLU A 828 23.85 -26.42 -18.23
N LEU A 829 23.94 -25.62 -17.16
CA LEU A 829 25.00 -25.69 -16.17
C LEU A 829 24.90 -27.01 -15.37
N ILE A 830 23.71 -27.37 -14.88
CA ILE A 830 23.51 -28.67 -14.21
C ILE A 830 23.74 -29.85 -15.16
N SER A 831 23.26 -29.78 -16.41
CA SER A 831 23.52 -30.84 -17.40
C SER A 831 25.01 -31.04 -17.64
N SER A 832 25.74 -29.94 -17.75
CA SER A 832 27.20 -29.95 -17.93
C SER A 832 27.88 -30.55 -16.70
N LEU A 833 27.51 -30.15 -15.48
CA LEU A 833 28.04 -30.70 -14.23
C LEU A 833 27.83 -32.22 -14.12
N VAL A 834 26.65 -32.73 -14.52
CA VAL A 834 26.37 -34.18 -14.56
C VAL A 834 27.32 -34.91 -15.52
N ASN A 835 27.57 -34.35 -16.71
CA ASN A 835 28.50 -34.94 -17.67
C ASN A 835 29.94 -34.90 -17.14
N PHE A 836 30.35 -33.80 -16.50
CA PHE A 836 31.66 -33.65 -15.89
C PHE A 836 31.94 -34.67 -14.78
N LEU A 837 30.98 -34.92 -13.88
CA LEU A 837 31.13 -35.95 -12.84
C LEU A 837 31.37 -37.34 -13.43
N ASN A 838 30.70 -37.65 -14.55
CA ASN A 838 30.91 -38.91 -15.26
C ASN A 838 32.28 -38.96 -15.97
N GLU A 839 32.71 -37.87 -16.60
CA GLU A 839 34.03 -37.77 -17.25
C GLU A 839 35.17 -37.88 -16.21
N ILE A 840 35.03 -37.26 -15.02
CA ILE A 840 35.99 -37.39 -13.90
C ILE A 840 36.07 -38.83 -13.40
N ARG A 841 34.95 -39.54 -13.23
CA ARG A 841 34.96 -40.95 -12.83
C ARG A 841 35.65 -41.84 -13.86
N GLY A 842 35.46 -41.57 -15.15
CA GLY A 842 36.20 -42.23 -16.23
C GLY A 842 37.71 -42.02 -16.08
N LEU A 843 38.13 -40.78 -15.81
CA LEU A 843 39.53 -40.44 -15.55
C LEU A 843 40.11 -41.09 -14.29
N GLN A 844 39.34 -41.21 -13.22
CA GLN A 844 39.77 -41.91 -11.99
C GLN A 844 40.04 -43.39 -12.28
N SER A 845 39.19 -44.04 -13.07
CA SER A 845 39.43 -45.42 -13.53
C SER A 845 40.70 -45.53 -14.39
N ASP A 846 40.87 -44.62 -15.35
CA ASP A 846 42.07 -44.58 -16.20
C ASP A 846 43.36 -44.35 -15.36
N TYR A 847 43.26 -43.53 -14.31
CA TYR A 847 44.36 -43.26 -13.37
C TYR A 847 44.69 -44.48 -12.49
N GLU A 848 43.68 -45.22 -12.00
CA GLU A 848 43.88 -46.47 -11.25
C GLU A 848 44.62 -47.53 -12.08
N ASP A 849 44.31 -47.62 -13.38
CA ASP A 849 45.01 -48.51 -14.30
C ASP A 849 46.47 -48.06 -14.57
N LEU A 850 46.73 -46.74 -14.58
CA LEU A 850 48.09 -46.20 -14.58
C LEU A 850 48.86 -46.52 -13.30
N THR A 851 48.20 -46.51 -12.14
CA THR A 851 48.86 -46.85 -10.87
C THR A 851 49.28 -48.33 -10.84
N LYS A 852 48.51 -49.23 -11.46
CA LYS A 852 48.92 -50.63 -11.67
C LYS A 852 50.11 -50.76 -12.63
N LEU A 853 50.22 -49.89 -13.63
CA LEU A 853 51.41 -49.80 -14.48
C LEU A 853 52.63 -49.29 -13.70
N ALA A 854 52.42 -48.42 -12.69
CA ALA A 854 53.46 -47.88 -11.84
C ALA A 854 54.19 -48.95 -11.00
N GLU A 855 53.55 -50.07 -10.69
CA GLU A 855 54.23 -51.21 -10.06
C GLU A 855 55.32 -51.82 -10.96
N LYS A 856 55.19 -51.71 -12.30
CA LYS A 856 56.24 -52.10 -13.25
C LYS A 856 57.38 -51.07 -13.32
N ILE A 857 57.07 -49.78 -13.06
CA ILE A 857 58.02 -48.65 -13.02
C ILE A 857 59.03 -48.79 -11.87
N ALA A 858 58.69 -49.49 -10.78
CA ALA A 858 59.59 -49.68 -9.64
C ALA A 858 60.95 -50.32 -9.97
N LYS A 859 61.11 -50.88 -11.18
CA LYS A 859 62.36 -51.47 -11.69
C LYS A 859 63.17 -50.55 -12.62
N LEU A 860 62.69 -49.34 -12.93
CA LEU A 860 63.35 -48.39 -13.83
C LEU A 860 64.34 -47.48 -13.11
N LYS A 861 65.37 -47.02 -13.84
CA LYS A 861 66.48 -46.22 -13.30
C LYS A 861 66.06 -44.77 -12.94
N ASN A 862 65.01 -44.27 -13.59
CA ASN A 862 64.46 -42.91 -13.42
C ASN A 862 63.12 -42.90 -12.67
N LYS A 863 62.94 -43.83 -11.72
CA LYS A 863 61.69 -44.03 -10.97
C LYS A 863 61.09 -42.73 -10.40
N ASP A 864 61.93 -41.87 -9.81
CA ASP A 864 61.49 -40.64 -9.15
C ASP A 864 60.81 -39.66 -10.12
N HIS A 865 61.23 -39.62 -11.38
CA HIS A 865 60.63 -38.74 -12.39
C HIS A 865 59.20 -39.19 -12.76
N TYR A 866 59.00 -40.49 -12.91
CA TYR A 866 57.68 -41.06 -13.22
C TYR A 866 56.73 -41.02 -12.02
N GLU A 867 57.23 -41.23 -10.80
CA GLU A 867 56.44 -41.02 -9.58
C GLU A 867 56.01 -39.55 -9.45
N GLN A 868 56.89 -38.60 -9.78
CA GLN A 868 56.52 -37.18 -9.81
C GLN A 868 55.45 -36.86 -10.88
N MET A 869 55.53 -37.46 -12.07
CA MET A 869 54.49 -37.30 -13.10
C MET A 869 53.14 -37.87 -12.65
N LEU A 870 53.12 -39.06 -12.03
CA LEU A 870 51.90 -39.68 -11.52
C LEU A 870 51.31 -38.91 -10.33
N GLN A 871 52.15 -38.40 -9.42
CA GLN A 871 51.73 -37.50 -8.34
C GLN A 871 51.18 -36.18 -8.89
N THR A 872 51.75 -35.67 -9.98
CA THR A 872 51.27 -34.46 -10.64
C THR A 872 49.91 -34.70 -11.28
N ALA A 873 49.72 -35.82 -11.98
CA ALA A 873 48.42 -36.21 -12.53
C ALA A 873 47.36 -36.41 -11.43
N GLU A 874 47.74 -37.01 -10.29
CA GLU A 874 46.87 -37.16 -9.11
C GLU A 874 46.45 -35.80 -8.53
N LYS A 875 47.41 -34.89 -8.36
CA LYS A 875 47.16 -33.52 -7.89
C LYS A 875 46.26 -32.74 -8.84
N LEU A 876 46.44 -32.91 -10.15
CA LEU A 876 45.59 -32.28 -11.16
C LEU A 876 44.17 -32.85 -11.11
N LEU A 877 44.01 -34.18 -11.03
CA LEU A 877 42.72 -34.85 -10.94
C LEU A 877 41.95 -34.46 -9.67
N THR A 878 42.60 -34.52 -8.50
CA THR A 878 42.02 -34.11 -7.21
C THR A 878 41.68 -32.60 -7.18
N GLY A 879 42.55 -31.76 -7.74
CA GLY A 879 42.30 -30.32 -7.88
C GLY A 879 41.14 -29.99 -8.83
N LEU A 880 40.91 -30.81 -9.86
CA LEU A 880 39.79 -30.66 -10.79
C LEU A 880 38.48 -31.12 -10.12
N GLN A 881 38.50 -32.27 -9.44
CA GLN A 881 37.37 -32.77 -8.65
C GLN A 881 36.95 -31.77 -7.56
N SER A 882 37.90 -31.20 -6.81
CA SER A 882 37.58 -30.19 -5.80
C SER A 882 36.95 -28.93 -6.40
N ARG A 883 37.41 -28.46 -7.57
CA ARG A 883 36.82 -27.29 -8.25
C ARG A 883 35.38 -27.55 -8.69
N ILE A 884 35.12 -28.71 -9.28
CA ILE A 884 33.75 -29.10 -9.67
C ILE A 884 32.85 -29.25 -8.44
N ASN A 885 33.34 -29.86 -7.36
CA ASN A 885 32.57 -30.02 -6.13
C ASN A 885 32.20 -28.66 -5.51
N ASN A 886 33.15 -27.72 -5.48
CA ASN A 886 32.90 -26.36 -5.01
C ASN A 886 31.88 -25.63 -5.90
N LYS A 887 31.98 -25.79 -7.22
CA LYS A 887 31.03 -25.19 -8.15
C LYS A 887 29.62 -25.76 -7.98
N ILE A 888 29.48 -27.07 -7.79
CA ILE A 888 28.20 -27.72 -7.45
C ILE A 888 27.63 -27.14 -6.16
N LYS A 889 28.45 -27.02 -5.11
CA LYS A 889 28.04 -26.48 -3.80
C LYS A 889 27.58 -25.03 -3.89
N GLU A 890 28.30 -24.21 -4.64
CA GLU A 890 27.98 -22.80 -4.87
C GLU A 890 26.64 -22.65 -5.61
N GLU A 891 26.49 -23.31 -6.75
CA GLU A 891 25.28 -23.23 -7.58
C GLU A 891 24.04 -23.77 -6.86
N LEU A 892 24.15 -24.93 -6.20
CA LEU A 892 23.04 -25.46 -5.40
C LEU A 892 22.72 -24.58 -4.18
N GLY A 893 23.73 -23.94 -3.58
CA GLY A 893 23.52 -22.96 -2.52
C GLY A 893 22.76 -21.72 -3.00
N GLN A 894 23.15 -21.19 -4.16
CA GLN A 894 22.45 -20.07 -4.78
C GLN A 894 21.01 -20.43 -5.16
N TYR A 895 20.77 -21.60 -5.76
CA TYR A 895 19.42 -22.04 -6.12
C TYR A 895 18.54 -22.29 -4.90
N SER A 896 19.05 -22.92 -3.85
CA SER A 896 18.26 -23.12 -2.62
C SER A 896 17.80 -21.77 -2.04
N SER A 897 18.73 -20.82 -1.92
CA SER A 897 18.41 -19.46 -1.43
C SER A 897 17.44 -18.71 -2.34
N GLN A 898 17.58 -18.81 -3.67
CA GLN A 898 16.68 -18.14 -4.62
C GLN A 898 15.26 -18.74 -4.60
N VAL A 899 15.13 -20.07 -4.50
CA VAL A 899 13.83 -20.74 -4.40
C VAL A 899 13.17 -20.43 -3.05
N ALA A 900 13.92 -20.47 -1.95
CA ALA A 900 13.41 -20.10 -0.62
C ALA A 900 12.97 -18.61 -0.57
N GLY A 901 13.78 -17.69 -1.10
CA GLY A 901 13.42 -16.28 -1.18
C GLY A 901 12.21 -16.02 -2.10
N SER A 902 12.06 -16.79 -3.17
CA SER A 902 10.88 -16.72 -4.04
C SER A 902 9.63 -17.25 -3.35
N LEU A 903 9.74 -18.34 -2.59
CA LEU A 903 8.65 -18.89 -1.78
C LEU A 903 8.19 -17.89 -0.73
N GLN A 904 9.12 -17.32 0.04
CA GLN A 904 8.81 -16.27 1.02
C GLN A 904 8.12 -15.07 0.37
N ALA A 905 8.60 -14.59 -0.78
CA ALA A 905 7.99 -13.47 -1.49
C ALA A 905 6.55 -13.75 -1.96
N VAL A 906 6.21 -15.01 -2.29
CA VAL A 906 4.85 -15.41 -2.67
C VAL A 906 3.96 -15.58 -1.43
N ASP A 907 4.50 -16.11 -0.34
CA ASP A 907 3.76 -16.27 0.92
C ASP A 907 3.43 -14.92 1.56
N GLU A 908 4.32 -13.92 1.40
CA GLU A 908 4.12 -12.53 1.83
C GLU A 908 3.12 -11.74 0.95
N ILE A 909 2.60 -12.32 -0.14
CA ILE A 909 1.53 -11.68 -0.94
C ILE A 909 0.29 -11.53 -0.08
N ALA A 910 0.02 -10.29 0.30
CA ALA A 910 -1.23 -9.85 0.89
C ALA A 910 -2.23 -9.48 -0.21
N PHE A 911 -3.50 -9.76 0.05
CA PHE A 911 -4.61 -9.36 -0.81
C PHE A 911 -5.43 -8.30 -0.09
N ASP A 912 -5.71 -7.22 -0.81
CA ASP A 912 -6.75 -6.27 -0.45
C ASP A 912 -7.62 -6.00 -1.67
N GLU A 913 -8.77 -5.36 -1.44
CA GLU A 913 -9.70 -5.05 -2.53
C GLU A 913 -9.25 -3.85 -3.40
N THR A 914 -8.02 -3.34 -3.31
CA THR A 914 -7.57 -2.20 -4.12
C THR A 914 -7.03 -2.64 -5.47
N LYS A 915 -7.24 -1.79 -6.49
CA LYS A 915 -6.70 -2.04 -7.84
C LYS A 915 -5.17 -2.07 -7.86
N ALA A 916 -4.53 -1.21 -7.08
CA ALA A 916 -3.07 -1.12 -7.01
C ALA A 916 -2.43 -2.40 -6.47
N ILE A 917 -3.02 -3.03 -5.44
CA ILE A 917 -2.54 -4.32 -4.93
C ILE A 917 -2.77 -5.44 -5.95
N PHE A 918 -3.94 -5.49 -6.60
CA PHE A 918 -4.17 -6.47 -7.67
C PHE A 918 -3.08 -6.41 -8.76
N GLU A 919 -2.76 -5.21 -9.26
CA GLU A 919 -1.74 -5.01 -10.30
C GLU A 919 -0.33 -5.36 -9.80
N LYS A 920 0.01 -4.97 -8.57
CA LYS A 920 1.28 -5.33 -7.93
C LYS A 920 1.42 -6.85 -7.78
N ASN A 921 0.37 -7.52 -7.29
CA ASN A 921 0.36 -8.97 -7.10
C ASN A 921 0.45 -9.69 -8.44
N GLN A 922 -0.25 -9.21 -9.47
CA GLN A 922 -0.16 -9.75 -10.83
C GLN A 922 1.30 -9.74 -11.33
N GLN A 923 2.02 -8.62 -11.15
CA GLN A 923 3.42 -8.51 -11.55
C GLN A 923 4.33 -9.47 -10.78
N ILE A 924 4.18 -9.55 -9.45
CA ILE A 924 4.97 -10.46 -8.60
C ILE A 924 4.73 -11.91 -9.03
N LEU A 925 3.48 -12.31 -9.23
CA LEU A 925 3.11 -13.67 -9.63
C LEU A 925 3.67 -14.01 -11.02
N GLU A 926 3.59 -13.10 -11.99
CA GLU A 926 4.15 -13.31 -13.33
C GLU A 926 5.69 -13.40 -13.33
N GLU A 927 6.36 -12.56 -12.55
CA GLU A 927 7.83 -12.61 -12.37
C GLU A 927 8.26 -13.95 -11.74
N ARG A 928 7.56 -14.40 -10.70
CA ARG A 928 7.86 -15.64 -9.99
C ARG A 928 7.49 -16.88 -10.81
N GLN A 929 6.43 -16.84 -11.61
CA GLN A 929 6.11 -17.89 -12.58
C GLN A 929 7.20 -18.00 -13.66
N ARG A 930 7.70 -16.86 -14.14
CA ARG A 930 8.84 -16.85 -15.08
C ARG A 930 10.09 -17.44 -14.42
N PHE A 931 10.41 -17.07 -13.18
CA PHE A 931 11.50 -17.68 -12.42
C PHE A 931 11.35 -19.19 -12.31
N LEU A 932 10.16 -19.69 -11.93
CA LEU A 932 9.86 -21.12 -11.82
C LEU A 932 10.11 -21.87 -13.14
N SER A 933 9.79 -21.24 -14.28
CA SER A 933 10.03 -21.81 -15.62
C SER A 933 11.50 -21.85 -16.04
N GLN A 934 12.36 -21.01 -15.43
CA GLN A 934 13.81 -20.97 -15.68
C GLN A 934 14.57 -21.97 -14.81
N LEU A 935 13.95 -22.50 -13.75
CA LEU A 935 14.56 -23.49 -12.88
C LEU A 935 14.80 -24.82 -13.63
N PRO A 936 15.87 -25.55 -13.27
CA PRO A 936 16.10 -26.90 -13.77
C PRO A 936 14.88 -27.81 -13.56
N GLY A 937 14.63 -28.67 -14.54
CA GLY A 937 13.60 -29.70 -14.46
C GLY A 937 13.88 -30.68 -13.31
N GLU A 938 12.82 -31.25 -12.73
CA GLU A 938 12.93 -32.20 -11.63
C GLU A 938 13.77 -33.43 -12.01
N GLU A 939 13.60 -33.96 -13.22
CA GLU A 939 14.42 -35.07 -13.74
C GLU A 939 15.91 -34.76 -13.75
N LEU A 940 16.28 -33.52 -14.09
CA LEU A 940 17.67 -33.10 -14.17
C LEU A 940 18.30 -32.98 -12.77
N LEU A 941 17.56 -32.43 -11.81
CA LEU A 941 17.97 -32.35 -10.40
C LEU A 941 18.08 -33.74 -9.78
N GLN A 942 17.15 -34.65 -10.06
CA GLN A 942 17.20 -36.04 -9.61
C GLN A 942 18.39 -36.79 -10.21
N ARG A 943 18.70 -36.57 -11.50
CA ARG A 943 19.88 -37.15 -12.14
C ARG A 943 21.17 -36.62 -11.52
N LEU A 944 21.24 -35.31 -11.26
CA LEU A 944 22.37 -34.71 -10.54
C LEU A 944 22.50 -35.32 -9.14
N LYS A 945 21.40 -35.44 -8.39
CA LYS A 945 21.38 -36.08 -7.07
C LYS A 945 21.97 -37.49 -7.12
N GLN A 946 21.51 -38.32 -8.06
CA GLN A 946 22.01 -39.69 -8.24
C GLN A 946 23.52 -39.72 -8.49
N GLU A 947 24.05 -38.80 -9.31
CA GLU A 947 25.49 -38.74 -9.59
C GLU A 947 26.31 -38.22 -8.41
N ILE A 948 25.79 -37.23 -7.67
CA ILE A 948 26.41 -36.66 -6.47
C ILE A 948 26.46 -37.70 -5.34
N THR A 949 25.42 -38.53 -5.14
CA THR A 949 25.43 -39.58 -4.11
C THR A 949 26.48 -40.67 -4.31
N LYS A 950 27.03 -40.79 -5.52
CA LYS A 950 28.13 -41.73 -5.80
C LYS A 950 29.50 -41.19 -5.31
N ASP A 951 29.58 -39.92 -4.94
CA ASP A 951 30.81 -39.26 -4.47
C ASP A 951 30.64 -38.76 -3.03
N GLU A 952 31.37 -39.37 -2.08
CA GLU A 952 31.18 -39.15 -0.64
C GLU A 952 31.35 -37.68 -0.19
N PRO A 953 32.30 -36.87 -0.72
CA PRO A 953 32.44 -35.44 -0.37
C PRO A 953 31.23 -34.58 -0.73
N LEU A 954 30.36 -35.08 -1.61
CA LEU A 954 29.25 -34.35 -2.20
C LEU A 954 27.89 -34.78 -1.62
N LYS A 955 27.86 -35.81 -0.78
CA LYS A 955 26.63 -36.42 -0.23
C LYS A 955 25.72 -35.43 0.51
N GLU A 956 26.28 -34.43 1.21
CA GLU A 956 25.50 -33.36 1.84
C GLU A 956 24.76 -32.50 0.81
N GLN A 957 25.30 -32.30 -0.39
CA GLN A 957 24.63 -31.52 -1.44
C GLN A 957 23.41 -32.24 -2.01
N ALA A 958 23.33 -33.57 -1.88
CA ALA A 958 22.13 -34.31 -2.24
C ALA A 958 20.92 -33.93 -1.36
N GLN A 959 21.14 -33.57 -0.08
CA GLN A 959 20.09 -33.06 0.80
C GLN A 959 19.59 -31.68 0.36
N LYS A 960 20.48 -30.81 -0.11
CA LYS A 960 20.08 -29.51 -0.68
C LYS A 960 19.24 -29.66 -1.94
N ILE A 961 19.50 -30.68 -2.76
CA ILE A 961 18.64 -30.96 -3.92
C ILE A 961 17.24 -31.36 -3.46
N ASP A 962 17.12 -32.16 -2.41
CA ASP A 962 15.81 -32.51 -1.83
C ASP A 962 15.08 -31.26 -1.31
N GLU A 963 15.79 -30.38 -0.62
CA GLU A 963 15.27 -29.09 -0.15
C GLU A 963 14.80 -28.21 -1.32
N ILE A 964 15.60 -28.10 -2.40
CA ILE A 964 15.22 -27.35 -3.61
C ILE A 964 13.96 -27.94 -4.24
N LEU A 965 13.86 -29.26 -4.36
CA LEU A 965 12.69 -29.93 -4.94
C LEU A 965 11.45 -29.74 -4.07
N GLU A 966 11.56 -29.92 -2.76
CA GLU A 966 10.47 -29.68 -1.81
C GLU A 966 9.98 -28.24 -1.87
N ASN A 967 10.90 -27.26 -1.83
CA ASN A 967 10.56 -25.84 -1.89
C ASN A 967 10.00 -25.45 -3.27
N LYS A 968 10.44 -26.09 -4.37
CA LYS A 968 9.87 -25.89 -5.71
C LYS A 968 8.43 -26.37 -5.78
N VAL A 969 8.09 -27.51 -5.17
CA VAL A 969 6.70 -28.00 -5.09
C VAL A 969 5.86 -27.02 -4.28
N LYS A 970 6.31 -26.63 -3.08
CA LYS A 970 5.61 -25.64 -2.24
C LYS A 970 5.41 -24.30 -2.95
N LEU A 971 6.44 -23.82 -3.66
CA LEU A 971 6.37 -22.58 -4.44
C LEU A 971 5.34 -22.70 -5.56
N THR A 972 5.27 -23.85 -6.24
CA THR A 972 4.29 -24.10 -7.31
C THR A 972 2.87 -24.10 -6.75
N GLU A 973 2.62 -24.83 -5.67
CA GLU A 973 1.31 -24.89 -4.99
C GLU A 973 0.88 -23.51 -4.46
N SER A 974 1.80 -22.78 -3.82
CA SER A 974 1.54 -21.43 -3.31
C SER A 974 1.26 -20.45 -4.46
N LEU A 975 2.04 -20.49 -5.55
CA LEU A 975 1.80 -19.67 -6.75
C LEU A 975 0.44 -19.95 -7.38
N GLU A 976 0.06 -21.21 -7.57
CA GLU A 976 -1.24 -21.58 -8.15
C GLU A 976 -2.40 -21.09 -7.27
N LYS A 977 -2.30 -21.29 -5.94
CA LYS A 977 -3.30 -20.81 -4.98
C LYS A 977 -3.41 -19.29 -5.01
N LYS A 978 -2.30 -18.56 -4.87
CA LYS A 978 -2.26 -17.10 -4.84
C LYS A 978 -2.66 -16.49 -6.19
N ALA A 979 -2.32 -17.12 -7.32
CA ALA A 979 -2.76 -16.70 -8.66
C ALA A 979 -4.26 -16.87 -8.87
N LEU A 980 -4.87 -17.95 -8.36
CA LEU A 980 -6.31 -18.12 -8.39
C LEU A 980 -7.02 -17.04 -7.58
N ILE A 981 -6.54 -16.74 -6.36
CA ILE A 981 -7.06 -15.67 -5.51
C ILE A 981 -6.93 -14.31 -6.23
N ASN A 982 -5.75 -14.00 -6.79
CA ASN A 982 -5.53 -12.74 -7.49
C ASN A 982 -6.40 -12.60 -8.74
N LYS A 983 -6.68 -13.71 -9.44
CA LYS A 983 -7.60 -13.73 -10.57
C LYS A 983 -9.02 -13.40 -10.15
N GLN A 984 -9.52 -13.99 -9.06
CA GLN A 984 -10.85 -13.67 -8.51
C GLN A 984 -10.93 -12.20 -8.05
N LEU A 985 -9.85 -11.68 -7.44
CA LEU A 985 -9.73 -10.26 -7.12
C LEU A 985 -9.82 -9.39 -8.37
N GLY A 986 -9.09 -9.74 -9.43
CA GLY A 986 -9.14 -9.04 -10.72
C GLY A 986 -10.53 -9.07 -11.37
N GLU A 987 -11.28 -10.16 -11.23
CA GLU A 987 -12.69 -10.23 -11.67
C GLU A 987 -13.57 -9.26 -10.89
N ARG A 988 -13.43 -9.19 -9.55
CA ARG A 988 -14.15 -8.21 -8.71
C ARG A 988 -13.78 -6.75 -9.02
N VAL A 989 -12.50 -6.45 -9.24
CA VAL A 989 -12.04 -5.12 -9.68
C VAL A 989 -12.74 -4.73 -10.98
N LYS A 990 -12.79 -5.63 -11.98
CA LYS A 990 -13.48 -5.38 -13.25
C LYS A 990 -14.98 -5.20 -13.08
N GLU A 991 -15.63 -6.00 -12.22
CA GLU A 991 -17.05 -5.83 -11.91
C GLU A 991 -17.33 -4.46 -11.28
N ARG A 992 -16.47 -3.97 -10.37
CA ARG A 992 -16.58 -2.62 -9.80
C ARG A 992 -16.43 -1.53 -10.85
N GLU A 993 -15.40 -1.60 -11.70
CA GLU A 993 -15.18 -0.62 -12.78
C GLU A 993 -16.37 -0.58 -13.76
N ALA A 994 -16.91 -1.75 -14.11
CA ALA A 994 -18.09 -1.85 -14.96
C ALA A 994 -19.33 -1.25 -14.28
N LEU A 995 -19.52 -1.52 -12.98
CA LEU A 995 -20.61 -0.92 -12.21
C LEU A 995 -20.47 0.61 -12.14
N VAL A 996 -19.30 1.13 -11.78
CA VAL A 996 -19.04 2.58 -11.67
C VAL A 996 -19.28 3.27 -13.00
N THR A 997 -18.82 2.66 -14.10
CA THR A 997 -19.05 3.17 -15.46
C THR A 997 -20.55 3.24 -15.77
N LYS A 998 -21.28 2.14 -15.51
CA LYS A 998 -22.74 2.07 -15.72
C LYS A 998 -23.48 3.12 -14.89
N LEU A 999 -23.19 3.21 -13.59
CA LEU A 999 -23.85 4.16 -12.68
C LEU A 999 -23.53 5.62 -13.02
N SER A 1000 -22.30 5.89 -13.44
CA SER A 1000 -21.90 7.22 -13.92
C SER A 1000 -22.67 7.62 -15.18
N GLN A 1001 -22.87 6.67 -16.11
CA GLN A 1001 -23.70 6.89 -17.29
C GLN A 1001 -25.16 7.14 -16.90
N GLU A 1002 -25.74 6.36 -15.98
CA GLU A 1002 -27.12 6.59 -15.52
C GLU A 1002 -27.30 7.98 -14.85
N LEU A 1003 -26.28 8.48 -14.16
CA LEU A 1003 -26.25 9.83 -13.58
C LEU A 1003 -26.18 10.93 -14.66
N ASP A 1004 -25.38 10.72 -15.70
CA ASP A 1004 -25.29 11.63 -16.85
C ASP A 1004 -26.61 11.67 -17.64
N ASP A 1005 -27.19 10.49 -17.91
CA ASP A 1005 -28.49 10.35 -18.54
C ASP A 1005 -29.58 11.05 -17.72
N TYR A 1006 -29.53 10.93 -16.39
CA TYR A 1006 -30.44 11.66 -15.51
C TYR A 1006 -30.29 13.17 -15.66
N ILE A 1007 -29.07 13.71 -15.62
CA ILE A 1007 -28.83 15.16 -15.80
C ILE A 1007 -29.33 15.63 -17.16
N GLN A 1008 -29.04 14.90 -18.23
CA GLN A 1008 -29.49 15.21 -19.58
C GLN A 1008 -31.02 15.21 -19.67
N ASN A 1009 -31.66 14.13 -19.26
CA ASN A 1009 -33.13 14.00 -19.27
C ASN A 1009 -33.80 15.08 -18.40
N ARG A 1010 -33.20 15.42 -17.26
CA ARG A 1010 -33.68 16.50 -16.40
C ARG A 1010 -33.55 17.85 -17.11
N ASN A 1011 -32.40 18.15 -17.70
CA ASN A 1011 -32.15 19.40 -18.43
C ASN A 1011 -33.13 19.57 -19.59
N ASP A 1012 -33.47 18.50 -20.31
CA ASP A 1012 -34.46 18.52 -21.38
C ASP A 1012 -35.89 18.72 -20.84
N LYS A 1013 -36.28 17.91 -19.84
CA LYS A 1013 -37.63 17.91 -19.28
C LYS A 1013 -37.97 19.20 -18.52
N TYR A 1014 -37.00 19.78 -17.82
CA TYR A 1014 -37.17 20.94 -16.94
C TYR A 1014 -36.51 22.21 -17.47
N ARG A 1015 -36.11 22.24 -18.75
CA ARG A 1015 -35.46 23.40 -19.40
C ARG A 1015 -36.11 24.74 -19.07
N VAL A 1016 -37.44 24.80 -19.16
CA VAL A 1016 -38.22 26.01 -18.86
C VAL A 1016 -38.16 26.33 -17.36
N LYS A 1017 -38.35 25.35 -16.48
CA LYS A 1017 -38.28 25.51 -15.01
C LYS A 1017 -36.91 26.03 -14.58
N ASP A 1018 -35.83 25.45 -15.09
CA ASP A 1018 -34.46 25.77 -14.69
C ASP A 1018 -34.00 27.16 -15.16
N THR A 1019 -34.66 27.71 -16.19
CA THR A 1019 -34.43 29.11 -16.61
C THR A 1019 -34.91 30.09 -15.54
N PHE A 1020 -35.95 29.74 -14.76
CA PHE A 1020 -36.48 30.59 -13.69
C PHE A 1020 -35.97 30.22 -12.30
N PHE A 1021 -35.56 28.96 -12.09
CA PHE A 1021 -35.18 28.42 -10.77
C PHE A 1021 -33.90 27.58 -10.86
N ALA A 1022 -32.77 28.22 -11.16
CA ALA A 1022 -31.48 27.55 -11.36
C ALA A 1022 -30.90 26.88 -10.09
N GLY A 1023 -31.37 27.24 -8.89
CA GLY A 1023 -30.86 26.69 -7.62
C GLY A 1023 -30.98 25.17 -7.53
N ASP A 1024 -32.19 24.61 -7.73
CA ASP A 1024 -32.43 23.14 -7.70
C ASP A 1024 -31.62 22.40 -8.77
N LYS A 1025 -31.37 23.04 -9.92
CA LYS A 1025 -30.49 22.48 -10.96
C LYS A 1025 -29.04 22.43 -10.47
N SER A 1026 -28.51 23.56 -10.01
CA SER A 1026 -27.12 23.68 -9.55
C SER A 1026 -26.82 22.74 -8.38
N GLU A 1027 -27.73 22.61 -7.42
CA GLU A 1027 -27.56 21.72 -6.27
C GLU A 1027 -27.49 20.25 -6.70
N ARG A 1028 -28.36 19.82 -7.63
CA ARG A 1028 -28.36 18.44 -8.15
C ARG A 1028 -27.13 18.14 -8.99
N GLU A 1029 -26.72 19.08 -9.85
CA GLU A 1029 -25.49 18.94 -10.66
C GLU A 1029 -24.25 18.88 -9.75
N SER A 1030 -24.16 19.72 -8.72
CA SER A 1030 -23.08 19.69 -7.74
C SER A 1030 -23.05 18.35 -6.98
N PHE A 1031 -24.20 17.91 -6.46
CA PHE A 1031 -24.31 16.64 -5.74
C PHE A 1031 -23.92 15.44 -6.62
N ILE A 1032 -24.39 15.40 -7.86
CA ILE A 1032 -24.08 14.32 -8.81
C ILE A 1032 -22.60 14.35 -9.21
N SER A 1033 -22.03 15.52 -9.43
CA SER A 1033 -20.60 15.66 -9.73
C SER A 1033 -19.73 15.07 -8.62
N GLU A 1034 -20.03 15.41 -7.35
CA GLU A 1034 -19.33 14.85 -6.20
C GLU A 1034 -19.57 13.34 -6.05
N LEU A 1035 -20.81 12.87 -6.26
CA LEU A 1035 -21.13 11.45 -6.23
C LEU A 1035 -20.34 10.66 -7.29
N LYS A 1036 -20.17 11.20 -8.50
CA LYS A 1036 -19.34 10.59 -9.55
C LYS A 1036 -17.86 10.53 -9.16
N GLN A 1037 -17.33 11.57 -8.51
CA GLN A 1037 -15.96 11.54 -7.99
C GLN A 1037 -15.78 10.44 -6.93
N LYS A 1038 -16.72 10.31 -5.99
CA LYS A 1038 -16.70 9.24 -4.97
C LYS A 1038 -16.83 7.86 -5.60
N LEU A 1039 -17.69 7.68 -6.62
CA LEU A 1039 -17.80 6.44 -7.39
C LEU A 1039 -16.49 6.09 -8.11
N GLN A 1040 -15.81 7.08 -8.69
CA GLN A 1040 -14.51 6.88 -9.32
C GLN A 1040 -13.48 6.40 -8.29
N HIS A 1041 -13.42 7.05 -7.11
CA HIS A 1041 -12.54 6.60 -6.03
C HIS A 1041 -12.85 5.17 -5.57
N TYR A 1042 -14.14 4.81 -5.44
CA TYR A 1042 -14.55 3.44 -5.11
C TYR A 1042 -14.06 2.39 -6.11
N SER A 1043 -13.97 2.71 -7.40
CA SER A 1043 -13.41 1.79 -8.40
C SER A 1043 -11.95 1.41 -8.09
N GLU A 1044 -11.22 2.29 -7.41
CA GLU A 1044 -9.81 2.13 -7.06
C GLU A 1044 -9.61 1.53 -5.65
N SER A 1045 -10.44 1.94 -4.67
CA SER A 1045 -10.23 1.65 -3.23
C SER A 1045 -11.20 0.65 -2.59
N ASN A 1046 -12.32 0.30 -3.25
CA ASN A 1046 -13.41 -0.50 -2.68
C ASN A 1046 -14.12 0.13 -1.45
N SER A 1047 -13.89 1.41 -1.15
CA SER A 1047 -14.58 2.11 -0.05
C SER A 1047 -16.02 2.50 -0.43
N SER A 1048 -16.97 1.58 -0.28
CA SER A 1048 -18.39 1.85 -0.58
C SER A 1048 -19.09 2.68 0.49
N LYS A 1049 -18.60 2.62 1.74
CA LYS A 1049 -19.19 3.28 2.91
C LYS A 1049 -19.32 4.79 2.71
N GLU A 1050 -18.26 5.44 2.21
CA GLU A 1050 -18.28 6.90 1.95
C GLU A 1050 -19.37 7.32 0.98
N ILE A 1051 -19.66 6.49 -0.02
CA ILE A 1051 -20.73 6.78 -0.98
C ILE A 1051 -22.10 6.54 -0.34
N LEU A 1052 -22.26 5.43 0.40
CA LEU A 1052 -23.52 5.10 1.07
C LEU A 1052 -23.90 6.17 2.09
N ASP A 1053 -22.94 6.61 2.92
CA ASP A 1053 -23.15 7.67 3.90
C ASP A 1053 -23.49 8.99 3.20
N TYR A 1054 -22.77 9.35 2.14
CA TYR A 1054 -23.04 10.56 1.35
C TYR A 1054 -24.44 10.54 0.69
N ILE A 1055 -24.89 9.37 0.22
CA ILE A 1055 -26.25 9.20 -0.29
C ILE A 1055 -27.27 9.35 0.83
N GLU A 1056 -27.10 8.67 1.97
CA GLU A 1056 -28.06 8.69 3.08
C GLU A 1056 -28.25 10.11 3.63
N GLU A 1057 -27.17 10.88 3.80
CA GLU A 1057 -27.19 12.26 4.31
C GLU A 1057 -27.88 13.26 3.37
N ASN A 1058 -27.85 13.00 2.06
CA ASN A 1058 -28.31 13.97 1.05
C ASN A 1058 -29.58 13.55 0.31
N LYS A 1059 -29.96 12.27 0.34
CA LYS A 1059 -31.10 11.73 -0.41
C LYS A 1059 -32.44 12.41 -0.07
N SER A 1060 -32.64 12.80 1.19
CA SER A 1060 -33.85 13.51 1.65
C SER A 1060 -34.00 14.92 1.05
N LYS A 1061 -32.89 15.56 0.67
CA LYS A 1061 -32.87 16.89 0.03
C LYS A 1061 -33.45 16.85 -1.39
N PHE A 1062 -33.35 15.70 -2.06
CA PHE A 1062 -33.76 15.53 -3.44
C PHE A 1062 -35.08 14.80 -3.56
N ILE A 1063 -36.18 15.52 -3.42
CA ILE A 1063 -37.53 14.98 -3.60
C ILE A 1063 -37.73 14.61 -5.09
N GLY A 1064 -38.24 13.40 -5.34
CA GLY A 1064 -38.62 12.91 -6.67
C GLY A 1064 -38.11 11.51 -6.99
N PHE A 1065 -38.97 10.69 -7.61
CA PHE A 1065 -38.70 9.27 -7.86
C PHE A 1065 -37.49 9.01 -8.76
N ASN A 1066 -37.19 9.87 -9.74
CA ASN A 1066 -36.10 9.64 -10.69
C ASN A 1066 -34.73 9.56 -10.02
N LEU A 1067 -34.32 10.62 -9.31
CA LEU A 1067 -33.01 10.62 -8.65
C LEU A 1067 -33.00 9.66 -7.46
N GLN A 1068 -34.08 9.57 -6.67
CA GLN A 1068 -34.12 8.66 -5.53
C GLN A 1068 -34.02 7.18 -5.95
N SER A 1069 -34.65 6.78 -7.05
CA SER A 1069 -34.53 5.42 -7.61
C SER A 1069 -33.09 5.15 -8.06
N LEU A 1070 -32.47 6.12 -8.72
CA LEU A 1070 -31.08 6.00 -9.14
C LEU A 1070 -30.12 5.89 -7.94
N LEU A 1071 -30.33 6.71 -6.90
CA LEU A 1071 -29.56 6.61 -5.65
C LEU A 1071 -29.75 5.26 -4.96
N ASN A 1072 -30.97 4.70 -4.98
CA ASN A 1072 -31.23 3.34 -4.49
C ASN A 1072 -30.50 2.30 -5.32
N ARG A 1073 -30.49 2.41 -6.66
CA ARG A 1073 -29.72 1.52 -7.55
C ARG A 1073 -28.23 1.57 -7.26
N ILE A 1074 -27.68 2.76 -7.04
CA ILE A 1074 -26.28 2.95 -6.66
C ILE A 1074 -26.01 2.25 -5.33
N ALA A 1075 -26.81 2.54 -4.30
CA ALA A 1075 -26.63 1.95 -2.98
C ALA A 1075 -26.69 0.41 -3.00
N LEU A 1076 -27.63 -0.15 -3.77
CA LEU A 1076 -27.74 -1.60 -3.97
C LEU A 1076 -26.54 -2.17 -4.70
N GLY A 1077 -26.15 -1.59 -5.84
CA GLY A 1077 -25.02 -2.09 -6.62
C GLY A 1077 -23.72 -2.13 -5.81
N LEU A 1078 -23.49 -1.11 -4.98
CA LEU A 1078 -22.35 -1.05 -4.07
C LEU A 1078 -22.44 -2.10 -2.95
N THR A 1079 -23.61 -2.25 -2.34
CA THR A 1079 -23.83 -3.24 -1.27
C THR A 1079 -23.68 -4.67 -1.79
N ASP A 1080 -24.12 -4.94 -3.02
CA ASP A 1080 -24.04 -6.25 -3.65
C ASP A 1080 -22.61 -6.69 -3.93
N LEU A 1081 -21.78 -5.76 -4.43
CA LEU A 1081 -20.37 -6.05 -4.65
C LEU A 1081 -19.63 -6.19 -3.32
N ALA A 1082 -19.96 -5.39 -2.30
CA ALA A 1082 -19.36 -5.52 -0.98
C ALA A 1082 -19.61 -6.91 -0.35
N LYS A 1083 -20.77 -7.53 -0.61
CA LYS A 1083 -21.09 -8.89 -0.16
C LYS A 1083 -20.30 -10.00 -0.85
N LYS A 1084 -19.70 -9.73 -2.02
CA LYS A 1084 -18.84 -10.68 -2.73
C LYS A 1084 -17.38 -10.65 -2.24
N VAL A 1085 -17.05 -9.77 -1.29
CA VAL A 1085 -15.71 -9.67 -0.72
C VAL A 1085 -15.56 -10.73 0.37
N ALA A 1086 -14.57 -11.59 0.20
CA ALA A 1086 -14.21 -12.61 1.19
C ALA A 1086 -13.83 -11.95 2.52
N ALA A 1087 -14.26 -12.52 3.65
CA ALA A 1087 -13.74 -12.11 4.96
C ALA A 1087 -12.25 -12.49 5.11
N ASN A 1088 -11.85 -13.62 4.51
CA ASN A 1088 -10.47 -14.05 4.36
C ASN A 1088 -10.31 -14.76 3.00
N TYR A 1089 -9.45 -14.22 2.14
CA TYR A 1089 -9.19 -14.78 0.81
C TYR A 1089 -8.59 -16.18 0.84
N GLU A 1090 -7.92 -16.56 1.94
CA GLU A 1090 -7.24 -17.85 2.01
C GLU A 1090 -8.15 -19.01 2.41
N ASP A 1091 -9.34 -18.72 2.96
CA ASP A 1091 -10.29 -19.69 3.53
C ASP A 1091 -11.42 -20.09 2.55
N GLU A 1092 -11.58 -19.38 1.43
CA GLU A 1092 -12.75 -19.52 0.52
C GLU A 1092 -12.78 -20.79 -0.36
N GLN A 1093 -11.88 -21.76 -0.14
CA GLN A 1093 -11.88 -23.02 -0.90
C GLN A 1093 -12.88 -24.09 -0.42
N VAL A 1094 -13.71 -23.79 0.58
CA VAL A 1094 -14.80 -24.71 0.94
C VAL A 1094 -15.89 -24.57 -0.11
N ALA A 1095 -15.94 -25.53 -1.03
CA ALA A 1095 -17.07 -25.74 -1.93
C ALA A 1095 -18.33 -25.78 -1.07
N ALA A 1096 -19.06 -24.67 -1.03
CA ALA A 1096 -20.31 -24.57 -0.31
C ALA A 1096 -21.22 -25.67 -0.88
N GLU A 1097 -21.55 -26.65 -0.03
CA GLU A 1097 -22.64 -27.56 -0.31
C GLU A 1097 -23.82 -26.71 -0.79
N SER A 1098 -24.39 -27.03 -1.96
CA SER A 1098 -25.47 -26.24 -2.55
C SER A 1098 -26.52 -26.03 -1.47
N PRO A 1099 -26.70 -24.79 -1.00
CA PRO A 1099 -27.45 -24.58 0.21
C PRO A 1099 -28.90 -24.97 -0.06
N MET A 1100 -29.55 -25.52 0.97
CA MET A 1100 -30.91 -26.03 0.86
C MET A 1100 -31.83 -24.94 0.26
N PRO A 1101 -32.63 -25.25 -0.78
CA PRO A 1101 -33.50 -24.25 -1.39
C PRO A 1101 -34.41 -23.59 -0.34
N ALA A 1102 -34.59 -22.26 -0.42
CA ALA A 1102 -35.39 -21.49 0.53
C ALA A 1102 -36.78 -22.09 0.83
N GLN A 1103 -37.45 -22.66 -0.18
CA GLN A 1103 -38.75 -23.32 -0.01
C GLN A 1103 -38.70 -24.57 0.89
N GLU A 1104 -37.59 -25.29 0.88
CA GLU A 1104 -37.39 -26.47 1.72
C GLU A 1104 -37.07 -26.06 3.16
N ILE A 1105 -36.25 -25.02 3.36
CA ILE A 1105 -36.02 -24.40 4.68
C ILE A 1105 -37.34 -23.94 5.30
N LEU A 1106 -38.19 -23.26 4.54
CA LEU A 1106 -39.50 -22.82 5.02
C LEU A 1106 -40.42 -23.99 5.38
N ARG A 1107 -40.36 -25.10 4.64
CA ARG A 1107 -41.07 -26.34 5.00
C ARG A 1107 -40.56 -26.94 6.31
N LEU A 1108 -39.25 -26.90 6.55
CA LEU A 1108 -38.66 -27.35 7.82
C LEU A 1108 -39.10 -26.45 8.98
N PHE A 1109 -39.07 -25.14 8.80
CA PHE A 1109 -39.49 -24.17 9.82
C PHE A 1109 -40.97 -24.28 10.18
N LYS A 1110 -41.84 -24.57 9.21
CA LYS A 1110 -43.24 -24.91 9.47
C LYS A 1110 -43.42 -26.12 10.38
N GLY A 1111 -42.50 -27.08 10.33
CA GLY A 1111 -42.49 -28.26 11.19
C GLY A 1111 -42.07 -27.97 12.65
N LYS A 1112 -41.34 -26.87 12.90
CA LYS A 1112 -40.73 -26.55 14.21
C LYS A 1112 -41.67 -25.86 15.23
N GLN A 1113 -42.90 -25.48 14.86
CA GLN A 1113 -43.87 -24.69 15.67
C GLN A 1113 -43.29 -23.37 16.25
N GLY A 1114 -44.13 -22.59 16.94
CA GLY A 1114 -43.71 -21.32 17.58
C GLY A 1114 -43.22 -20.26 16.58
N ASP A 1115 -42.14 -19.58 16.93
CA ASP A 1115 -41.59 -18.44 16.18
C ASP A 1115 -41.10 -18.83 14.77
N HIS A 1116 -40.64 -20.07 14.59
CA HIS A 1116 -40.23 -20.61 13.27
C HIS A 1116 -41.40 -20.72 12.29
N LEU A 1117 -42.57 -21.18 12.78
CA LEU A 1117 -43.78 -21.24 11.96
C LEU A 1117 -44.25 -19.83 11.58
N ALA A 1118 -44.27 -18.91 12.55
CA ALA A 1118 -44.68 -17.52 12.31
C ALA A 1118 -43.76 -16.82 11.28
N TYR A 1119 -42.45 -17.02 11.39
CA TYR A 1119 -41.47 -16.55 10.41
C TYR A 1119 -41.73 -17.13 9.02
N ALA A 1120 -41.93 -18.45 8.92
CA ALA A 1120 -42.14 -19.11 7.64
C ALA A 1120 -43.42 -18.64 6.93
N GLU A 1121 -44.53 -18.47 7.67
CA GLU A 1121 -45.78 -17.93 7.14
C GLU A 1121 -45.64 -16.48 6.66
N ALA A 1122 -44.87 -15.65 7.38
CA ALA A 1122 -44.65 -14.26 7.01
C ALA A 1122 -43.78 -14.13 5.75
N ILE A 1123 -42.74 -14.94 5.61
CA ILE A 1123 -41.92 -15.00 4.39
C ILE A 1123 -42.74 -15.48 3.19
N GLU A 1124 -43.61 -16.49 3.36
CA GLU A 1124 -44.52 -16.92 2.28
C GLU A 1124 -45.52 -15.84 1.87
N ALA A 1125 -46.03 -15.06 2.83
CA ALA A 1125 -46.88 -13.91 2.52
C ALA A 1125 -46.12 -12.87 1.68
N LEU A 1126 -44.84 -12.62 1.98
CA LEU A 1126 -43.96 -11.76 1.19
C LEU A 1126 -43.78 -12.28 -0.24
N TYR A 1127 -43.49 -13.58 -0.43
CA TYR A 1127 -43.44 -14.17 -1.78
C TYR A 1127 -44.76 -13.98 -2.55
N GLY A 1128 -45.90 -14.15 -1.88
CA GLY A 1128 -47.21 -13.91 -2.48
C GLY A 1128 -47.36 -12.49 -3.02
N LYS A 1129 -46.84 -11.48 -2.28
CA LYS A 1129 -46.84 -10.07 -2.71
C LYS A 1129 -45.86 -9.78 -3.83
N ILE A 1130 -44.67 -10.39 -3.82
CA ILE A 1130 -43.73 -10.31 -4.95
C ILE A 1130 -44.35 -10.92 -6.22
N GLN A 1131 -45.08 -12.03 -6.10
CA GLN A 1131 -45.77 -12.65 -7.24
C GLN A 1131 -46.96 -11.81 -7.75
N GLU A 1132 -47.58 -10.99 -6.91
CA GLU A 1132 -48.58 -10.00 -7.36
C GLU A 1132 -47.91 -8.91 -8.22
N LEU A 1133 -46.71 -8.45 -7.84
CA LEU A 1133 -45.91 -7.50 -8.64
C LEU A 1133 -45.47 -8.11 -9.98
N ASP A 1134 -45.04 -9.36 -9.97
CA ASP A 1134 -44.67 -10.09 -11.20
C ASP A 1134 -45.86 -10.19 -12.17
N ARG A 1135 -47.02 -10.64 -11.69
CA ARG A 1135 -48.26 -10.71 -12.48
C ARG A 1135 -48.70 -9.34 -13.03
N TYR A 1136 -48.43 -8.27 -12.27
CA TYR A 1136 -48.70 -6.92 -12.74
C TYR A 1136 -47.80 -6.54 -13.93
N GLY A 1137 -46.53 -6.93 -13.91
CA GLY A 1137 -45.60 -6.74 -15.03
C GLY A 1137 -46.15 -7.24 -16.37
N SER A 1138 -46.84 -8.39 -16.37
CA SER A 1138 -47.48 -8.96 -17.57
C SER A 1138 -48.61 -8.11 -18.17
N THR A 1139 -49.07 -7.07 -17.46
CA THR A 1139 -50.09 -6.14 -17.95
C THR A 1139 -49.51 -4.89 -18.62
N LEU A 1140 -48.19 -4.70 -18.55
CA LEU A 1140 -47.47 -3.53 -19.07
C LEU A 1140 -47.01 -3.73 -20.52
N LYS A 1141 -46.46 -2.67 -21.13
CA LYS A 1141 -45.81 -2.73 -22.44
C LYS A 1141 -44.51 -3.53 -22.36
N GLU A 1142 -44.07 -4.12 -23.48
CA GLU A 1142 -42.92 -5.04 -23.54
C GLU A 1142 -41.66 -4.53 -22.80
N ASP A 1143 -41.27 -3.27 -23.01
CA ASP A 1143 -40.11 -2.67 -22.34
C ASP A 1143 -40.28 -2.55 -20.81
N ASP A 1144 -41.44 -2.09 -20.35
CA ASP A 1144 -41.74 -1.93 -18.91
C ASP A 1144 -42.02 -3.29 -18.25
N GLN A 1145 -42.63 -4.23 -18.98
CA GLN A 1145 -42.92 -5.60 -18.55
C GLN A 1145 -41.64 -6.32 -18.19
N LYS A 1146 -40.63 -6.27 -19.08
CA LYS A 1146 -39.34 -6.92 -18.84
C LYS A 1146 -38.71 -6.40 -17.55
N ILE A 1147 -38.72 -5.09 -17.34
CA ILE A 1147 -38.12 -4.45 -16.16
C ILE A 1147 -38.85 -4.87 -14.88
N VAL A 1148 -40.19 -4.92 -14.88
CA VAL A 1148 -40.97 -5.32 -13.69
C VAL A 1148 -40.80 -6.80 -13.38
N HIS A 1149 -40.72 -7.67 -14.39
CA HIS A 1149 -40.41 -9.09 -14.19
C HIS A 1149 -39.01 -9.29 -13.60
N GLU A 1150 -37.98 -8.65 -14.18
CA GLU A 1150 -36.62 -8.68 -13.65
C GLU A 1150 -36.57 -8.14 -12.21
N HIS A 1151 -37.34 -7.10 -11.90
CA HIS A 1151 -37.44 -6.53 -10.55
C HIS A 1151 -38.07 -7.51 -9.55
N ALA A 1152 -39.19 -8.14 -9.91
CA ALA A 1152 -39.86 -9.11 -9.06
C ALA A 1152 -39.00 -10.35 -8.82
N GLU A 1153 -38.32 -10.86 -9.86
CA GLU A 1153 -37.38 -11.98 -9.75
C GLU A 1153 -36.18 -11.63 -8.85
N SER A 1154 -35.64 -10.43 -8.99
CA SER A 1154 -34.55 -9.94 -8.16
C SER A 1154 -34.95 -9.77 -6.70
N LEU A 1155 -36.15 -9.23 -6.42
CA LEU A 1155 -36.72 -9.17 -5.07
C LEU A 1155 -36.92 -10.57 -4.48
N LYS A 1156 -37.45 -11.51 -5.26
CA LYS A 1156 -37.60 -12.92 -4.85
C LYS A 1156 -36.25 -13.52 -4.48
N THR A 1157 -35.22 -13.31 -5.31
CA THR A 1157 -33.85 -13.80 -5.07
C THR A 1157 -33.27 -13.26 -3.75
N ARG A 1158 -33.61 -12.02 -3.36
CA ARG A 1158 -33.21 -11.46 -2.05
C ARG A 1158 -33.85 -12.20 -0.89
N VAL A 1159 -35.15 -12.50 -0.99
CA VAL A 1159 -35.85 -13.28 0.03
C VAL A 1159 -35.25 -14.68 0.09
N ASP A 1160 -35.01 -15.32 -1.06
CA ASP A 1160 -34.39 -16.64 -1.15
C ASP A 1160 -33.03 -16.65 -0.45
N GLY A 1161 -32.15 -15.68 -0.78
CA GLY A 1161 -30.83 -15.56 -0.16
C GLY A 1161 -30.89 -15.31 1.35
N PHE A 1162 -31.83 -14.47 1.81
CA PHE A 1162 -32.00 -14.21 3.24
C PHE A 1162 -32.48 -15.45 4.00
N VAL A 1163 -33.46 -16.19 3.48
CA VAL A 1163 -33.92 -17.44 4.08
C VAL A 1163 -32.81 -18.48 4.11
N THR A 1164 -32.05 -18.56 3.02
CA THR A 1164 -30.96 -19.54 2.88
C THR A 1164 -29.82 -19.27 3.86
N ALA A 1165 -29.48 -18.01 4.09
CA ALA A 1165 -28.47 -17.61 5.08
C ALA A 1165 -28.87 -17.91 6.54
N HIS A 1166 -30.14 -18.23 6.78
CA HIS A 1166 -30.70 -18.55 8.09
C HIS A 1166 -31.41 -19.91 8.04
N SER A 1167 -30.76 -20.92 7.44
CA SER A 1167 -31.32 -22.28 7.30
C SER A 1167 -31.49 -23.00 8.64
N ASP A 1168 -30.59 -22.72 9.58
CA ASP A 1168 -30.44 -23.50 10.81
C ASP A 1168 -31.24 -22.90 11.98
N ASP A 1169 -31.35 -21.57 12.01
CA ASP A 1169 -32.02 -20.80 13.08
C ASP A 1169 -32.70 -19.53 12.53
N LEU A 1170 -33.53 -18.90 13.35
CA LEU A 1170 -34.18 -17.63 13.04
C LEU A 1170 -33.16 -16.48 12.94
N PRO A 1171 -33.36 -15.51 12.03
CA PRO A 1171 -32.52 -14.32 11.96
C PRO A 1171 -32.62 -13.50 13.24
N SER A 1172 -31.49 -12.98 13.70
CA SER A 1172 -31.45 -11.99 14.79
C SER A 1172 -32.16 -10.70 14.40
N LYS A 1173 -32.49 -9.87 15.39
CA LYS A 1173 -33.11 -8.55 15.18
C LYS A 1173 -32.26 -7.65 14.27
N GLU A 1174 -30.94 -7.70 14.41
CA GLU A 1174 -29.99 -6.92 13.61
C GLU A 1174 -29.96 -7.39 12.16
N GLN A 1175 -29.88 -8.71 11.93
CA GLN A 1175 -29.96 -9.31 10.59
C GLN A 1175 -31.29 -9.00 9.89
N MET A 1176 -32.41 -9.05 10.64
CA MET A 1176 -33.71 -8.67 10.13
C MET A 1176 -33.78 -7.18 9.76
N THR A 1177 -33.26 -6.30 10.61
CA THR A 1177 -33.25 -4.85 10.34
C THR A 1177 -32.41 -4.53 9.10
N ALA A 1178 -31.25 -5.19 8.96
CA ALA A 1178 -30.40 -5.06 7.78
C ALA A 1178 -31.11 -5.54 6.51
N PHE A 1179 -31.77 -6.70 6.56
CA PHE A 1179 -32.58 -7.21 5.45
C PHE A 1179 -33.72 -6.27 5.08
N GLN A 1180 -34.45 -5.72 6.06
CA GLN A 1180 -35.54 -4.77 5.81
C GLN A 1180 -35.04 -3.50 5.12
N LYS A 1181 -33.92 -2.93 5.58
CA LYS A 1181 -33.30 -1.75 4.95
C LYS A 1181 -32.89 -2.05 3.51
N GLU A 1182 -32.19 -3.16 3.28
CA GLU A 1182 -31.72 -3.56 1.95
C GLU A 1182 -32.89 -3.90 1.01
N PHE A 1183 -33.89 -4.63 1.48
CA PHE A 1183 -35.06 -4.99 0.70
C PHE A 1183 -35.87 -3.74 0.34
N ARG A 1184 -36.01 -2.77 1.24
CA ARG A 1184 -36.65 -1.47 0.95
C ARG A 1184 -35.89 -0.70 -0.12
N LEU A 1185 -34.55 -0.63 -0.03
CA LEU A 1185 -33.73 -0.03 -1.09
C LEU A 1185 -34.00 -0.72 -2.43
N HIS A 1186 -34.04 -2.06 -2.44
CA HIS A 1186 -34.33 -2.86 -3.63
C HIS A 1186 -35.69 -2.51 -4.20
N LEU A 1187 -36.74 -2.58 -3.38
CA LEU A 1187 -38.13 -2.33 -3.77
C LEU A 1187 -38.27 -0.99 -4.50
N HIS A 1188 -37.61 0.06 -3.99
CA HIS A 1188 -37.66 1.42 -4.51
C HIS A 1188 -36.60 1.76 -5.58
N SER A 1189 -35.86 0.78 -6.11
CA SER A 1189 -34.80 1.03 -7.10
C SER A 1189 -35.30 1.22 -8.53
N LYS A 1190 -36.59 0.98 -8.78
CA LYS A 1190 -37.25 1.09 -10.10
C LYS A 1190 -38.47 2.03 -10.08
N ASP A 1191 -38.61 2.87 -9.06
CA ASP A 1191 -39.78 3.76 -8.93
C ASP A 1191 -39.88 4.75 -10.09
N ASP A 1192 -38.75 5.15 -10.69
CA ASP A 1192 -38.68 6.01 -11.87
C ASP A 1192 -39.37 5.44 -13.12
N ILE A 1193 -39.47 4.11 -13.20
CA ILE A 1193 -40.14 3.39 -14.28
C ILE A 1193 -41.56 3.03 -13.85
N MET A 1194 -41.72 2.51 -12.64
CA MET A 1194 -43.03 2.09 -12.11
C MET A 1194 -43.98 3.27 -11.88
N CYS A 1195 -43.47 4.46 -11.54
CA CYS A 1195 -44.28 5.65 -11.31
C CYS A 1195 -45.07 6.15 -12.52
N LYS A 1196 -44.79 5.62 -13.71
CA LYS A 1196 -45.55 5.89 -14.93
C LYS A 1196 -46.92 5.23 -14.95
N HIS A 1197 -47.18 4.26 -14.06
CA HIS A 1197 -48.39 3.44 -14.07
C HIS A 1197 -49.11 3.49 -12.73
N ASP A 1198 -50.24 4.18 -12.59
CA ASP A 1198 -50.91 4.46 -11.29
C ASP A 1198 -51.19 3.24 -10.37
N SER A 1199 -51.20 2.02 -10.90
CA SER A 1199 -51.52 0.79 -10.16
C SER A 1199 -50.37 0.21 -9.33
N TRP A 1200 -49.15 0.74 -9.46
CA TRP A 1200 -47.96 0.21 -8.79
C TRP A 1200 -47.84 0.58 -7.30
N LYS A 1201 -48.24 1.79 -6.89
CA LYS A 1201 -48.05 2.28 -5.50
C LYS A 1201 -48.68 1.35 -4.47
N PRO A 1202 -49.92 0.87 -4.66
CA PRO A 1202 -50.52 -0.07 -3.71
C PRO A 1202 -49.79 -1.41 -3.65
N LEU A 1203 -49.15 -1.85 -4.74
CA LEU A 1203 -48.38 -3.10 -4.75
C LEU A 1203 -47.10 -2.95 -3.93
N ILE A 1204 -46.37 -1.85 -4.14
CA ILE A 1204 -45.16 -1.55 -3.38
C ILE A 1204 -45.45 -1.31 -1.90
N ALA A 1205 -46.50 -0.56 -1.57
CA ALA A 1205 -46.93 -0.36 -0.18
C ALA A 1205 -47.26 -1.70 0.51
N ASN A 1206 -47.93 -2.62 -0.20
CA ASN A 1206 -48.25 -3.95 0.33
C ASN A 1206 -46.99 -4.82 0.53
N ILE A 1207 -46.02 -4.77 -0.38
CA ILE A 1207 -44.76 -5.49 -0.23
C ILE A 1207 -43.96 -4.90 0.94
N ALA A 1208 -43.83 -3.58 1.03
CA ALA A 1208 -43.13 -2.90 2.12
C ALA A 1208 -43.75 -3.25 3.47
N LEU A 1209 -45.09 -3.22 3.58
CA LEU A 1209 -45.80 -3.62 4.80
C LEU A 1209 -45.50 -5.08 5.18
N ALA A 1210 -45.48 -5.99 4.21
CA ALA A 1210 -45.14 -7.39 4.45
C ALA A 1210 -43.71 -7.55 4.98
N VAL A 1211 -42.76 -6.75 4.50
CA VAL A 1211 -41.36 -6.76 4.96
C VAL A 1211 -41.20 -6.19 6.36
N PHE A 1212 -41.82 -5.04 6.66
CA PHE A 1212 -41.73 -4.41 7.99
C PHE A 1212 -42.43 -5.21 9.08
N THR A 1213 -43.44 -6.01 8.73
CA THR A 1213 -44.12 -6.92 9.67
C THR A 1213 -43.31 -8.17 10.01
N LEU A 1214 -42.20 -8.48 9.31
CA LEU A 1214 -41.31 -9.60 9.61
C LEU A 1214 -40.49 -9.44 10.92
N GLY A 1215 -40.25 -8.20 11.39
CA GLY A 1215 -39.28 -7.93 12.47
C GLY A 1215 -39.85 -7.43 13.81
N ILE A 1216 -41.17 -7.24 13.91
CA ILE A 1216 -41.80 -6.69 15.12
C ILE A 1216 -42.58 -7.80 15.84
N ALA A 1217 -42.52 -7.86 17.17
CA ALA A 1217 -43.40 -8.70 18.00
C ALA A 1217 -44.89 -8.53 17.68
N LEU A 1218 -45.28 -7.44 17.01
CA LEU A 1218 -46.60 -7.21 16.41
C LEU A 1218 -46.94 -8.23 15.32
N GLY A 1219 -46.01 -8.69 14.49
CA GLY A 1219 -46.25 -9.74 13.49
C GLY A 1219 -46.62 -11.07 14.14
N ILE A 1220 -45.88 -11.46 15.19
CA ILE A 1220 -46.17 -12.66 16.01
C ILE A 1220 -47.48 -12.49 16.80
N GLN A 1221 -47.75 -11.30 17.38
CA GLN A 1221 -49.02 -10.98 18.04
C GLN A 1221 -50.21 -10.93 17.06
N LEU A 1222 -50.02 -10.50 15.82
CA LEU A 1222 -51.06 -10.46 14.79
C LEU A 1222 -51.36 -11.85 14.23
N ILE A 1223 -50.36 -12.71 14.08
CA ILE A 1223 -50.52 -14.13 13.74
C ILE A 1223 -51.19 -14.87 14.92
N ALA A 1224 -50.77 -14.63 16.16
CA ALA A 1224 -51.44 -15.15 17.36
C ALA A 1224 -52.88 -14.63 17.52
N SER A 1225 -53.15 -13.38 17.11
CA SER A 1225 -54.50 -12.79 17.05
C SER A 1225 -55.35 -13.47 15.99
N LYS A 1226 -54.80 -13.83 14.83
CA LYS A 1226 -55.52 -14.58 13.78
C LYS A 1226 -55.89 -16.00 14.25
N VAL A 1227 -54.96 -16.68 14.93
CA VAL A 1227 -55.19 -18.02 15.51
C VAL A 1227 -56.24 -17.97 16.62
N SER A 1228 -56.34 -16.87 17.37
CA SER A 1228 -57.33 -16.71 18.44
C SER A 1228 -58.67 -16.10 18.01
N THR A 1229 -58.74 -15.31 16.93
CA THR A 1229 -59.95 -14.53 16.56
C THR A 1229 -60.54 -14.86 15.19
N GLY A 1230 -59.88 -15.67 14.36
CA GLY A 1230 -60.43 -16.18 13.10
C GLY A 1230 -60.64 -15.14 11.99
N ARG A 1231 -60.09 -13.92 12.11
CA ARG A 1231 -60.15 -12.88 11.07
C ARG A 1231 -58.79 -12.25 10.82
N PHE A 1232 -58.42 -12.16 9.55
CA PHE A 1232 -57.47 -11.15 9.09
C PHE A 1232 -58.25 -9.88 8.80
N ALA A 1233 -57.97 -8.81 9.53
CA ALA A 1233 -58.37 -7.47 9.11
C ALA A 1233 -57.20 -6.52 9.40
N PHE A 1234 -56.20 -6.53 8.52
CA PHE A 1234 -55.57 -5.25 8.20
C PHE A 1234 -56.52 -4.54 7.24
N PHE A 1235 -56.87 -3.31 7.58
CA PHE A 1235 -57.71 -2.42 6.78
C PHE A 1235 -57.39 -2.49 5.28
N MET A 1236 -58.39 -2.66 4.41
CA MET A 1236 -58.80 -1.67 3.39
C MET A 1236 -59.70 -2.30 2.31
N ASP A 1237 -60.94 -1.81 2.26
CA ASP A 1237 -61.89 -1.98 1.17
C ASP A 1237 -61.56 -1.00 0.01
N ARG A 1238 -61.96 -1.36 -1.20
CA ARG A 1238 -61.36 -0.96 -2.50
C ARG A 1238 -61.34 0.53 -2.90
N SER A 1239 -61.85 1.48 -2.11
CA SER A 1239 -62.17 2.84 -2.62
C SER A 1239 -61.46 4.04 -1.96
N GLU A 1240 -60.68 3.90 -0.89
CA GLU A 1240 -59.94 5.02 -0.23
C GLU A 1240 -58.41 5.00 -0.49
N ARG A 1241 -58.01 4.26 -1.53
CA ARG A 1241 -56.65 3.71 -1.73
C ARG A 1241 -55.50 4.73 -1.88
N LEU A 1242 -55.75 5.94 -2.37
CA LEU A 1242 -54.67 6.89 -2.69
C LEU A 1242 -54.35 7.92 -1.59
N ARG A 1243 -55.27 8.18 -0.65
CA ARG A 1243 -55.10 9.22 0.38
C ARG A 1243 -54.41 8.73 1.65
N ARG A 1244 -54.29 7.42 1.82
CA ARG A 1244 -53.75 6.79 3.03
C ARG A 1244 -52.36 6.19 2.83
N GLU A 1245 -51.91 6.02 1.58
CA GLU A 1245 -50.57 5.51 1.26
C GLU A 1245 -49.48 6.53 1.64
N ASP A 1246 -49.66 7.81 1.32
CA ASP A 1246 -48.74 8.89 1.74
C ASP A 1246 -48.69 9.03 3.27
N ALA A 1247 -49.84 8.85 3.96
CA ALA A 1247 -49.92 8.90 5.43
C ALA A 1247 -49.30 7.68 6.13
N ILE A 1248 -49.11 6.56 5.42
CA ILE A 1248 -48.45 5.36 5.92
C ILE A 1248 -46.93 5.49 5.77
N GLU A 1249 -46.43 6.01 4.64
CA GLU A 1249 -45.01 6.34 4.49
C GLU A 1249 -44.56 7.42 5.49
N GLU A 1250 -45.40 8.44 5.72
CA GLU A 1250 -45.15 9.48 6.72
C GLU A 1250 -45.17 8.94 8.16
N LYS A 1251 -46.07 8.00 8.48
CA LYS A 1251 -46.11 7.34 9.80
C LYS A 1251 -44.98 6.33 10.00
N LEU A 1252 -44.55 5.62 8.95
CA LEU A 1252 -43.39 4.73 9.01
C LEU A 1252 -42.09 5.52 9.22
N ALA A 1253 -41.92 6.64 8.51
CA ALA A 1253 -40.79 7.56 8.72
C ALA A 1253 -40.79 8.16 10.15
N ALA A 1254 -41.97 8.49 10.69
CA ALA A 1254 -42.10 8.96 12.06
C ALA A 1254 -41.78 7.89 13.12
N LEU A 1255 -42.08 6.62 12.85
CA LEU A 1255 -41.75 5.49 13.73
C LEU A 1255 -40.25 5.12 13.70
N GLU A 1256 -39.57 5.32 12.58
CA GLU A 1256 -38.10 5.17 12.46
C GLU A 1256 -37.39 6.26 13.28
N MET A 1257 -37.87 7.51 13.26
CA MET A 1257 -37.32 8.61 14.07
C MET A 1257 -37.54 8.44 15.58
N GLN A 1258 -38.60 7.73 16.01
CA GLN A 1258 -38.85 7.46 17.43
C GLN A 1258 -38.02 6.31 18.02
N ASN A 1259 -37.46 5.43 17.19
CA ASN A 1259 -36.71 4.25 17.63
C ASN A 1259 -35.19 4.37 17.47
N GLY A 1260 -34.69 5.52 17.01
CA GLY A 1260 -33.26 5.86 17.02
C GLY A 1260 -32.76 6.42 18.37
N GLY A 1261 -33.34 5.95 19.47
CA GLY A 1261 -33.00 6.32 20.85
C GLY A 1261 -32.24 5.23 21.58
#